data_AF-A0A6P7QJD9-F1
#
_entry.id   AF-A0A6P7QJD9-F1
#
_cell.length_a   1.000
_cell.length_b   1.000
_cell.length_c   1.000
_cell.angle_alpha   90.00
_cell.angle_beta   90.00
_cell.angle_gamma   90.00
#
_symmetry.space_group_name_H-M   'P 1'
#
loop_
_entity.id
_entity.type
_entity.pdbx_description
1 polymer ?
#
loop_
_entity_poly.entity_id
_entity_poly.type
_entity_poly.pdbx_seq_one_letter_code
_entity_poly.pdbx_strand_id
1 'polypeptide(L)'
;MTAADHPAFGRDEEAALLLERTHHRHDPRWLLPVSPHVCMACALELLPEPGVSLVRKKHVVFCFQDALVRHTSLVTQLVAQDQRVCIHFVRVLFGLLNSVEDGSMADLCIEVLVQLTTQPNMEQTVCCLMNECHRELCNLPSMGGSLATTTLLGKLVDAIPGLADELVVEHGNLMEHLLRGLVYPNEGVQASICYLYGKLYSSPMAAEMLSSHFREKLCALFLSTLDSAQTKDLQINCLGLLRQLLKYDLFVSLIMNKSVPVEGAERETSLPLVLKKFLLSRDEILQVASSHCITAVLVHSLAKHAVAFIHADIPEFLFEHLSSSSEILVWSSYNCLILLAEEPLFFSKCHTVYGIEAVVRSLQGSQQMTNTELHTQGLLLFKEILTRQPEEIRLFTSSALCRDASHALQEAVSSPVLDVAAEALRAISAFLRKDHQSSLPVQYRALRALLEAMLSRCMEFSQTPLNRRSLGHACSRNSEKATLRKGNFLLSTLEGFRNACRLAVEFQGEPSAQENPFTAPSAEKEDTLEAFSEFLLSACDSQCIPMVMRYSEEATHPNLMEVFLSILHSLFVIVPHMKVKFSRKLADSSFIRLTLELKARFCGGQSHSSLNQVCSSFLYYMCLNLLSAPEKTEPLSQEELSAVSEFLQHGLPHIRSRTPESLAFLSDRQYVEAATRQRQYCILLLFYLAHIHDDRFVPEAELFVAVQSFLLSLQDQGECPPPVVCKASMYLLAVCGDKDSALAEAVISAIRKFLEGIPDLRGVYTHHPLLLRFFLAYPGLMSRFGHRVLELWFSWEESGYENLDDDSSPGHTVFPANLAALFRVLRSTPSILLILLDLVYSSPVDTARKVLIVLRAFLRENEDVKVGGLIRGHFLLILQRLLVEYGASSSGAHSCASGNLPLLLNLLSLVQMRNESEQELDSMAMKLLHQVSMLCGKCSPAHVDILQPSFNFLYWSLHQTTPSSQKRAAAVLLSSTALLELLEKMLALTWTETGSSPRTPLLCSAWLLIASFSAQQHNGNLQVHQTLSVELNQVLKALSFPKKMSALLSAAILRFLRTALQQSFSSALVVLVPSGDQPLSTPEDAVLAPLGKSQVLALLIGLQNLLVQKDPLLSQACIGCLEALLDYLHARSPDIALHVASQPWNRFLLFTLLDAGENSFLRPEILRLMTLFVQYRSSCVLSREEVGLILQGAALVDLSTLSNDTLQALHGFLLQVQSMGLLNDQHMTQTLQSSLEGLCSPTFPAQPLFQDMLCLGGVSVSLAHIRG
;
A
#
# COMPACT_ATOMS: atom_id res chain seq x y z
N MET A 1 52.29 -10.09 54.56
CA MET A 1 53.73 -9.99 54.89
C MET A 1 54.17 -11.32 55.46
N THR A 2 55.21 -11.90 54.85
CA THR A 2 56.24 -12.79 55.43
C THR A 2 55.84 -14.07 56.17
N ALA A 3 55.84 -15.15 55.38
CA ALA A 3 56.81 -16.26 55.40
C ALA A 3 56.87 -17.27 56.57
N ALA A 4 56.84 -18.54 56.11
CA ALA A 4 57.43 -19.77 56.63
C ALA A 4 56.73 -20.47 57.80
N ASP A 5 56.12 -21.63 57.51
CA ASP A 5 56.59 -22.89 58.11
C ASP A 5 56.11 -24.12 57.31
N HIS A 6 57.01 -25.11 57.27
CA HIS A 6 57.03 -26.38 56.54
C HIS A 6 55.73 -27.22 56.51
N PRO A 7 55.52 -28.02 55.43
CA PRO A 7 54.91 -29.33 55.58
C PRO A 7 55.98 -30.43 55.47
N ALA A 8 56.18 -31.11 56.61
CA ALA A 8 56.61 -32.49 56.81
C ALA A 8 57.22 -33.23 55.60
N PHE A 9 58.56 -33.23 55.54
CA PHE A 9 59.33 -34.39 55.09
C PHE A 9 59.05 -35.54 56.05
N GLY A 10 58.39 -36.60 55.59
CA GLY A 10 58.09 -37.74 56.46
C GLY A 10 57.59 -39.02 55.79
N ARG A 11 57.60 -39.11 54.45
CA ARG A 11 57.27 -40.36 53.74
C ARG A 11 58.18 -40.72 52.56
N ASP A 12 59.13 -39.86 52.18
CA ASP A 12 59.95 -40.08 50.97
C ASP A 12 61.33 -40.69 51.21
N GLU A 13 61.79 -40.85 52.46
CA GLU A 13 63.07 -41.53 52.76
C GLU A 13 62.96 -43.07 52.80
N GLU A 14 61.74 -43.63 52.95
CA GLU A 14 61.56 -45.09 53.00
C GLU A 14 61.59 -45.78 51.62
N ALA A 15 61.43 -45.04 50.51
CA ALA A 15 61.49 -45.63 49.17
C ALA A 15 62.93 -45.93 48.70
N ALA A 16 63.92 -45.18 49.17
CA ALA A 16 65.33 -45.39 48.82
C ALA A 16 65.93 -46.67 49.46
N LEU A 17 65.38 -47.11 50.60
CA LEU A 17 65.89 -48.24 51.40
C LEU A 17 65.58 -49.63 50.81
N LEU A 18 64.76 -49.75 49.77
CA LEU A 18 64.40 -51.04 49.15
C LEU A 18 65.40 -51.51 48.07
N LEU A 19 66.26 -50.63 47.55
CA LEU A 19 67.25 -50.93 46.49
C LEU A 19 68.69 -51.15 47.01
N GLU A 20 68.99 -50.84 48.27
CA GLU A 20 70.37 -50.85 48.81
C GLU A 20 71.01 -52.25 48.95
N ARG A 21 70.31 -53.35 48.66
CA ARG A 21 70.84 -54.71 48.87
C ARG A 21 71.53 -55.35 47.66
N THR A 22 71.62 -54.69 46.50
CA THR A 22 72.30 -55.28 45.33
C THR A 22 73.59 -54.58 44.92
N HIS A 23 73.79 -53.28 45.20
CA HIS A 23 74.99 -52.55 44.81
C HIS A 23 75.52 -51.61 45.91
N HIS A 24 76.82 -51.68 46.25
CA HIS A 24 77.41 -50.96 47.39
C HIS A 24 77.78 -49.49 47.12
N ARG A 25 77.64 -48.98 45.88
CA ARG A 25 77.97 -47.59 45.50
C ARG A 25 76.98 -47.05 44.45
N HIS A 26 76.12 -46.11 44.84
CA HIS A 26 75.29 -45.36 43.89
C HIS A 26 76.12 -44.19 43.34
N ASP A 27 76.73 -44.37 42.17
CA ASP A 27 77.43 -43.29 41.48
C ASP A 27 76.42 -42.21 41.06
N PRO A 28 76.65 -40.92 41.38
CA PRO A 28 75.71 -39.83 41.03
C PRO A 28 75.41 -39.75 39.53
N ARG A 29 76.27 -40.31 38.66
CA ARG A 29 75.99 -40.38 37.21
C ARG A 29 74.79 -41.27 36.84
N TRP A 30 74.46 -42.26 37.67
CA TRP A 30 73.38 -43.23 37.43
C TRP A 30 72.17 -43.06 38.36
N LEU A 31 72.19 -42.02 39.21
CA LEU A 31 71.16 -41.72 40.19
C LEU A 31 70.33 -40.53 39.71
N LEU A 32 69.00 -40.67 39.77
CA LEU A 32 68.11 -39.54 39.54
C LEU A 32 68.17 -38.57 40.74
N PRO A 33 68.51 -37.28 40.55
CA PRO A 33 68.73 -36.32 41.65
C PRO A 33 67.44 -35.85 42.33
N VAL A 34 66.27 -36.33 41.88
CA VAL A 34 64.94 -35.93 42.31
C VAL A 34 64.11 -37.15 42.70
N SER A 35 63.11 -36.98 43.56
CA SER A 35 62.19 -38.03 43.99
C SER A 35 61.24 -38.46 42.85
N PRO A 36 61.01 -39.77 42.60
CA PRO A 36 61.58 -40.90 43.32
C PRO A 36 63.08 -41.08 43.02
N HIS A 37 63.89 -41.30 44.06
CA HIS A 37 65.33 -41.51 43.92
C HIS A 37 65.61 -42.89 43.34
N VAL A 38 65.71 -42.97 42.02
CA VAL A 38 65.92 -44.23 41.31
C VAL A 38 67.33 -44.31 40.75
N CYS A 39 68.02 -45.43 41.01
CA CYS A 39 69.35 -45.73 40.48
C CYS A 39 69.26 -46.75 39.33
N MET A 40 69.68 -46.35 38.11
CA MET A 40 69.59 -47.21 36.92
C MET A 40 70.44 -48.47 37.02
N ALA A 41 71.61 -48.40 37.66
CA ALA A 41 72.45 -49.59 37.90
C ALA A 41 71.75 -50.64 38.78
N CYS A 42 71.08 -50.22 39.87
CA CYS A 42 70.37 -51.14 40.76
C CYS A 42 69.15 -51.75 40.08
N ALA A 43 68.48 -51.00 39.20
CA ALA A 43 67.41 -51.51 38.37
C ALA A 43 67.90 -52.62 37.42
N LEU A 44 69.02 -52.37 36.74
CA LEU A 44 69.63 -53.31 35.81
C LEU A 44 70.08 -54.62 36.46
N GLU A 45 70.50 -54.58 37.73
CA GLU A 45 70.85 -55.79 38.50
C GLU A 45 69.63 -56.49 39.11
N LEU A 46 68.67 -55.73 39.64
CA LEU A 46 67.51 -56.29 40.36
C LEU A 46 66.45 -56.90 39.44
N LEU A 47 66.18 -56.27 38.29
CA LEU A 47 65.12 -56.72 37.38
C LEU A 47 65.35 -58.11 36.76
N PRO A 48 66.56 -58.47 36.26
CA PRO A 48 66.80 -59.79 35.67
C PRO A 48 66.98 -60.91 36.72
N GLU A 49 67.24 -60.59 38.00
CA GLU A 49 67.54 -61.57 39.04
C GLU A 49 66.32 -62.48 39.34
N PRO A 50 66.42 -63.82 39.18
CA PRO A 50 65.29 -64.73 39.37
C PRO A 50 64.83 -64.85 40.82
N GLY A 51 65.69 -64.53 41.80
CA GLY A 51 65.41 -64.64 43.24
C GLY A 51 64.61 -63.46 43.85
N VAL A 52 64.29 -62.42 43.08
CA VAL A 52 63.60 -61.21 43.57
C VAL A 52 62.08 -61.31 43.36
N SER A 53 61.30 -60.98 44.39
CA SER A 53 59.82 -61.03 44.31
C SER A 53 59.24 -60.05 43.27
N LEU A 54 58.16 -60.48 42.61
CA LEU A 54 57.46 -59.68 41.59
C LEU A 54 57.01 -58.30 42.11
N VAL A 55 56.63 -58.20 43.38
CA VAL A 55 56.24 -56.93 44.03
C VAL A 55 57.38 -55.92 44.01
N ARG A 56 58.62 -56.35 44.28
CA ARG A 56 59.81 -55.47 44.24
C ARG A 56 60.13 -55.05 42.81
N LYS A 57 60.08 -55.99 41.87
CA LYS A 57 60.28 -55.69 40.44
C LYS A 57 59.25 -54.67 39.95
N LYS A 58 57.96 -54.87 40.29
CA LYS A 58 56.87 -53.95 39.96
C LYS A 58 57.03 -52.57 40.58
N HIS A 59 57.44 -52.49 41.85
CA HIS A 59 57.69 -51.22 42.51
C HIS A 59 58.84 -50.43 41.85
N VAL A 60 59.93 -51.11 41.47
CA VAL A 60 61.07 -50.46 40.78
C VAL A 60 60.66 -49.94 39.41
N VAL A 61 59.98 -50.75 38.60
CA VAL A 61 59.49 -50.31 37.28
C VAL A 61 58.46 -49.17 37.43
N PHE A 62 57.62 -49.20 38.46
CA PHE A 62 56.67 -48.11 38.75
C PHE A 62 57.38 -46.81 39.13
N CYS A 63 58.42 -46.87 39.96
CA CYS A 63 59.21 -45.69 40.30
C CYS A 63 59.90 -45.10 39.06
N PHE A 64 60.35 -45.94 38.11
CA PHE A 64 60.85 -45.45 36.82
C PHE A 64 59.76 -44.81 35.97
N GLN A 65 58.56 -45.39 35.92
CA GLN A 65 57.41 -44.82 35.21
C GLN A 65 57.03 -43.45 35.80
N ASP A 66 56.92 -43.34 37.13
CA ASP A 66 56.64 -42.07 37.82
C ASP A 66 57.74 -41.02 37.56
N ALA A 67 59.01 -41.44 37.56
CA ALA A 67 60.12 -40.58 37.18
C ALA A 67 60.07 -40.13 35.71
N LEU A 68 59.70 -41.01 34.78
CA LEU A 68 59.54 -40.69 33.36
C LEU A 68 58.40 -39.69 33.11
N VAL A 69 57.30 -39.80 33.87
CA VAL A 69 56.15 -38.89 33.76
C VAL A 69 56.43 -37.53 34.40
N ARG A 70 57.06 -37.47 35.59
CA ARG A 70 57.31 -36.22 36.32
C ARG A 70 58.57 -35.48 35.88
N HIS A 71 59.58 -36.23 35.44
CA HIS A 71 60.95 -35.75 35.24
C HIS A 71 61.55 -36.26 33.93
N THR A 72 60.74 -36.30 32.86
CA THR A 72 61.10 -36.82 31.53
C THR A 72 62.46 -36.34 31.04
N SER A 73 62.73 -35.03 31.11
CA SER A 73 64.00 -34.45 30.63
C SER A 73 65.24 -34.95 31.39
N LEU A 74 65.12 -35.19 32.70
CA LEU A 74 66.21 -35.68 33.55
C LEU A 74 66.45 -37.18 33.32
N VAL A 75 65.39 -37.96 33.15
CA VAL A 75 65.49 -39.39 32.83
C VAL A 75 66.07 -39.59 31.42
N THR A 76 65.62 -38.80 30.43
CA THR A 76 66.18 -38.84 29.07
C THR A 76 67.66 -38.45 29.08
N GLN A 77 68.06 -37.45 29.85
CA GLN A 77 69.48 -37.10 30.02
C GLN A 77 70.29 -38.23 30.66
N LEU A 78 69.74 -38.92 31.66
CA LEU A 78 70.39 -40.04 32.37
C LEU A 78 70.57 -41.26 31.46
N VAL A 79 69.57 -41.57 30.63
CA VAL A 79 69.60 -42.68 29.69
C VAL A 79 70.44 -42.36 28.44
N ALA A 80 70.52 -41.09 28.03
CA ALA A 80 71.32 -40.64 26.88
C ALA A 80 72.85 -40.58 27.15
N GLN A 81 73.32 -40.74 28.41
CA GLN A 81 74.75 -40.67 28.75
C GLN A 81 75.58 -41.81 28.14
N ASP A 82 75.03 -43.04 28.10
CA ASP A 82 75.63 -44.19 27.39
C ASP A 82 74.53 -45.00 26.72
N GLN A 83 74.55 -44.96 25.39
CA GLN A 83 73.58 -45.63 24.54
C GLN A 83 73.56 -47.17 24.73
N ARG A 84 74.69 -47.79 25.08
CA ARG A 84 74.75 -49.24 25.32
C ARG A 84 73.99 -49.62 26.59
N VAL A 85 74.01 -48.76 27.60
CA VAL A 85 73.28 -48.95 28.85
C VAL A 85 71.78 -48.78 28.62
N CYS A 86 71.39 -47.80 27.80
CA CYS A 86 70.01 -47.65 27.34
C CYS A 86 69.50 -48.90 26.60
N ILE A 87 70.23 -49.39 25.60
CA ILE A 87 69.87 -50.61 24.85
C ILE A 87 69.80 -51.83 25.79
N HIS A 88 70.75 -51.94 26.73
CA HIS A 88 70.73 -53.03 27.71
C HIS A 88 69.52 -52.94 28.65
N PHE A 89 69.17 -51.74 29.12
CA PHE A 89 68.00 -51.51 29.97
C PHE A 89 66.69 -51.85 29.25
N VAL A 90 66.55 -51.42 27.99
CA VAL A 90 65.43 -51.79 27.13
C VAL A 90 65.34 -53.31 26.94
N ARG A 91 66.47 -54.00 26.74
CA ARG A 91 66.52 -55.48 26.66
C ARG A 91 66.13 -56.15 27.97
N VAL A 92 66.53 -55.61 29.12
CA VAL A 92 66.15 -56.14 30.45
C VAL A 92 64.65 -55.97 30.68
N LEU A 93 64.09 -54.80 30.36
CA LEU A 93 62.65 -54.54 30.46
C LEU A 93 61.85 -55.41 29.48
N PHE A 94 62.34 -55.61 28.26
CA PHE A 94 61.72 -56.50 27.28
C PHE A 94 61.81 -57.98 27.68
N GLY A 95 62.95 -58.43 28.23
CA GLY A 95 63.09 -59.77 28.79
C GLY A 95 62.16 -59.99 30.00
N LEU A 96 61.99 -58.97 30.85
CA LEU A 96 61.05 -59.01 31.96
C LEU A 96 59.60 -59.15 31.46
N LEU A 97 59.23 -58.39 30.42
CA LEU A 97 57.92 -58.47 29.77
C LEU A 97 57.59 -59.90 29.32
N ASN A 98 58.53 -60.61 28.70
CA ASN A 98 58.32 -61.97 28.19
C ASN A 98 58.32 -63.05 29.28
N SER A 99 58.80 -62.73 30.48
CA SER A 99 58.94 -63.69 31.59
C SER A 99 57.77 -63.67 32.59
N VAL A 100 56.91 -62.66 32.53
CA VAL A 100 55.89 -62.38 33.56
C VAL A 100 54.49 -62.69 33.05
N GLU A 101 53.74 -63.51 33.80
CA GLU A 101 52.33 -63.83 33.51
C GLU A 101 51.33 -62.79 34.08
N ASP A 102 51.77 -61.92 35.00
CA ASP A 102 50.94 -60.85 35.57
C ASP A 102 50.76 -59.70 34.57
N GLY A 103 49.55 -59.58 34.01
CA GLY A 103 49.19 -58.54 33.05
C GLY A 103 49.44 -57.12 33.55
N SER A 104 49.29 -56.85 34.85
CA SER A 104 49.51 -55.51 35.41
C SER A 104 50.98 -55.10 35.46
N MET A 105 51.89 -56.07 35.53
CA MET A 105 53.33 -55.83 35.43
C MET A 105 53.76 -55.71 33.96
N ALA A 106 53.16 -56.51 33.08
CA ALA A 106 53.39 -56.42 31.64
C ALA A 106 52.97 -55.03 31.10
N ASP A 107 51.79 -54.53 31.47
CA ASP A 107 51.31 -53.20 31.06
C ASP A 107 52.24 -52.07 31.50
N LEU A 108 52.73 -52.14 32.75
CA LEU A 108 53.68 -51.17 33.30
C LEU A 108 55.03 -51.21 32.56
N CYS A 109 55.53 -52.41 32.23
CA CYS A 109 56.75 -52.55 31.42
C CYS A 109 56.56 -51.99 30.02
N ILE A 110 55.40 -52.24 29.39
CA ILE A 110 55.07 -51.70 28.07
C ILE A 110 55.01 -50.17 28.11
N GLU A 111 54.36 -49.59 29.11
CA GLU A 111 54.26 -48.13 29.25
C GLU A 111 55.64 -47.48 29.41
N VAL A 112 56.51 -48.03 30.27
CA VAL A 112 57.89 -47.56 30.44
C VAL A 112 58.69 -47.69 29.15
N LEU A 113 58.58 -48.83 28.45
CA LEU A 113 59.27 -49.04 27.17
C LEU A 113 58.83 -48.02 26.11
N VAL A 114 57.52 -47.75 25.97
CA VAL A 114 56.98 -46.78 25.00
C VAL A 114 57.36 -45.33 25.38
N GLN A 115 57.29 -44.96 26.66
CA GLN A 115 57.69 -43.62 27.12
C GLN A 115 59.19 -43.36 26.95
N LEU A 116 60.03 -44.40 27.07
CA LEU A 116 61.47 -44.30 26.83
C LEU A 116 61.79 -44.17 25.33
N THR A 117 61.10 -44.93 24.48
CA THR A 117 61.36 -44.93 23.03
C THR A 117 60.84 -43.69 22.30
N THR A 118 59.85 -43.00 22.86
CA THR A 118 59.30 -41.75 22.32
C THR A 118 60.19 -40.52 22.56
N GLN A 119 61.28 -40.67 23.32
CA GLN A 119 62.20 -39.58 23.60
C GLN A 119 63.06 -39.22 22.38
N PRO A 120 63.42 -37.93 22.19
CA PRO A 120 64.28 -37.52 21.08
C PRO A 120 65.66 -38.19 21.15
N ASN A 121 66.21 -38.58 20.00
CA ASN A 121 67.52 -39.25 19.81
C ASN A 121 67.59 -40.75 20.18
N MET A 122 66.46 -41.46 20.21
CA MET A 122 66.42 -42.91 20.52
C MET A 122 66.33 -43.84 19.30
N GLU A 123 66.55 -43.35 18.08
CA GLU A 123 66.34 -44.09 16.81
C GLU A 123 66.99 -45.48 16.78
N GLN A 124 68.28 -45.59 17.12
CA GLN A 124 68.99 -46.89 17.13
C GLN A 124 68.49 -47.84 18.23
N THR A 125 68.03 -47.30 19.36
CA THR A 125 67.43 -48.08 20.45
C THR A 125 66.06 -48.61 20.05
N VAL A 126 65.28 -47.80 19.33
CA VAL A 126 64.00 -48.19 18.73
C VAL A 126 64.21 -49.31 17.72
N CYS A 127 65.10 -49.15 16.73
CA CYS A 127 65.40 -50.22 15.76
C CYS A 127 65.88 -51.51 16.45
N CYS A 128 66.67 -51.40 17.54
CA CYS A 128 67.08 -52.57 18.31
C CYS A 128 65.89 -53.27 18.99
N LEU A 129 64.99 -52.53 19.64
CA LEU A 129 63.80 -53.09 20.28
C LEU A 129 62.87 -53.72 19.24
N MET A 130 62.70 -53.09 18.08
CA MET A 130 61.89 -53.60 16.96
C MET A 130 62.42 -54.94 16.45
N ASN A 131 63.73 -55.06 16.24
CA ASN A 131 64.36 -56.32 15.85
C ASN A 131 64.24 -57.41 16.92
N GLU A 132 64.30 -57.05 18.20
CA GLU A 132 64.09 -57.97 19.33
C GLU A 132 62.64 -58.45 19.40
N CYS A 133 61.65 -57.55 19.27
CA CYS A 133 60.24 -57.91 19.18
C CYS A 133 59.97 -58.84 17.98
N HIS A 134 60.54 -58.53 16.82
CA HIS A 134 60.42 -59.36 15.63
C HIS A 134 60.99 -60.77 15.85
N ARG A 135 62.21 -60.86 16.38
CA ARG A 135 62.88 -62.14 16.66
C ARG A 135 62.09 -63.01 17.63
N GLU A 136 61.57 -62.42 18.71
CA GLU A 136 60.77 -63.15 19.69
C GLU A 136 59.47 -63.67 19.08
N LEU A 137 58.73 -62.84 18.34
CA LEU A 137 57.48 -63.26 17.69
C LEU A 137 57.70 -64.39 16.68
N CYS A 138 58.81 -64.37 15.92
CA CYS A 138 59.11 -65.44 14.97
C CYS A 138 59.56 -66.77 15.63
N ASN A 139 60.09 -66.73 16.85
CA ASN A 139 60.66 -67.91 17.53
C ASN A 139 59.73 -68.58 18.54
N LEU A 140 58.62 -67.95 18.91
CA LEU A 140 57.69 -68.47 19.92
C LEU A 140 56.83 -69.65 19.40
N PRO A 141 56.76 -70.79 20.12
CA PRO A 141 55.99 -71.96 19.70
C PRO A 141 54.49 -71.88 20.02
N SER A 142 54.07 -70.96 20.90
CA SER A 142 52.66 -70.77 21.28
C SER A 142 52.27 -69.30 21.23
N MET A 143 51.06 -68.99 20.73
CA MET A 143 50.59 -67.61 20.56
C MET A 143 50.27 -66.91 21.89
N GLY A 144 50.07 -67.65 23.00
CA GLY A 144 49.78 -67.04 24.30
C GLY A 144 50.89 -66.12 24.82
N GLY A 145 52.16 -66.50 24.62
CA GLY A 145 53.33 -65.68 24.99
C GLY A 145 53.58 -64.49 24.06
N SER A 146 52.90 -64.43 22.90
CA SER A 146 53.06 -63.33 21.93
C SER A 146 52.26 -62.08 22.27
N LEU A 147 51.30 -62.17 23.22
CA LEU A 147 50.37 -61.10 23.55
C LEU A 147 51.08 -59.81 24.01
N ALA A 148 51.99 -59.93 24.97
CA ALA A 148 52.70 -58.79 25.55
C ALA A 148 53.59 -58.08 24.51
N THR A 149 54.33 -58.87 23.72
CA THR A 149 55.19 -58.38 22.63
C THR A 149 54.39 -57.75 21.49
N THR A 150 53.25 -58.32 21.11
CA THR A 150 52.38 -57.76 20.06
C THR A 150 51.73 -56.47 20.53
N THR A 151 51.31 -56.40 21.80
CA THR A 151 50.75 -55.17 22.40
C THR A 151 51.80 -54.07 22.49
N LEU A 152 53.04 -54.41 22.88
CA LEU A 152 54.17 -53.48 22.86
C LEU A 152 54.40 -52.94 21.45
N LEU A 153 54.46 -53.82 20.45
CA LEU A 153 54.70 -53.43 19.07
C LEU A 153 53.59 -52.51 18.55
N GLY A 154 52.33 -52.82 18.84
CA GLY A 154 51.20 -51.95 18.51
C GLY A 154 51.30 -50.56 19.14
N LYS A 155 51.65 -50.47 20.43
CA LYS A 155 51.79 -49.19 21.14
C LYS A 155 53.02 -48.40 20.69
N LEU A 156 54.10 -49.07 20.30
CA LEU A 156 55.28 -48.42 19.71
C LEU A 156 54.96 -47.78 18.36
N VAL A 157 54.24 -48.49 17.49
CA VAL A 157 53.80 -47.95 16.20
C VAL A 157 52.79 -46.82 16.39
N ASP A 158 51.90 -46.91 17.39
CA ASP A 158 50.98 -45.82 17.73
C ASP A 158 51.72 -44.55 18.18
N ALA A 159 52.75 -44.72 19.00
CA ALA A 159 53.53 -43.60 19.52
C ALA A 159 54.53 -43.02 18.51
N ILE A 160 55.03 -43.84 17.58
CA ILE A 160 55.97 -43.45 16.52
C ILE A 160 55.44 -43.99 15.17
N PRO A 161 54.55 -43.25 14.48
CA PRO A 161 53.89 -43.73 13.26
C PRO A 161 54.84 -44.10 12.11
N GLY A 162 56.02 -43.49 12.04
CA GLY A 162 57.04 -43.78 11.03
C GLY A 162 57.57 -45.23 11.07
N LEU A 163 57.42 -45.93 12.20
CA LEU A 163 57.83 -47.33 12.34
C LEU A 163 56.91 -48.31 11.58
N ALA A 164 55.70 -47.88 11.20
CA ALA A 164 54.80 -48.72 10.42
C ALA A 164 55.42 -49.11 9.06
N ASP A 165 56.08 -48.15 8.42
CA ASP A 165 56.71 -48.37 7.10
C ASP A 165 57.94 -49.28 7.23
N GLU A 166 58.77 -49.06 8.26
CA GLU A 166 59.95 -49.88 8.55
C GLU A 166 59.56 -51.34 8.84
N LEU A 167 58.51 -51.57 9.64
CA LEU A 167 58.00 -52.92 9.93
C LEU A 167 57.52 -53.67 8.69
N VAL A 168 56.84 -52.97 7.77
CA VAL A 168 56.29 -53.62 6.57
C VAL A 168 57.40 -53.92 5.55
N VAL A 169 58.41 -53.04 5.45
CA VAL A 169 59.52 -53.19 4.49
C VAL A 169 60.57 -54.18 4.99
N GLU A 170 61.03 -54.03 6.23
CA GLU A 170 62.17 -54.81 6.77
C GLU A 170 61.73 -56.13 7.43
N HIS A 171 60.49 -56.22 7.92
CA HIS A 171 59.99 -57.37 8.71
C HIS A 171 58.73 -58.02 8.13
N GLY A 172 58.63 -58.16 6.80
CA GLY A 172 57.43 -58.68 6.11
C GLY A 172 56.96 -60.09 6.53
N ASN A 173 57.86 -60.95 7.01
CA ASN A 173 57.56 -62.27 7.59
C ASN A 173 56.72 -62.19 8.89
N LEU A 174 56.69 -61.03 9.56
CA LEU A 174 55.82 -60.77 10.69
C LEU A 174 54.33 -60.88 10.30
N MET A 175 53.96 -60.49 9.08
CA MET A 175 52.56 -60.49 8.64
C MET A 175 51.95 -61.89 8.65
N GLU A 176 52.72 -62.92 8.32
CA GLU A 176 52.30 -64.33 8.42
C GLU A 176 52.08 -64.77 9.88
N HIS A 177 52.91 -64.29 10.80
CA HIS A 177 52.74 -64.55 12.23
C HIS A 177 51.46 -63.90 12.76
N LEU A 178 51.18 -62.65 12.37
CA LEU A 178 49.95 -61.95 12.73
C LEU A 178 48.69 -62.64 12.19
N LEU A 179 48.73 -63.18 10.96
CA LEU A 179 47.63 -63.97 10.41
C LEU A 179 47.35 -65.24 11.24
N ARG A 180 48.39 -65.97 11.64
CA ARG A 180 48.25 -67.16 12.51
C ARG A 180 47.63 -66.80 13.86
N GLY A 181 47.98 -65.63 14.40
CA GLY A 181 47.44 -65.16 15.67
C GLY A 181 45.98 -64.71 15.62
N LEU A 182 45.49 -64.24 14.47
CA LEU A 182 44.06 -63.97 14.30
C LEU A 182 43.20 -65.24 14.32
N VAL A 183 43.74 -66.39 13.91
CA VAL A 183 43.04 -67.69 13.94
C VAL A 183 43.13 -68.36 15.32
N TYR A 184 43.93 -67.82 16.24
CA TYR A 184 44.14 -68.40 17.56
C TYR A 184 42.94 -68.12 18.50
N PRO A 185 42.48 -69.08 19.32
CA PRO A 185 41.23 -68.96 20.10
C PRO A 185 41.24 -67.95 21.25
N ASN A 186 42.37 -67.29 21.53
CA ASN A 186 42.45 -66.28 22.61
C ASN A 186 42.12 -64.89 22.06
N GLU A 187 40.96 -64.35 22.45
CA GLU A 187 40.50 -63.02 21.99
C GLU A 187 41.42 -61.87 22.42
N GLY A 188 42.20 -62.01 23.50
CA GLY A 188 43.21 -61.02 23.88
C GLY A 188 44.35 -60.93 22.87
N VAL A 189 44.82 -62.08 22.37
CA VAL A 189 45.84 -62.14 21.29
C VAL A 189 45.26 -61.53 20.03
N GLN A 190 44.05 -61.93 19.63
CA GLN A 190 43.37 -61.35 18.47
C GLN A 190 43.20 -59.83 18.60
N ALA A 191 42.84 -59.32 19.78
CA ALA A 191 42.63 -57.90 20.03
C ALA A 191 43.93 -57.10 19.87
N SER A 192 45.05 -57.61 20.40
CA SER A 192 46.36 -56.99 20.26
C SER A 192 46.84 -56.96 18.80
N ILE A 193 46.54 -58.01 18.03
CA ILE A 193 46.89 -58.10 16.61
C ILE A 193 46.03 -57.13 15.78
N CYS A 194 44.73 -57.05 16.03
CA CYS A 194 43.84 -56.09 15.38
C CYS A 194 44.27 -54.65 15.67
N TYR A 195 44.69 -54.35 16.90
CA TYR A 195 45.24 -53.04 17.25
C TYR A 195 46.52 -52.72 16.46
N LEU A 196 47.49 -53.65 16.42
CA LEU A 196 48.73 -53.47 15.64
C LEU A 196 48.43 -53.29 14.14
N TYR A 197 47.60 -54.14 13.54
CA TYR A 197 47.17 -53.96 12.15
C TYR A 197 46.52 -52.59 11.94
N GLY A 198 45.67 -52.14 12.88
CA GLY A 198 45.06 -50.81 12.83
C GLY A 198 46.08 -49.70 12.76
N LYS A 199 47.19 -49.83 13.50
CA LYS A 199 48.30 -48.85 13.45
C LYS A 199 49.13 -48.97 12.16
N LEU A 200 49.38 -50.17 11.65
CA LEU A 200 50.05 -50.35 10.35
C LEU A 200 49.27 -49.71 9.20
N TYR A 201 47.97 -49.97 9.11
CA TYR A 201 47.10 -49.38 8.08
C TYR A 201 46.78 -47.90 8.30
N SER A 202 47.24 -47.29 9.41
CA SER A 202 47.13 -45.85 9.61
C SER A 202 48.16 -45.05 8.81
N SER A 203 49.29 -45.69 8.42
CA SER A 203 50.27 -45.10 7.49
C SER A 203 49.86 -45.36 6.03
N PRO A 204 49.82 -44.33 5.16
CA PRO A 204 49.43 -44.49 3.77
C PRO A 204 50.41 -45.36 2.96
N MET A 205 51.71 -45.28 3.23
CA MET A 205 52.72 -46.06 2.53
C MET A 205 52.61 -47.55 2.89
N ALA A 206 52.56 -47.86 4.19
CA ALA A 206 52.32 -49.23 4.68
C ALA A 206 50.99 -49.81 4.15
N ALA A 207 49.91 -49.02 4.12
CA ALA A 207 48.62 -49.45 3.60
C ALA A 207 48.67 -49.83 2.11
N GLU A 208 49.35 -49.04 1.28
CA GLU A 208 49.55 -49.34 -0.15
C GLU A 208 50.33 -50.64 -0.35
N MET A 209 51.43 -50.82 0.39
CA MET A 209 52.27 -52.01 0.34
C MET A 209 51.54 -53.28 0.83
N LEU A 210 50.68 -53.16 1.84
CA LEU A 210 49.88 -54.26 2.39
C LEU A 210 48.59 -54.54 1.62
N SER A 211 48.37 -53.91 0.45
CA SER A 211 47.12 -54.04 -0.29
C SER A 211 46.87 -55.44 -0.85
N SER A 212 47.91 -56.13 -1.35
CA SER A 212 47.85 -57.51 -1.82
C SER A 212 47.61 -58.49 -0.66
N HIS A 213 48.35 -58.32 0.44
CA HIS A 213 48.17 -59.06 1.70
C HIS A 213 46.74 -58.95 2.23
N PHE A 214 46.18 -57.73 2.20
CA PHE A 214 44.80 -57.49 2.60
C PHE A 214 43.81 -58.28 1.73
N ARG A 215 43.93 -58.14 0.40
CA ARG A 215 43.03 -58.75 -0.59
C ARG A 215 43.03 -60.28 -0.49
N GLU A 216 44.21 -60.88 -0.44
CA GLU A 216 44.38 -62.33 -0.60
C GLU A 216 44.24 -63.09 0.72
N LYS A 217 44.73 -62.53 1.83
CA LYS A 217 44.88 -63.27 3.10
C LYS A 217 44.09 -62.69 4.26
N LEU A 218 44.21 -61.39 4.53
CA LEU A 218 43.67 -60.79 5.77
C LEU A 218 42.16 -60.52 5.72
N CYS A 219 41.60 -60.08 4.58
CA CYS A 219 40.22 -59.58 4.51
C CYS A 219 39.17 -60.60 4.99
N ALA A 220 39.24 -61.87 4.57
CA ALA A 220 38.29 -62.90 5.00
C ALA A 220 38.44 -63.25 6.50
N LEU A 221 39.68 -63.40 6.95
CA LEU A 221 39.99 -63.69 8.36
C LEU A 221 39.55 -62.55 9.28
N PHE A 222 39.81 -61.31 8.87
CA PHE A 222 39.39 -60.12 9.60
C PHE A 222 37.87 -60.03 9.74
N LEU A 223 37.10 -60.21 8.66
CA LEU A 223 35.64 -60.19 8.72
C LEU A 223 35.07 -61.30 9.61
N SER A 224 35.65 -62.51 9.55
CA SER A 224 35.25 -63.61 10.44
C SER A 224 35.59 -63.35 11.91
N THR A 225 36.72 -62.69 12.18
CA THR A 225 37.14 -62.30 13.53
C THR A 225 36.22 -61.20 14.08
N LEU A 226 35.86 -60.22 13.25
CA LEU A 226 34.93 -59.16 13.61
C LEU A 226 33.52 -59.72 13.91
N ASP A 227 33.03 -60.68 13.12
CA ASP A 227 31.71 -61.31 13.35
C ASP A 227 31.67 -62.18 14.62
N SER A 228 32.75 -62.91 14.91
CA SER A 228 32.83 -63.82 16.06
C SER A 228 33.21 -63.16 17.39
N ALA A 229 33.74 -61.93 17.37
CA ALA A 229 34.23 -61.23 18.56
C ALA A 229 33.17 -61.07 19.68
N GLN A 230 33.53 -61.49 20.90
CA GLN A 230 32.66 -61.40 22.09
C GLN A 230 33.16 -60.38 23.13
N THR A 231 34.47 -60.24 23.32
CA THR A 231 35.07 -59.28 24.25
C THR A 231 35.06 -57.86 23.71
N LYS A 232 34.86 -56.89 24.61
CA LYS A 232 34.83 -55.46 24.25
C LYS A 232 36.14 -55.00 23.60
N ASP A 233 37.28 -55.44 24.12
CA ASP A 233 38.60 -55.03 23.62
C ASP A 233 38.83 -55.49 22.18
N LEU A 234 38.45 -56.73 21.85
CA LEU A 234 38.52 -57.24 20.49
C LEU A 234 37.55 -56.48 19.57
N GLN A 235 36.31 -56.25 20.00
CA GLN A 235 35.31 -55.52 19.22
C GLN A 235 35.76 -54.08 18.90
N ILE A 236 36.27 -53.35 19.90
CA ILE A 236 36.76 -51.97 19.73
C ILE A 236 37.99 -51.95 18.81
N ASN A 237 38.96 -52.84 19.00
CA ASN A 237 40.17 -52.87 18.18
C ASN A 237 39.87 -53.30 16.73
N CYS A 238 38.94 -54.24 16.51
CA CYS A 238 38.49 -54.60 15.18
C CYS A 238 37.76 -53.45 14.48
N LEU A 239 36.87 -52.72 15.17
CA LEU A 239 36.23 -51.51 14.62
C LEU A 239 37.24 -50.38 14.37
N GLY A 240 38.26 -50.27 15.23
CA GLY A 240 39.39 -49.35 15.06
C GLY A 240 40.20 -49.64 13.80
N LEU A 241 40.54 -50.91 13.55
CA LEU A 241 41.18 -51.38 12.31
C LEU A 241 40.27 -51.12 11.10
N LEU A 242 38.99 -51.49 11.18
CA LEU A 242 38.02 -51.23 10.12
C LEU A 242 38.02 -49.74 9.76
N ARG A 243 37.94 -48.83 10.74
CA ARG A 243 37.95 -47.39 10.50
C ARG A 243 39.19 -46.90 9.74
N GLN A 244 40.37 -47.49 9.96
CA GLN A 244 41.58 -47.13 9.21
C GLN A 244 41.52 -47.64 7.77
N LEU A 245 41.05 -48.88 7.56
CA LEU A 245 40.86 -49.45 6.23
C LEU A 245 39.85 -48.65 5.41
N LEU A 246 38.77 -48.19 6.05
CA LEU A 246 37.71 -47.38 5.43
C LEU A 246 38.17 -45.98 5.00
N LYS A 247 39.42 -45.56 5.24
CA LYS A 247 39.97 -44.32 4.65
C LYS A 247 40.29 -44.46 3.16
N TYR A 248 40.41 -45.69 2.64
CA TYR A 248 40.87 -45.97 1.28
C TYR A 248 39.81 -46.70 0.46
N ASP A 249 39.42 -46.15 -0.69
CA ASP A 249 38.39 -46.70 -1.59
C ASP A 249 38.69 -48.15 -2.06
N LEU A 250 39.97 -48.48 -2.26
CA LEU A 250 40.41 -49.84 -2.62
C LEU A 250 39.97 -50.88 -1.57
N PHE A 251 40.10 -50.58 -0.28
CA PHE A 251 39.72 -51.51 0.78
C PHE A 251 38.21 -51.55 0.98
N VAL A 252 37.53 -50.41 0.85
CA VAL A 252 36.06 -50.35 0.91
C VAL A 252 35.45 -51.25 -0.16
N SER A 253 35.89 -51.13 -1.41
CA SER A 253 35.40 -51.97 -2.50
C SER A 253 35.69 -53.45 -2.28
N LEU A 254 36.86 -53.82 -1.76
CA LEU A 254 37.20 -55.22 -1.46
C LEU A 254 36.36 -55.82 -0.32
N ILE A 255 36.12 -55.05 0.75
CA ILE A 255 35.32 -55.50 1.89
C ILE A 255 33.84 -55.63 1.49
N MET A 256 33.33 -54.68 0.69
CA MET A 256 31.93 -54.69 0.24
C MET A 256 31.68 -55.67 -0.93
N ASN A 257 32.64 -55.96 -1.80
CA ASN A 257 32.43 -56.90 -2.92
C ASN A 257 32.35 -58.37 -2.49
N LYS A 258 32.91 -58.73 -1.33
CA LYS A 258 32.70 -60.05 -0.70
C LYS A 258 31.35 -60.16 0.02
N SER A 259 30.46 -59.18 -0.14
CA SER A 259 29.16 -59.11 0.52
C SER A 259 27.95 -59.19 -0.42
N VAL A 260 28.16 -59.45 -1.72
CA VAL A 260 27.06 -59.61 -2.69
C VAL A 260 26.44 -61.01 -2.55
N PRO A 261 25.18 -61.16 -2.12
CA PRO A 261 24.52 -62.45 -2.04
C PRO A 261 24.17 -62.93 -3.45
N VAL A 262 24.71 -64.08 -3.86
CA VAL A 262 24.06 -64.90 -4.89
C VAL A 262 22.91 -65.64 -4.20
N GLU A 263 21.70 -65.51 -4.73
CA GLU A 263 20.51 -66.21 -4.22
C GLU A 263 20.81 -67.70 -4.05
N GLY A 264 20.81 -68.19 -2.81
CA GLY A 264 20.94 -69.61 -2.46
C GLY A 264 22.16 -70.04 -1.65
N ALA A 265 23.08 -69.16 -1.26
CA ALA A 265 24.18 -69.50 -0.35
C ALA A 265 23.93 -69.00 1.08
N GLU A 266 23.68 -69.92 2.01
CA GLU A 266 23.57 -69.61 3.44
C GLU A 266 24.94 -69.19 4.02
N ARG A 267 24.96 -68.01 4.66
CA ARG A 267 26.01 -67.48 5.55
C ARG A 267 27.37 -67.16 4.94
N GLU A 268 27.44 -66.08 4.15
CA GLU A 268 28.68 -65.28 4.07
C GLU A 268 28.55 -64.06 5.00
N THR A 269 29.55 -63.85 5.87
CA THR A 269 29.59 -62.74 6.85
C THR A 269 29.72 -61.41 6.12
N SER A 270 28.62 -60.71 5.91
CA SER A 270 28.61 -59.40 5.25
C SER A 270 28.85 -58.26 6.25
N LEU A 271 29.65 -57.27 5.85
CA LEU A 271 29.94 -56.11 6.71
C LEU A 271 28.67 -55.41 7.23
N PRO A 272 27.61 -55.19 6.43
CA PRO A 272 26.34 -54.62 6.93
C PRO A 272 25.72 -55.38 8.10
N LEU A 273 25.71 -56.72 8.07
CA LEU A 273 25.12 -57.54 9.13
C LEU A 273 25.99 -57.52 10.41
N VAL A 274 27.31 -57.50 10.24
CA VAL A 274 28.25 -57.40 11.36
C VAL A 274 28.15 -56.03 12.05
N LEU A 275 28.03 -54.94 11.27
CA LEU A 275 27.82 -53.60 11.85
C LEU A 275 26.44 -53.47 12.50
N LYS A 276 25.39 -54.11 11.94
CA LYS A 276 24.08 -54.21 12.59
C LYS A 276 24.15 -54.89 13.96
N LYS A 277 24.94 -55.97 14.10
CA LYS A 277 25.16 -56.63 15.40
C LYS A 277 25.70 -55.66 16.46
N PHE A 278 26.63 -54.78 16.08
CA PHE A 278 27.21 -53.80 17.01
C PHE A 278 26.31 -52.59 17.27
N LEU A 279 25.51 -52.17 16.29
CA LEU A 279 24.44 -51.17 16.51
C LEU A 279 23.41 -51.67 17.53
N LEU A 280 23.11 -52.96 17.55
CA LEU A 280 22.21 -53.60 18.52
C LEU A 280 22.84 -53.84 19.91
N SER A 281 24.11 -53.50 20.10
CA SER A 281 24.77 -53.65 21.39
C SER A 281 24.19 -52.70 22.44
N ARG A 282 24.33 -53.03 23.73
CA ARG A 282 24.02 -52.10 24.84
C ARG A 282 25.15 -51.09 25.10
N ASP A 283 26.28 -51.23 24.42
CA ASP A 283 27.45 -50.37 24.60
C ASP A 283 27.44 -49.21 23.61
N GLU A 284 27.25 -47.98 24.11
CA GLU A 284 27.20 -46.77 23.30
C GLU A 284 28.48 -46.56 22.45
N ILE A 285 29.65 -46.96 22.96
CA ILE A 285 30.92 -46.79 22.22
C ILE A 285 30.89 -47.65 20.94
N LEU A 286 30.37 -48.88 21.05
CA LEU A 286 30.24 -49.78 19.91
C LEU A 286 29.19 -49.28 18.92
N GLN A 287 28.07 -48.73 19.42
CA GLN A 287 27.03 -48.14 18.57
C GLN A 287 27.59 -46.94 17.77
N VAL A 288 28.26 -46.00 18.44
CA VAL A 288 28.89 -44.82 17.82
C VAL A 288 29.95 -45.23 16.79
N ALA A 289 30.84 -46.15 17.15
CA ALA A 289 31.89 -46.63 16.26
C ALA A 289 31.33 -47.34 15.03
N SER A 290 30.23 -48.09 15.19
CA SER A 290 29.55 -48.78 14.09
C SER A 290 28.88 -47.80 13.15
N SER A 291 28.14 -46.81 13.68
CA SER A 291 27.58 -45.72 12.88
C SER A 291 28.66 -45.01 12.07
N HIS A 292 29.78 -44.63 12.71
CA HIS A 292 30.90 -44.00 12.01
C HIS A 292 31.49 -44.87 10.89
N CYS A 293 31.62 -46.19 11.11
CA CYS A 293 32.08 -47.10 10.06
C CYS A 293 31.10 -47.15 8.88
N ILE A 294 29.79 -47.15 9.14
CA ILE A 294 28.77 -47.07 8.07
C ILE A 294 28.91 -45.76 7.30
N THR A 295 28.99 -44.62 8.00
CA THR A 295 29.22 -43.31 7.36
C THR A 295 30.47 -43.33 6.48
N ALA A 296 31.59 -43.86 7.01
CA ALA A 296 32.86 -43.90 6.29
C ALA A 296 32.78 -44.77 5.01
N VAL A 297 32.02 -45.87 5.00
CA VAL A 297 31.76 -46.65 3.78
C VAL A 297 30.95 -45.83 2.77
N LEU A 298 29.89 -45.16 3.22
CA LEU A 298 28.96 -44.44 2.35
C LEU A 298 29.61 -43.22 1.65
N VAL A 299 30.55 -42.54 2.31
CA VAL A 299 31.26 -41.37 1.77
C VAL A 299 32.08 -41.68 0.51
N HIS A 300 32.61 -42.90 0.35
CA HIS A 300 33.41 -43.26 -0.84
C HIS A 300 32.54 -43.43 -2.09
N SER A 301 31.45 -44.17 -1.99
CA SER A 301 30.57 -44.44 -3.14
C SER A 301 29.17 -44.84 -2.70
N LEU A 302 28.34 -43.84 -2.42
CA LEU A 302 26.96 -44.02 -2.00
C LEU A 302 26.17 -44.98 -2.91
N ALA A 303 26.13 -44.71 -4.22
CA ALA A 303 25.32 -45.46 -5.18
C ALA A 303 25.66 -46.96 -5.26
N LYS A 304 26.87 -47.36 -4.83
CA LYS A 304 27.29 -48.77 -4.81
C LYS A 304 27.01 -49.46 -3.48
N HIS A 305 27.06 -48.73 -2.37
CA HIS A 305 27.12 -49.32 -1.04
C HIS A 305 25.87 -49.09 -0.19
N ALA A 306 25.10 -48.02 -0.44
CA ALA A 306 23.89 -47.70 0.32
C ALA A 306 22.85 -48.83 0.28
N VAL A 307 22.66 -49.43 -0.90
CA VAL A 307 21.73 -50.54 -1.14
C VAL A 307 21.97 -51.70 -0.18
N ALA A 308 23.22 -52.10 0.06
CA ALA A 308 23.56 -53.21 0.95
C ALA A 308 23.17 -52.95 2.41
N PHE A 309 23.36 -51.71 2.90
CA PHE A 309 22.96 -51.32 4.25
C PHE A 309 21.44 -51.18 4.40
N ILE A 310 20.75 -50.70 3.35
CA ILE A 310 19.29 -50.63 3.31
C ILE A 310 18.66 -52.04 3.27
N HIS A 311 19.27 -53.01 2.58
CA HIS A 311 18.82 -54.41 2.62
C HIS A 311 19.09 -55.12 3.96
N ALA A 312 20.03 -54.60 4.77
CA ALA A 312 20.28 -55.11 6.11
C ALA A 312 19.37 -54.49 7.19
N ASP A 313 18.41 -53.63 6.82
CA ASP A 313 17.51 -52.90 7.73
C ASP A 313 18.23 -52.00 8.75
N ILE A 314 19.44 -51.54 8.42
CA ILE A 314 20.17 -50.58 9.27
C ILE A 314 19.40 -49.28 9.54
N PRO A 315 18.68 -48.68 8.57
CA PRO A 315 17.87 -47.48 8.82
C PRO A 315 16.98 -47.55 10.06
N GLU A 316 16.33 -48.69 10.32
CA GLU A 316 15.40 -48.87 11.43
C GLU A 316 16.07 -48.60 12.78
N PHE A 317 17.23 -49.21 13.02
CA PHE A 317 17.99 -49.05 14.26
C PHE A 317 18.60 -47.65 14.39
N LEU A 318 19.02 -47.04 13.28
CA LEU A 318 19.51 -45.66 13.28
C LEU A 318 18.40 -44.68 13.68
N PHE A 319 17.16 -44.89 13.24
CA PHE A 319 16.01 -44.08 13.68
C PHE A 319 15.68 -44.31 15.17
N GLU A 320 15.75 -45.55 15.66
CA GLU A 320 15.56 -45.85 17.10
C GLU A 320 16.58 -45.10 17.96
N HIS A 321 17.84 -45.06 17.54
CA HIS A 321 18.92 -44.37 18.26
C HIS A 321 18.74 -42.86 18.38
N LEU A 322 17.87 -42.24 17.56
CA LEU A 322 17.56 -40.80 17.69
C LEU A 322 16.80 -40.48 18.99
N SER A 323 16.22 -41.48 19.65
CA SER A 323 15.60 -41.33 20.97
C SER A 323 16.59 -41.36 22.15
N SER A 324 17.89 -41.56 21.88
CA SER A 324 18.94 -41.63 22.89
C SER A 324 19.24 -40.27 23.53
N SER A 325 19.67 -40.29 24.80
CA SER A 325 20.22 -39.12 25.50
C SER A 325 21.65 -38.75 25.10
N SER A 326 22.34 -39.64 24.36
CA SER A 326 23.75 -39.46 24.00
C SER A 326 23.90 -38.61 22.74
N GLU A 327 24.32 -37.35 22.90
CA GLU A 327 24.46 -36.40 21.77
C GLU A 327 25.36 -36.95 20.65
N ILE A 328 26.43 -37.68 21.02
CA ILE A 328 27.40 -38.25 20.08
C ILE A 328 26.77 -39.36 19.24
N LEU A 329 25.92 -40.20 19.85
CA LEU A 329 25.21 -41.28 19.16
C LEU A 329 24.17 -40.70 18.20
N VAL A 330 23.36 -39.74 18.66
CA VAL A 330 22.35 -39.07 17.83
C VAL A 330 23.03 -38.38 16.64
N TRP A 331 24.12 -37.64 16.86
CA TRP A 331 24.90 -37.01 15.79
C TRP A 331 25.41 -38.04 14.76
N SER A 332 25.96 -39.16 15.24
CA SER A 332 26.47 -40.22 14.37
C SER A 332 25.34 -40.86 13.54
N SER A 333 24.18 -41.08 14.15
CA SER A 333 22.99 -41.62 13.48
C SER A 333 22.44 -40.65 12.43
N TYR A 334 22.41 -39.34 12.71
CA TYR A 334 22.03 -38.33 11.73
C TYR A 334 22.92 -38.37 10.49
N ASN A 335 24.26 -38.40 10.64
CA ASN A 335 25.16 -38.45 9.50
C ASN A 335 24.96 -39.69 8.62
N CYS A 336 24.75 -40.86 9.25
CA CYS A 336 24.41 -42.08 8.50
C CYS A 336 23.11 -41.90 7.71
N LEU A 337 22.06 -41.39 8.36
CA LEU A 337 20.75 -41.22 7.74
C LEU A 337 20.76 -40.18 6.63
N ILE A 338 21.54 -39.09 6.76
CA ILE A 338 21.69 -38.05 5.72
C ILE A 338 22.27 -38.67 4.45
N LEU A 339 23.33 -39.47 4.58
CA LEU A 339 23.92 -40.15 3.42
C LEU A 339 22.95 -41.17 2.83
N LEU A 340 22.28 -41.98 3.65
CA LEU A 340 21.30 -42.96 3.16
C LEU A 340 20.10 -42.29 2.46
N ALA A 341 19.71 -41.08 2.88
CA ALA A 341 18.65 -40.30 2.26
C ALA A 341 18.99 -39.83 0.83
N GLU A 342 20.23 -39.92 0.39
CA GLU A 342 20.57 -39.65 -1.01
C GLU A 342 20.18 -40.80 -1.96
N GLU A 343 19.99 -42.03 -1.46
CA GLU A 343 19.69 -43.23 -2.24
C GLU A 343 18.16 -43.44 -2.40
N PRO A 344 17.60 -43.50 -3.63
CA PRO A 344 16.15 -43.63 -3.84
C PRO A 344 15.51 -44.86 -3.18
N LEU A 345 16.26 -45.97 -3.04
CA LEU A 345 15.77 -47.19 -2.38
C LEU A 345 15.37 -46.97 -0.92
N PHE A 346 15.97 -45.97 -0.25
CA PHE A 346 15.66 -45.60 1.12
C PHE A 346 14.20 -45.18 1.29
N PHE A 347 13.67 -44.47 0.30
CA PHE A 347 12.28 -44.00 0.28
C PHE A 347 11.30 -45.06 -0.22
N SER A 348 11.66 -45.82 -1.26
CA SER A 348 10.77 -46.84 -1.83
C SER A 348 10.47 -48.00 -0.88
N LYS A 349 11.41 -48.32 0.03
CA LYS A 349 11.18 -49.24 1.16
C LYS A 349 10.44 -48.63 2.36
N CYS A 350 10.00 -47.39 2.27
CA CYS A 350 9.26 -46.66 3.31
C CYS A 350 10.00 -46.48 4.64
N HIS A 351 11.34 -46.60 4.69
CA HIS A 351 12.10 -46.36 5.92
C HIS A 351 11.87 -44.96 6.47
N THR A 352 11.72 -43.95 5.60
CA THR A 352 11.38 -42.58 6.00
C THR A 352 9.99 -42.46 6.61
N VAL A 353 9.00 -43.20 6.11
CA VAL A 353 7.62 -43.16 6.63
C VAL A 353 7.57 -43.70 8.07
N TYR A 354 8.31 -44.77 8.36
CA TYR A 354 8.41 -45.32 9.71
C TYR A 354 9.33 -44.50 10.63
N GLY A 355 10.39 -43.90 10.08
CA GLY A 355 11.40 -43.16 10.85
C GLY A 355 11.08 -41.69 11.13
N ILE A 356 10.16 -41.06 10.39
CA ILE A 356 9.95 -39.60 10.46
C ILE A 356 9.52 -39.12 11.84
N GLU A 357 8.76 -39.94 12.56
CA GLU A 357 8.34 -39.63 13.93
C GLU A 357 9.53 -39.55 14.90
N ALA A 358 10.51 -40.44 14.75
CA ALA A 358 11.74 -40.41 15.54
C ALA A 358 12.57 -39.15 15.22
N VAL A 359 12.62 -38.73 13.96
CA VAL A 359 13.30 -37.49 13.55
C VAL A 359 12.65 -36.26 14.19
N VAL A 360 11.31 -36.14 14.11
CA VAL A 360 10.57 -35.01 14.68
C VAL A 360 10.73 -34.94 16.20
N ARG A 361 10.61 -36.07 16.91
CA ARG A 361 10.84 -36.13 18.36
C ARG A 361 12.27 -35.74 18.74
N SER A 362 13.26 -36.23 17.99
CA SER A 362 14.67 -35.91 18.22
C SER A 362 14.96 -34.43 18.01
N LEU A 363 14.34 -33.79 17.00
CA LEU A 363 14.43 -32.35 16.79
C LEU A 363 13.88 -31.55 17.97
N GLN A 364 12.68 -31.90 18.46
CA GLN A 364 12.08 -31.27 19.64
C GLN A 364 12.95 -31.47 20.90
N GLY A 365 13.51 -32.67 21.08
CA GLY A 365 14.42 -32.97 22.20
C GLY A 365 15.76 -32.23 22.12
N SER A 366 16.30 -32.05 20.91
CA SER A 366 17.60 -31.39 20.68
C SER A 366 17.62 -29.91 21.07
N GLN A 367 16.46 -29.26 21.18
CA GLN A 367 16.35 -27.88 21.66
C GLN A 367 16.73 -27.73 23.15
N GLN A 368 16.58 -28.80 23.94
CA GLN A 368 17.02 -28.82 25.34
C GLN A 368 18.53 -29.06 25.47
N MET A 369 19.18 -29.48 24.39
CA MET A 369 20.61 -29.80 24.35
C MET A 369 21.41 -28.55 23.97
N THR A 370 22.61 -28.41 24.54
CA THR A 370 23.44 -27.21 24.33
C THR A 370 24.10 -27.15 22.95
N ASN A 371 24.08 -28.25 22.20
CA ASN A 371 24.84 -28.43 20.98
C ASN A 371 24.04 -28.01 19.74
N THR A 372 24.37 -26.82 19.22
CA THR A 372 23.69 -26.21 18.06
C THR A 372 24.01 -26.93 16.74
N GLU A 373 25.15 -27.61 16.65
CA GLU A 373 25.53 -28.39 15.48
C GLU A 373 24.64 -29.62 15.35
N LEU A 374 24.33 -30.29 16.47
CA LEU A 374 23.40 -31.43 16.49
C LEU A 374 22.02 -31.06 15.95
N HIS A 375 21.48 -29.91 16.38
CA HIS A 375 20.19 -29.41 15.91
C HIS A 375 20.25 -29.07 14.40
N THR A 376 21.35 -28.46 13.94
CA THR A 376 21.56 -28.15 12.52
C THR A 376 21.60 -29.42 11.66
N GLN A 377 22.31 -30.47 12.10
CA GLN A 377 22.36 -31.76 11.41
C GLN A 377 20.99 -32.46 11.38
N GLY A 378 20.24 -32.40 12.49
CA GLY A 378 18.88 -32.93 12.53
C GLY A 378 17.95 -32.24 11.52
N LEU A 379 18.04 -30.90 11.42
CA LEU A 379 17.26 -30.13 10.46
C LEU A 379 17.68 -30.43 9.02
N LEU A 380 18.97 -30.62 8.78
CA LEU A 380 19.50 -31.04 7.48
C LEU A 380 18.96 -32.40 7.05
N LEU A 381 18.96 -33.40 7.96
CA LEU A 381 18.33 -34.70 7.70
C LEU A 381 16.85 -34.55 7.36
N PHE A 382 16.12 -33.79 8.17
CA PHE A 382 14.69 -33.59 7.98
C PHE A 382 14.39 -32.91 6.65
N LYS A 383 15.15 -31.86 6.30
CA LYS A 383 15.10 -31.20 4.99
C LYS A 383 15.37 -32.19 3.86
N GLU A 384 16.41 -33.01 3.95
CA GLU A 384 16.78 -33.95 2.88
C GLU A 384 15.67 -34.97 2.62
N ILE A 385 15.10 -35.54 3.70
CA ILE A 385 13.94 -36.44 3.63
C ILE A 385 12.76 -35.73 2.95
N LEU A 386 12.42 -34.52 3.38
CA LEU A 386 11.30 -33.75 2.80
C LEU A 386 11.52 -33.45 1.32
N THR A 387 12.73 -33.09 0.91
CA THR A 387 13.03 -32.74 -0.48
C THR A 387 12.98 -33.94 -1.41
N ARG A 388 13.47 -35.10 -0.98
CA ARG A 388 13.65 -36.30 -1.84
C ARG A 388 12.53 -37.31 -1.78
N GLN A 389 11.59 -37.17 -0.83
CA GLN A 389 10.43 -38.06 -0.75
C GLN A 389 9.67 -38.11 -2.10
N PRO A 390 9.42 -39.29 -2.68
CA PRO A 390 8.63 -39.45 -3.90
C PRO A 390 7.18 -38.98 -3.72
N GLU A 391 6.56 -38.47 -4.78
CA GLU A 391 5.17 -37.97 -4.77
C GLU A 391 4.16 -39.09 -4.43
N GLU A 392 4.47 -40.33 -4.82
CA GLU A 392 3.58 -41.49 -4.66
C GLU A 392 3.53 -42.02 -3.22
N ILE A 393 4.56 -41.74 -2.41
CA ILE A 393 4.72 -42.28 -1.07
C ILE A 393 4.50 -41.18 -0.03
N ARG A 394 3.32 -41.20 0.61
CA ARG A 394 2.97 -40.23 1.65
C ARG A 394 3.88 -40.38 2.88
N LEU A 395 4.58 -39.31 3.22
CA LEU A 395 5.47 -39.26 4.39
C LEU A 395 4.67 -39.17 5.70
N PHE A 396 3.70 -38.26 5.76
CA PHE A 396 2.89 -38.04 6.96
C PHE A 396 1.61 -38.86 6.92
N THR A 397 1.54 -39.88 7.78
CA THR A 397 0.38 -40.78 7.89
C THR A 397 -0.73 -40.22 8.78
N SER A 398 -0.43 -39.24 9.64
CA SER A 398 -1.40 -38.55 10.50
C SER A 398 -1.22 -37.03 10.47
N SER A 399 -2.33 -36.30 10.61
CA SER A 399 -2.31 -34.84 10.73
C SER A 399 -1.66 -34.36 12.03
N ALA A 400 -1.69 -35.18 13.09
CA ALA A 400 -1.00 -34.90 14.35
C ALA A 400 0.52 -34.82 14.15
N LEU A 401 1.10 -35.80 13.45
CA LEU A 401 2.54 -35.82 13.17
C LEU A 401 2.98 -34.66 12.27
N CYS A 402 2.16 -34.30 11.28
CA CYS A 402 2.39 -33.12 10.46
C CYS A 402 2.38 -31.83 11.29
N ARG A 403 1.45 -31.71 12.25
CA ARG A 403 1.40 -30.59 13.19
C ARG A 403 2.63 -30.55 14.12
N ASP A 404 3.07 -31.69 14.64
CA ASP A 404 4.24 -31.77 15.52
C ASP A 404 5.53 -31.40 14.77
N ALA A 405 5.64 -31.81 13.50
CA ALA A 405 6.68 -31.38 12.58
C ALA A 405 6.65 -29.87 12.32
N SER A 406 5.46 -29.31 12.06
CA SER A 406 5.27 -27.87 11.90
C SER A 406 5.70 -27.09 13.16
N HIS A 407 5.38 -27.60 14.35
CA HIS A 407 5.79 -27.00 15.62
C HIS A 407 7.31 -27.05 15.81
N ALA A 408 7.94 -28.19 15.55
CA ALA A 408 9.39 -28.34 15.65
C ALA A 408 10.14 -27.35 14.73
N LEU A 409 9.62 -27.14 13.51
CA LEU A 409 10.16 -26.13 12.58
C LEU A 409 9.93 -24.69 13.06
N GLN A 410 8.77 -24.40 13.64
CA GLN A 410 8.45 -23.08 14.18
C GLN A 410 9.40 -22.68 15.31
N GLU A 411 9.69 -23.61 16.22
CA GLU A 411 10.67 -23.42 17.30
C GLU A 411 12.10 -23.27 16.75
N ALA A 412 12.48 -24.10 15.78
CA ALA A 412 13.81 -24.05 15.15
C ALA A 412 14.08 -22.71 14.43
N VAL A 413 13.08 -22.14 13.76
CA VAL A 413 13.17 -20.80 13.15
C VAL A 413 13.33 -19.72 14.20
N SER A 414 12.68 -19.88 15.35
CA SER A 414 12.76 -18.93 16.47
C SER A 414 14.09 -19.00 17.23
N SER A 415 15.00 -19.90 16.84
CA SER A 415 16.33 -20.05 17.45
C SER A 415 17.17 -18.76 17.35
N PRO A 416 17.93 -18.41 18.39
CA PRO A 416 18.87 -17.28 18.33
C PRO A 416 20.04 -17.54 17.36
N VAL A 417 20.34 -18.81 17.04
CA VAL A 417 21.45 -19.20 16.17
C VAL A 417 21.02 -19.15 14.72
N LEU A 418 21.66 -18.28 13.93
CA LEU A 418 21.27 -18.04 12.53
C LEU A 418 21.43 -19.27 11.64
N ASP A 419 22.43 -20.13 11.88
CA ASP A 419 22.65 -21.33 11.06
C ASP A 419 21.51 -22.35 11.25
N VAL A 420 21.05 -22.54 12.50
CA VAL A 420 19.87 -23.35 12.83
C VAL A 420 18.62 -22.78 12.17
N ALA A 421 18.38 -21.47 12.33
CA ALA A 421 17.22 -20.81 11.72
C ALA A 421 17.26 -20.87 10.19
N ALA A 422 18.43 -20.71 9.57
CA ALA A 422 18.59 -20.78 8.12
C ALA A 422 18.32 -22.19 7.57
N GLU A 423 18.81 -23.24 8.25
CA GLU A 423 18.51 -24.62 7.86
C GLU A 423 17.03 -24.96 8.09
N ALA A 424 16.43 -24.46 9.18
CA ALA A 424 15.00 -24.59 9.43
C ALA A 424 14.15 -23.93 8.31
N LEU A 425 14.55 -22.75 7.81
CA LEU A 425 13.87 -22.11 6.68
C LEU A 425 13.91 -22.98 5.41
N ARG A 426 15.05 -23.61 5.11
CA ARG A 426 15.17 -24.54 3.97
C ARG A 426 14.30 -25.78 4.16
N ALA A 427 14.26 -26.32 5.38
CA ALA A 427 13.38 -27.42 5.73
C ALA A 427 11.89 -27.03 5.58
N ILE A 428 11.49 -25.82 5.97
CA ILE A 428 10.13 -25.32 5.77
C ILE A 428 9.79 -25.17 4.28
N SER A 429 10.70 -24.63 3.48
CA SER A 429 10.52 -24.58 2.02
C SER A 429 10.24 -25.97 1.44
N ALA A 430 10.93 -27.01 1.92
CA ALA A 430 10.68 -28.40 1.52
C ALA A 430 9.36 -28.96 2.10
N PHE A 431 9.03 -28.63 3.34
CA PHE A 431 7.82 -29.05 4.06
C PHE A 431 6.53 -28.53 3.40
N LEU A 432 6.57 -27.33 2.82
CA LEU A 432 5.44 -26.68 2.14
C LEU A 432 5.12 -27.27 0.75
N ARG A 433 5.71 -28.41 0.39
CA ARG A 433 5.33 -29.18 -0.81
C ARG A 433 3.97 -29.84 -0.61
N LYS A 434 3.13 -29.85 -1.67
CA LYS A 434 1.76 -30.39 -1.64
C LYS A 434 1.67 -31.80 -1.06
N ASP A 435 2.56 -32.70 -1.46
CA ASP A 435 2.50 -34.11 -1.06
C ASP A 435 2.62 -34.33 0.45
N HIS A 436 3.32 -33.42 1.14
CA HIS A 436 3.47 -33.44 2.60
C HIS A 436 2.24 -32.88 3.32
N GLN A 437 1.55 -31.92 2.70
CA GLN A 437 0.39 -31.22 3.27
C GLN A 437 -0.95 -31.85 2.87
N SER A 438 -0.93 -32.91 2.06
CA SER A 438 -2.14 -33.58 1.53
C SER A 438 -2.87 -34.48 2.53
N SER A 439 -2.43 -34.53 3.80
CA SER A 439 -3.13 -35.27 4.86
C SER A 439 -4.39 -34.51 5.29
N LEU A 440 -5.57 -35.12 5.07
CA LEU A 440 -6.85 -34.48 5.41
C LEU A 440 -7.17 -34.64 6.91
N PRO A 441 -7.67 -33.59 7.59
CA PRO A 441 -7.82 -32.22 7.10
C PRO A 441 -6.49 -31.44 7.08
N VAL A 442 -6.31 -30.60 6.05
CA VAL A 442 -5.15 -29.71 5.91
C VAL A 442 -5.12 -28.72 7.08
N GLN A 443 -3.96 -28.55 7.72
CA GLN A 443 -3.79 -27.73 8.94
C GLN A 443 -3.37 -26.29 8.59
N TYR A 444 -4.25 -25.49 7.97
CA TYR A 444 -3.92 -24.13 7.53
C TYR A 444 -3.51 -23.20 8.68
N ARG A 445 -4.11 -23.35 9.87
CA ARG A 445 -3.69 -22.60 11.08
C ARG A 445 -2.23 -22.87 11.47
N ALA A 446 -1.78 -24.13 11.41
CA ALA A 446 -0.40 -24.48 11.74
C ALA A 446 0.58 -23.91 10.71
N LEU A 447 0.22 -23.98 9.42
CA LEU A 447 1.00 -23.38 8.33
C LEU A 447 1.09 -21.85 8.46
N ARG A 448 -0.01 -21.20 8.83
CA ARG A 448 -0.02 -19.76 9.11
C ARG A 448 0.92 -19.39 10.25
N ALA A 449 0.83 -20.07 11.39
CA ALA A 449 1.70 -19.82 12.55
C ALA A 449 3.19 -20.02 12.20
N LEU A 450 3.50 -21.03 11.39
CA LEU A 450 4.84 -21.28 10.88
C LEU A 450 5.35 -20.12 10.01
N LEU A 451 4.53 -19.62 9.07
CA LEU A 451 4.89 -18.49 8.21
C LEU A 451 5.03 -17.18 9.01
N GLU A 452 4.18 -16.94 10.00
CA GLU A 452 4.29 -15.78 10.90
C GLU A 452 5.62 -15.82 11.69
N ALA A 453 6.04 -16.98 12.18
CA ALA A 453 7.34 -17.16 12.85
C ALA A 453 8.53 -16.88 11.91
N MET A 454 8.46 -17.34 10.66
CA MET A 454 9.51 -17.06 9.66
C MET A 454 9.63 -15.57 9.34
N LEU A 455 8.50 -14.90 9.08
CA LEU A 455 8.49 -13.50 8.71
C LEU A 455 8.91 -12.61 9.89
N SER A 456 8.42 -12.88 11.10
CA SER A 456 8.81 -12.14 12.31
C SER A 456 10.31 -12.25 12.59
N ARG A 457 10.89 -13.45 12.48
CA ARG A 457 12.33 -13.65 12.67
C ARG A 457 13.17 -12.86 11.65
N CYS A 458 12.76 -12.86 10.38
CA CYS A 458 13.44 -12.08 9.35
C CYS A 458 13.31 -10.57 9.59
N MET A 459 12.15 -10.11 10.09
CA MET A 459 11.94 -8.71 10.46
C MET A 459 12.87 -8.26 11.60
N GLU A 460 13.03 -9.04 12.66
CA GLU A 460 14.00 -8.75 13.75
C GLU A 460 15.43 -8.60 13.21
N PHE A 461 15.82 -9.48 12.29
CA PHE A 461 17.14 -9.48 11.68
C PHE A 461 17.35 -8.33 10.69
N SER A 462 16.27 -7.87 10.03
CA SER A 462 16.29 -6.70 9.14
C SER A 462 16.35 -5.37 9.91
N GLN A 463 15.74 -5.31 11.11
CA GLN A 463 15.61 -4.09 11.90
C GLN A 463 16.86 -3.72 12.69
N THR A 464 17.80 -4.65 12.91
CA THR A 464 19.03 -4.39 13.68
C THR A 464 19.92 -3.38 12.93
N PRO A 465 20.04 -2.13 13.41
CA PRO A 465 20.74 -1.08 12.70
C PRO A 465 22.26 -1.38 12.69
N LEU A 466 22.87 -1.28 11.51
CA LEU A 466 24.33 -1.16 11.41
C LEU A 466 24.70 0.16 12.09
N ASN A 467 25.28 0.09 13.28
CA ASN A 467 25.71 1.22 14.08
C ASN A 467 26.58 2.16 13.22
N ARG A 468 26.01 3.24 12.69
CA ARG A 468 26.62 4.12 11.68
C ARG A 468 27.66 5.09 12.26
N ARG A 469 28.29 4.74 13.39
CA ARG A 469 29.35 5.54 14.04
C ARG A 469 30.55 4.65 14.35
N SER A 470 31.40 4.48 13.35
CA SER A 470 32.77 4.02 13.53
C SER A 470 33.62 4.61 12.41
N LEU A 471 34.30 5.70 12.72
CA LEU A 471 35.28 6.39 11.88
C LEU A 471 36.48 5.44 11.68
N GLY A 472 36.73 4.95 10.45
CA GLY A 472 37.96 4.22 10.13
C GLY A 472 37.84 3.19 9.00
N HIS A 473 38.62 3.39 7.95
CA HIS A 473 38.65 2.71 6.64
C HIS A 473 38.95 1.19 6.61
N ALA A 474 38.66 0.41 7.66
CA ALA A 474 38.84 -1.05 7.68
C ALA A 474 37.52 -1.86 7.63
N CYS A 475 36.36 -1.21 7.63
CA CYS A 475 35.06 -1.85 7.90
C CYS A 475 34.25 -2.32 6.67
N SER A 476 34.68 -2.07 5.42
CA SER A 476 33.83 -2.36 4.24
C SER A 476 33.63 -3.86 3.97
N ARG A 477 34.69 -4.67 4.06
CA ARG A 477 34.63 -6.13 3.82
C ARG A 477 33.74 -6.88 4.81
N ASN A 478 33.68 -6.44 6.06
CA ASN A 478 32.81 -7.05 7.07
C ASN A 478 31.35 -6.59 6.92
N SER A 479 31.13 -5.35 6.45
CA SER A 479 29.79 -4.84 6.11
C SER A 479 29.18 -5.58 4.92
N GLU A 480 29.94 -5.79 3.84
CA GLU A 480 29.47 -6.51 2.64
C GLU A 480 29.10 -7.97 2.97
N LYS A 481 29.91 -8.65 3.79
CA LYS A 481 29.59 -10.01 4.27
C LYS A 481 28.34 -10.03 5.15
N ALA A 482 28.11 -9.01 5.96
CA ALA A 482 26.90 -8.91 6.77
C ALA A 482 25.65 -8.67 5.91
N THR A 483 25.73 -7.78 4.91
CA THR A 483 24.65 -7.54 3.94
C THR A 483 24.36 -8.80 3.12
N LEU A 484 25.38 -9.53 2.66
CA LEU A 484 25.19 -10.80 1.95
C LEU A 484 24.51 -11.87 2.83
N ARG A 485 24.89 -11.97 4.11
CA ARG A 485 24.23 -12.87 5.06
C ARG A 485 22.77 -12.50 5.29
N LYS A 486 22.45 -11.19 5.41
CA LYS A 486 21.08 -10.67 5.45
C LYS A 486 20.31 -11.03 4.19
N GLY A 487 20.90 -10.83 3.00
CA GLY A 487 20.30 -11.18 1.73
C GLY A 487 20.00 -12.67 1.59
N ASN A 488 20.92 -13.55 2.00
CA ASN A 488 20.71 -14.99 1.94
C ASN A 488 19.61 -15.47 2.89
N PHE A 489 19.55 -14.91 4.11
CA PHE A 489 18.49 -15.24 5.07
C PHE A 489 17.11 -14.76 4.59
N LEU A 490 17.04 -13.55 4.03
CA LEU A 490 15.84 -13.01 3.40
C LEU A 490 15.41 -13.86 2.20
N LEU A 491 16.36 -14.28 1.35
CA LEU A 491 16.08 -15.15 0.21
C LEU A 491 15.45 -16.46 0.65
N SER A 492 16.04 -17.17 1.64
CA SER A 492 15.47 -18.43 2.15
C SER A 492 14.09 -18.23 2.78
N THR A 493 13.85 -17.11 3.46
CA THR A 493 12.52 -16.77 3.99
C THR A 493 11.49 -16.60 2.86
N LEU A 494 11.84 -15.86 1.82
CA LEU A 494 10.97 -15.64 0.66
C LEU A 494 10.77 -16.93 -0.15
N GLU A 495 11.76 -17.81 -0.25
CA GLU A 495 11.60 -19.13 -0.90
C GLU A 495 10.56 -19.98 -0.17
N GLY A 496 10.58 -20.00 1.16
CA GLY A 496 9.52 -20.65 1.94
C GLY A 496 8.15 -20.00 1.72
N PHE A 497 8.07 -18.66 1.73
CA PHE A 497 6.82 -17.95 1.46
C PHE A 497 6.28 -18.19 0.03
N ARG A 498 7.18 -18.27 -0.97
CA ARG A 498 6.85 -18.62 -2.35
C ARG A 498 6.28 -20.02 -2.45
N ASN A 499 6.84 -21.00 -1.71
CA ASN A 499 6.31 -22.36 -1.70
C ASN A 499 4.95 -22.42 -1.01
N ALA A 500 4.67 -21.61 0.01
CA ALA A 500 3.32 -21.47 0.55
C ALA A 500 2.32 -20.89 -0.47
N CYS A 501 2.75 -19.89 -1.24
CA CYS A 501 1.92 -19.37 -2.34
C CYS A 501 1.66 -20.46 -3.41
N ARG A 502 2.70 -21.21 -3.81
CA ARG A 502 2.56 -22.32 -4.76
C ARG A 502 1.60 -23.40 -4.23
N LEU A 503 1.71 -23.76 -2.95
CA LEU A 503 0.82 -24.70 -2.28
C LEU A 503 -0.64 -24.24 -2.34
N ALA A 504 -0.89 -22.95 -2.09
CA ALA A 504 -2.24 -22.39 -2.16
C ALA A 504 -2.82 -22.46 -3.59
N VAL A 505 -2.00 -22.17 -4.63
CA VAL A 505 -2.40 -22.34 -6.04
C VAL A 505 -2.73 -23.81 -6.35
N GLU A 506 -1.90 -24.74 -5.90
CA GLU A 506 -2.10 -26.17 -6.16
C GLU A 506 -3.36 -26.73 -5.48
N PHE A 507 -3.74 -26.23 -4.30
CA PHE A 507 -4.95 -26.62 -3.60
C PHE A 507 -6.25 -25.98 -4.13
N GLN A 508 -6.18 -24.91 -4.93
CA GLN A 508 -7.38 -24.34 -5.57
C GLN A 508 -8.10 -25.36 -6.47
N GLY A 509 -7.36 -26.29 -7.08
CA GLY A 509 -7.91 -27.35 -7.93
C GLY A 509 -8.47 -28.56 -7.17
N GLU A 510 -8.31 -28.62 -5.84
CA GLU A 510 -8.68 -29.80 -5.03
C GLU A 510 -9.84 -29.50 -4.06
N PRO A 511 -11.04 -30.05 -4.31
CA PRO A 511 -12.21 -29.79 -3.46
C PRO A 511 -12.01 -30.24 -2.00
N SER A 512 -11.27 -31.32 -1.76
CA SER A 512 -11.01 -31.87 -0.43
C SER A 512 -10.08 -31.00 0.42
N ALA A 513 -9.30 -30.11 -0.21
CA ALA A 513 -8.39 -29.21 0.49
C ALA A 513 -9.03 -27.86 0.85
N GLN A 514 -10.20 -27.52 0.30
CA GLN A 514 -10.80 -26.19 0.46
C GLN A 514 -11.16 -25.86 1.92
N GLU A 515 -11.86 -26.79 2.58
CA GLU A 515 -12.31 -26.65 3.96
C GLU A 515 -12.21 -28.00 4.67
N ASN A 516 -12.01 -27.98 5.98
CA ASN A 516 -12.07 -29.20 6.76
C ASN A 516 -13.51 -29.77 6.74
N PRO A 517 -13.72 -31.00 6.19
CA PRO A 517 -15.05 -31.57 5.98
C PRO A 517 -15.81 -31.89 7.28
N PHE A 518 -15.13 -31.83 8.43
CA PHE A 518 -15.72 -32.06 9.75
C PHE A 518 -16.06 -30.76 10.51
N THR A 519 -15.87 -29.60 9.88
CA THR A 519 -16.23 -28.30 10.48
C THR A 519 -17.74 -28.10 10.43
N ALA A 520 -18.37 -27.83 11.58
CA ALA A 520 -19.80 -27.56 11.63
C ALA A 520 -20.15 -26.27 10.85
N PRO A 521 -21.27 -26.21 10.10
CA PRO A 521 -21.64 -25.03 9.30
C PRO A 521 -21.78 -23.72 10.10
N SER A 522 -21.99 -23.82 11.42
CA SER A 522 -22.15 -22.71 12.35
C SER A 522 -20.85 -22.31 13.08
N ALA A 523 -19.74 -23.03 12.88
CA ALA A 523 -18.46 -22.71 13.47
C ALA A 523 -17.67 -21.71 12.60
N GLU A 524 -16.86 -20.86 13.21
CA GLU A 524 -15.99 -19.92 12.48
C GLU A 524 -15.02 -20.67 11.58
N LYS A 525 -15.14 -20.40 10.28
CA LYS A 525 -14.36 -21.03 9.20
C LYS A 525 -12.98 -20.39 9.07
N GLU A 526 -12.15 -20.45 10.12
CA GLU A 526 -10.79 -19.88 10.06
C GLU A 526 -9.76 -20.82 9.39
N ASP A 527 -10.04 -22.11 9.32
CA ASP A 527 -9.11 -23.14 8.81
C ASP A 527 -9.49 -23.52 7.36
N THR A 528 -9.57 -22.52 6.50
CA THR A 528 -9.94 -22.65 5.07
C THR A 528 -8.82 -22.17 4.16
N LEU A 529 -8.81 -22.67 2.92
CA LEU A 529 -7.87 -22.21 1.91
C LEU A 529 -8.04 -20.72 1.61
N GLU A 530 -9.28 -20.20 1.64
CA GLU A 530 -9.56 -18.77 1.42
C GLU A 530 -8.95 -17.91 2.53
N ALA A 531 -9.14 -18.26 3.80
CA ALA A 531 -8.53 -17.54 4.93
C ALA A 531 -6.99 -17.58 4.88
N PHE A 532 -6.42 -18.72 4.48
CA PHE A 532 -4.97 -18.85 4.28
C PHE A 532 -4.46 -17.97 3.12
N SER A 533 -5.21 -17.94 2.01
CA SER A 533 -4.93 -17.13 0.82
C SER A 533 -4.96 -15.62 1.12
N GLU A 534 -5.97 -15.17 1.87
CA GLU A 534 -6.06 -13.79 2.36
C GLU A 534 -4.93 -13.44 3.33
N PHE A 535 -4.56 -14.37 4.22
CA PHE A 535 -3.40 -14.21 5.08
C PHE A 535 -2.11 -14.02 4.28
N LEU A 536 -1.85 -14.81 3.23
CA LEU A 536 -0.67 -14.65 2.38
C LEU A 536 -0.63 -13.28 1.71
N LEU A 537 -1.76 -12.78 1.20
CA LEU A 537 -1.83 -11.44 0.63
C LEU A 537 -1.52 -10.36 1.67
N SER A 538 -2.16 -10.45 2.85
CA SER A 538 -1.96 -9.51 3.96
C SER A 538 -0.53 -9.51 4.50
N ALA A 539 0.06 -10.70 4.69
CA ALA A 539 1.44 -10.86 5.15
C ALA A 539 2.45 -10.34 4.12
N CYS A 540 2.21 -10.56 2.82
CA CYS A 540 3.06 -10.02 1.77
C CYS A 540 3.01 -8.48 1.76
N ASP A 541 1.81 -7.92 1.82
CA ASP A 541 1.57 -6.48 1.80
C ASP A 541 2.17 -5.74 3.01
N SER A 542 2.01 -6.31 4.21
CA SER A 542 2.45 -5.70 5.47
C SER A 542 3.91 -5.99 5.85
N GLN A 543 4.48 -7.13 5.42
CA GLN A 543 5.81 -7.57 5.86
C GLN A 543 6.77 -7.79 4.68
N CYS A 544 6.44 -8.63 3.70
CA CYS A 544 7.37 -8.98 2.61
C CYS A 544 7.76 -7.76 1.77
N ILE A 545 6.78 -6.95 1.32
CA ILE A 545 7.03 -5.75 0.52
C ILE A 545 7.94 -4.76 1.27
N PRO A 546 7.61 -4.30 2.50
CA PRO A 546 8.49 -3.40 3.24
C PRO A 546 9.89 -3.97 3.48
N MET A 547 10.01 -5.26 3.78
CA MET A 547 11.30 -5.92 4.06
C MET A 547 12.21 -5.94 2.83
N VAL A 548 11.66 -6.29 1.66
CA VAL A 548 12.41 -6.31 0.39
C VAL A 548 12.74 -4.89 -0.08
N MET A 549 11.82 -3.93 0.05
CA MET A 549 12.09 -2.53 -0.32
C MET A 549 13.18 -1.92 0.57
N ARG A 550 13.18 -2.20 1.87
CA ARG A 550 14.25 -1.76 2.77
C ARG A 550 15.61 -2.38 2.43
N TYR A 551 15.63 -3.67 2.09
CA TYR A 551 16.88 -4.32 1.66
C TYR A 551 17.38 -3.78 0.31
N SER A 552 16.48 -3.46 -0.63
CA SER A 552 16.84 -2.96 -1.96
C SER A 552 17.49 -1.57 -1.95
N GLU A 553 17.25 -0.76 -0.90
CA GLU A 553 17.98 0.48 -0.63
C GLU A 553 19.47 0.22 -0.33
N GLU A 554 19.81 -0.90 0.30
CA GLU A 554 21.18 -1.29 0.64
C GLU A 554 21.86 -2.06 -0.50
N ALA A 555 21.20 -3.11 -1.01
CA ALA A 555 21.73 -3.99 -2.05
C ALA A 555 20.61 -4.66 -2.86
N THR A 556 20.81 -4.80 -4.17
CA THR A 556 19.88 -5.48 -5.08
C THR A 556 20.49 -6.76 -5.62
N HIS A 557 19.89 -7.92 -5.31
CA HIS A 557 20.29 -9.22 -5.86
C HIS A 557 19.23 -9.77 -6.83
N PRO A 558 19.63 -10.30 -8.01
CA PRO A 558 18.68 -10.75 -9.03
C PRO A 558 17.83 -11.94 -8.56
N ASN A 559 18.42 -12.94 -7.90
CA ASN A 559 17.69 -14.12 -7.41
C ASN A 559 16.62 -13.75 -6.37
N LEU A 560 16.92 -12.79 -5.49
CA LEU A 560 15.98 -12.31 -4.48
C LEU A 560 14.79 -11.60 -5.13
N MET A 561 15.06 -10.73 -6.11
CA MET A 561 14.02 -10.02 -6.85
C MET A 561 13.17 -10.97 -7.71
N GLU A 562 13.78 -12.03 -8.25
CA GLU A 562 13.06 -13.09 -8.98
C GLU A 562 12.06 -13.79 -8.08
N VAL A 563 12.48 -14.26 -6.90
CA VAL A 563 11.60 -14.92 -5.93
C VAL A 563 10.50 -13.95 -5.46
N PHE A 564 10.85 -12.71 -5.15
CA PHE A 564 9.90 -11.69 -4.70
C PHE A 564 8.82 -11.36 -5.75
N LEU A 565 9.21 -11.09 -7.00
CA LEU A 565 8.24 -10.83 -8.06
C LEU A 565 7.40 -12.07 -8.40
N SER A 566 7.97 -13.27 -8.26
CA SER A 566 7.23 -14.53 -8.40
C SER A 566 6.14 -14.65 -7.32
N ILE A 567 6.40 -14.21 -6.08
CA ILE A 567 5.40 -14.19 -5.00
C ILE A 567 4.26 -13.23 -5.36
N LEU A 568 4.58 -11.98 -5.75
CA LEU A 568 3.57 -10.99 -6.13
C LEU A 568 2.69 -11.48 -7.30
N HIS A 569 3.31 -12.13 -8.28
CA HIS A 569 2.61 -12.77 -9.37
C HIS A 569 1.66 -13.87 -8.89
N SER A 570 2.11 -14.78 -8.01
CA SER A 570 1.26 -15.83 -7.45
C SER A 570 0.05 -15.27 -6.69
N LEU A 571 0.20 -14.15 -5.99
CA LEU A 571 -0.89 -13.52 -5.24
C LEU A 571 -2.04 -13.02 -6.15
N PHE A 572 -1.76 -12.65 -7.40
CA PHE A 572 -2.83 -12.33 -8.37
C PHE A 572 -3.72 -13.53 -8.72
N VAL A 573 -3.18 -14.74 -8.61
CA VAL A 573 -3.88 -16.00 -8.88
C VAL A 573 -4.61 -16.49 -7.64
N ILE A 574 -3.98 -16.37 -6.47
CA ILE A 574 -4.48 -16.94 -5.21
C ILE A 574 -5.72 -16.18 -4.68
N VAL A 575 -5.77 -14.86 -4.81
CA VAL A 575 -6.87 -14.01 -4.30
C VAL A 575 -7.54 -13.22 -5.45
N PRO A 576 -8.34 -13.87 -6.31
CA PRO A 576 -8.84 -13.26 -7.55
C PRO A 576 -9.75 -12.05 -7.33
N HIS A 577 -10.48 -11.99 -6.20
CA HIS A 577 -11.36 -10.87 -5.88
C HIS A 577 -10.59 -9.60 -5.45
N MET A 578 -9.33 -9.72 -5.00
CA MET A 578 -8.48 -8.59 -4.60
C MET A 578 -7.47 -8.18 -5.67
N LYS A 579 -7.31 -8.94 -6.76
CA LYS A 579 -6.25 -8.72 -7.77
C LYS A 579 -6.21 -7.30 -8.34
N VAL A 580 -7.37 -6.66 -8.56
CA VAL A 580 -7.47 -5.29 -9.08
C VAL A 580 -7.01 -4.28 -8.02
N LYS A 581 -7.51 -4.38 -6.79
CA LYS A 581 -7.14 -3.49 -5.68
C LYS A 581 -5.64 -3.60 -5.36
N PHE A 582 -5.12 -4.82 -5.35
CA PHE A 582 -3.70 -5.06 -5.11
C PHE A 582 -2.82 -4.53 -6.25
N SER A 583 -3.20 -4.78 -7.51
CA SER A 583 -2.48 -4.22 -8.67
C SER A 583 -2.44 -2.70 -8.65
N ARG A 584 -3.56 -2.05 -8.26
CA ARG A 584 -3.64 -0.60 -8.09
C ARG A 584 -2.66 -0.10 -7.04
N LYS A 585 -2.68 -0.69 -5.85
CA LYS A 585 -1.74 -0.34 -4.76
C LYS A 585 -0.28 -0.46 -5.18
N LEU A 586 0.07 -1.54 -5.89
CA LEU A 586 1.44 -1.75 -6.40
C LEU A 586 1.80 -0.69 -7.46
N ALA A 587 0.89 -0.36 -8.37
CA ALA A 587 1.11 0.68 -9.37
C ALA A 587 1.29 2.07 -8.74
N ASP A 588 0.44 2.43 -7.77
CA ASP A 588 0.55 3.68 -6.99
C ASP A 588 1.84 3.73 -6.15
N SER A 589 2.43 2.56 -5.86
CA SER A 589 3.72 2.41 -5.17
C SER A 589 4.91 2.29 -6.14
N SER A 590 4.76 2.70 -7.40
CA SER A 590 5.81 2.69 -8.43
C SER A 590 6.41 1.32 -8.79
N PHE A 591 5.64 0.23 -8.67
CA PHE A 591 6.14 -1.11 -9.05
C PHE A 591 6.33 -1.29 -10.56
N ILE A 592 5.68 -0.47 -11.40
CA ILE A 592 5.92 -0.45 -12.84
C ILE A 592 7.36 0.01 -13.09
N ARG A 593 7.74 1.18 -12.55
CA ARG A 593 9.11 1.70 -12.59
C ARG A 593 10.12 0.73 -12.02
N LEU A 594 9.90 0.23 -10.80
CA LEU A 594 10.82 -0.69 -10.13
C LEU A 594 11.12 -1.91 -11.01
N THR A 595 10.09 -2.51 -11.61
CA THR A 595 10.26 -3.71 -12.42
C THR A 595 11.02 -3.43 -13.72
N LEU A 596 10.78 -2.27 -14.35
CA LEU A 596 11.52 -1.84 -15.54
C LEU A 596 12.98 -1.51 -15.22
N GLU A 597 13.27 -0.86 -14.09
CA GLU A 597 14.63 -0.59 -13.62
C GLU A 597 15.39 -1.89 -13.32
N LEU A 598 14.74 -2.89 -12.72
CA LEU A 598 15.32 -4.22 -12.49
C LEU A 598 15.68 -4.92 -13.81
N LYS A 599 14.76 -4.90 -14.80
CA LYS A 599 15.02 -5.44 -16.14
C LYS A 599 16.19 -4.73 -16.81
N ALA A 600 16.23 -3.40 -16.77
CA ALA A 600 17.30 -2.61 -17.37
C ALA A 600 18.66 -2.81 -16.69
N ARG A 601 18.67 -3.12 -15.38
CA ARG A 601 19.89 -3.32 -14.60
C ARG A 601 20.48 -4.72 -14.75
N PHE A 602 19.67 -5.77 -14.79
CA PHE A 602 20.13 -7.17 -14.72
C PHE A 602 19.90 -7.99 -15.98
N CYS A 603 18.88 -7.66 -16.79
CA CYS A 603 18.45 -8.48 -17.93
C CYS A 603 19.05 -8.02 -19.26
N GLY A 604 20.17 -7.29 -19.24
CA GLY A 604 20.93 -6.95 -20.43
C GLY A 604 21.61 -8.20 -21.03
N GLY A 605 21.35 -8.50 -22.31
CA GLY A 605 21.87 -9.70 -22.99
C GLY A 605 21.06 -10.98 -22.73
N GLN A 606 21.74 -12.14 -22.62
CA GLN A 606 21.15 -13.43 -22.22
C GLN A 606 21.20 -13.69 -20.70
N SER A 607 21.71 -12.73 -19.92
CA SER A 607 21.85 -12.83 -18.46
C SER A 607 20.48 -12.81 -17.76
N HIS A 608 20.31 -13.64 -16.73
CA HIS A 608 19.12 -13.68 -15.86
C HIS A 608 17.77 -13.76 -16.61
N SER A 609 17.65 -14.73 -17.52
CA SER A 609 16.43 -14.97 -18.32
C SER A 609 15.20 -15.30 -17.45
N SER A 610 15.38 -16.00 -16.34
CA SER A 610 14.34 -16.32 -15.35
C SER A 610 13.74 -15.06 -14.72
N LEU A 611 14.58 -14.15 -14.24
CA LEU A 611 14.16 -12.84 -13.73
C LEU A 611 13.39 -12.05 -14.80
N ASN A 612 13.88 -12.02 -16.04
CA ASN A 612 13.19 -11.33 -17.14
C ASN A 612 11.79 -11.91 -17.41
N GLN A 613 11.65 -13.24 -17.37
CA GLN A 613 10.37 -13.92 -17.52
C GLN A 613 9.41 -13.53 -16.38
N VAL A 614 9.85 -13.63 -15.12
CA VAL A 614 9.03 -13.30 -13.95
C VAL A 614 8.61 -11.84 -13.96
N CYS A 615 9.52 -10.90 -14.24
CA CYS A 615 9.19 -9.49 -14.39
C CYS A 615 8.15 -9.26 -15.50
N SER A 616 8.26 -9.98 -16.63
CA SER A 616 7.33 -9.84 -17.74
C SER A 616 5.94 -10.41 -17.39
N SER A 617 5.88 -11.57 -16.75
CA SER A 617 4.62 -12.14 -16.25
C SER A 617 3.96 -11.24 -15.20
N PHE A 618 4.72 -10.71 -14.25
CA PHE A 618 4.22 -9.76 -13.25
C PHE A 618 3.62 -8.50 -13.90
N LEU A 619 4.38 -7.84 -14.80
CA LEU A 619 3.89 -6.66 -15.52
C LEU A 619 2.67 -6.98 -16.38
N TYR A 620 2.65 -8.15 -17.04
CA TYR A 620 1.53 -8.60 -17.87
C TYR A 620 0.22 -8.68 -17.06
N TYR A 621 0.22 -9.41 -15.94
CA TYR A 621 -0.98 -9.54 -15.10
C TYR A 621 -1.37 -8.23 -14.43
N MET A 622 -0.40 -7.46 -13.95
CA MET A 622 -0.67 -6.15 -13.35
C MET A 622 -1.32 -5.21 -14.37
N CYS A 623 -0.77 -5.08 -15.58
CA CYS A 623 -1.35 -4.23 -16.63
C CYS A 623 -2.76 -4.67 -17.02
N LEU A 624 -3.00 -5.97 -17.20
CA LEU A 624 -4.33 -6.50 -17.51
C LEU A 624 -5.33 -6.24 -16.37
N ASN A 625 -4.93 -6.42 -15.11
CA ASN A 625 -5.78 -6.16 -13.96
C ASN A 625 -6.16 -4.67 -13.88
N LEU A 626 -5.19 -3.76 -14.09
CA LEU A 626 -5.44 -2.31 -14.10
C LEU A 626 -6.39 -1.88 -15.23
N LEU A 627 -6.24 -2.48 -16.41
CA LEU A 627 -7.07 -2.19 -17.58
C LEU A 627 -8.46 -2.83 -17.54
N SER A 628 -8.66 -3.87 -16.71
CA SER A 628 -9.95 -4.57 -16.58
C SER A 628 -11.02 -3.81 -15.80
N ALA A 629 -10.62 -2.98 -14.83
CA ALA A 629 -11.54 -2.19 -14.00
C ALA A 629 -10.96 -0.80 -13.68
N PRO A 630 -10.85 0.07 -14.68
CA PRO A 630 -10.31 1.41 -14.53
C PRO A 630 -11.30 2.37 -13.83
N GLU A 631 -10.79 3.27 -12.97
CA GLU A 631 -11.64 4.22 -12.20
C GLU A 631 -12.17 5.40 -13.04
N LYS A 632 -11.42 5.81 -14.08
CA LYS A 632 -11.66 7.04 -14.85
C LYS A 632 -12.06 6.79 -16.32
N THR A 633 -12.31 5.53 -16.69
CA THR A 633 -12.66 5.11 -18.06
C THR A 633 -13.64 3.95 -18.03
N GLU A 634 -14.36 3.73 -19.13
CA GLU A 634 -15.20 2.55 -19.29
C GLU A 634 -14.32 1.28 -19.33
N PRO A 635 -14.74 0.16 -18.73
CA PRO A 635 -14.02 -1.09 -18.84
C PRO A 635 -13.89 -1.51 -20.31
N LEU A 636 -12.71 -2.02 -20.66
CA LEU A 636 -12.42 -2.47 -22.02
C LEU A 636 -13.32 -3.65 -22.40
N SER A 637 -13.70 -3.72 -23.69
CA SER A 637 -14.38 -4.88 -24.23
C SER A 637 -13.47 -6.12 -24.20
N GLN A 638 -14.06 -7.32 -24.25
CA GLN A 638 -13.30 -8.57 -24.22
C GLN A 638 -12.33 -8.70 -25.42
N GLU A 639 -12.71 -8.16 -26.59
CA GLU A 639 -11.87 -8.13 -27.79
C GLU A 639 -10.66 -7.21 -27.60
N GLU A 640 -10.86 -6.01 -27.03
CA GLU A 640 -9.76 -5.08 -26.74
C GLU A 640 -8.79 -5.63 -25.68
N LEU A 641 -9.31 -6.29 -24.63
CA LEU A 641 -8.47 -6.96 -23.64
C LEU A 641 -7.63 -8.08 -24.26
N SER A 642 -8.19 -8.82 -25.23
CA SER A 642 -7.45 -9.88 -25.94
C SER A 642 -6.32 -9.30 -26.80
N ALA A 643 -6.56 -8.20 -27.51
CA ALA A 643 -5.55 -7.51 -28.31
C ALA A 643 -4.43 -6.92 -27.43
N VAL A 644 -4.78 -6.30 -26.30
CA VAL A 644 -3.80 -5.79 -25.32
C VAL A 644 -2.97 -6.93 -24.73
N SER A 645 -3.62 -8.06 -24.40
CA SER A 645 -2.93 -9.25 -23.91
C SER A 645 -1.86 -9.72 -24.90
N GLU A 646 -2.18 -9.78 -26.20
CA GLU A 646 -1.21 -10.14 -27.25
C GLU A 646 -0.02 -9.17 -27.31
N PHE A 647 -0.29 -7.85 -27.28
CA PHE A 647 0.77 -6.82 -27.29
C PHE A 647 1.71 -6.93 -26.08
N LEU A 648 1.15 -7.19 -24.90
CA LEU A 648 1.94 -7.32 -23.67
C LEU A 648 2.75 -8.62 -23.65
N GLN A 649 2.16 -9.75 -24.07
CA GLN A 649 2.86 -11.04 -24.12
C GLN A 649 4.06 -11.02 -25.06
N HIS A 650 3.91 -10.41 -26.25
CA HIS A 650 5.02 -10.29 -27.21
C HIS A 650 5.99 -9.15 -26.86
N GLY A 651 5.50 -8.03 -26.33
CA GLY A 651 6.32 -6.84 -26.06
C GLY A 651 7.22 -6.94 -24.82
N LEU A 652 6.67 -7.35 -23.67
CA LEU A 652 7.34 -7.29 -22.36
C LEU A 652 8.67 -8.08 -22.26
N PRO A 653 8.81 -9.29 -22.85
CA PRO A 653 10.08 -10.04 -22.81
C PRO A 653 11.25 -9.34 -23.52
N HIS A 654 10.94 -8.45 -24.47
CA HIS A 654 11.91 -7.74 -25.31
C HIS A 654 12.31 -6.37 -24.73
N ILE A 655 11.53 -5.79 -23.81
CA ILE A 655 11.86 -4.52 -23.15
C ILE A 655 12.94 -4.76 -22.08
N ARG A 656 14.21 -4.70 -22.48
CA ARG A 656 15.39 -4.91 -21.60
C ARG A 656 16.26 -3.66 -21.44
N SER A 657 15.88 -2.60 -22.16
CA SER A 657 16.59 -1.34 -22.33
C SER A 657 16.26 -0.34 -21.22
N ARG A 658 17.15 0.64 -20.99
CA ARG A 658 16.85 1.74 -20.05
C ARG A 658 15.69 2.59 -20.58
N THR A 659 15.04 3.36 -19.70
CA THR A 659 13.96 4.29 -20.05
C THR A 659 14.25 5.19 -21.27
N PRO A 660 15.42 5.87 -21.40
CA PRO A 660 15.72 6.71 -22.57
C PRO A 660 15.84 5.93 -23.89
N GLU A 661 16.32 4.68 -23.85
CA GLU A 661 16.38 3.82 -25.03
C GLU A 661 14.98 3.37 -25.47
N SER A 662 14.09 3.12 -24.50
CA SER A 662 12.69 2.80 -24.78
C SER A 662 11.92 4.00 -25.35
N LEU A 663 12.25 5.22 -24.89
CA LEU A 663 11.77 6.48 -25.49
C LEU A 663 12.29 6.67 -26.91
N ALA A 664 13.59 6.46 -27.15
CA ALA A 664 14.18 6.55 -28.48
C ALA A 664 13.52 5.57 -29.45
N PHE A 665 13.26 4.33 -29.01
CA PHE A 665 12.55 3.32 -29.79
C PHE A 665 11.08 3.69 -30.05
N LEU A 666 10.39 4.33 -29.10
CA LEU A 666 9.05 4.86 -29.33
C LEU A 666 9.04 6.01 -30.35
N SER A 667 10.08 6.85 -30.35
CA SER A 667 10.22 7.98 -31.26
C SER A 667 10.71 7.61 -32.67
N ASP A 668 11.13 6.36 -32.88
CA ASP A 668 11.67 5.90 -34.15
C ASP A 668 10.59 5.91 -35.24
N ARG A 669 10.90 6.60 -36.34
CA ARG A 669 10.02 6.78 -37.50
C ARG A 669 10.35 5.84 -38.67
N GLN A 670 11.37 5.00 -38.53
CA GLN A 670 11.72 4.05 -39.58
C GLN A 670 10.59 3.04 -39.84
N TYR A 671 10.61 2.36 -40.98
CA TYR A 671 9.66 1.30 -41.28
C TYR A 671 9.88 0.13 -40.31
N VAL A 672 8.82 -0.32 -39.65
CA VAL A 672 8.85 -1.19 -38.48
C VAL A 672 8.01 -2.43 -38.79
N GLU A 673 8.60 -3.62 -38.69
CA GLU A 673 7.87 -4.89 -38.80
C GLU A 673 6.74 -4.99 -37.76
N ALA A 674 5.71 -5.80 -38.02
CA ALA A 674 4.55 -5.95 -37.14
C ALA A 674 4.92 -6.27 -35.68
N ALA A 675 5.93 -7.11 -35.45
CA ALA A 675 6.41 -7.45 -34.11
C ALA A 675 7.05 -6.26 -33.38
N THR A 676 7.82 -5.43 -34.11
CA THR A 676 8.41 -4.21 -33.56
C THR A 676 7.35 -3.13 -33.28
N ARG A 677 6.23 -3.13 -34.03
CA ARG A 677 5.08 -2.24 -33.82
C ARG A 677 4.29 -2.62 -32.57
N GLN A 678 4.04 -3.91 -32.35
CA GLN A 678 3.45 -4.40 -31.09
C GLN A 678 4.30 -4.03 -29.86
N ARG A 679 5.64 -4.01 -30.01
CA ARG A 679 6.54 -3.56 -28.95
C ARG A 679 6.40 -2.07 -28.64
N GLN A 680 6.23 -1.20 -29.65
CA GLN A 680 5.94 0.22 -29.44
C GLN A 680 4.59 0.41 -28.73
N TYR A 681 3.56 -0.36 -29.08
CA TYR A 681 2.27 -0.36 -28.36
C TYR A 681 2.44 -0.75 -26.89
N CYS A 682 3.21 -1.80 -26.61
CA CYS A 682 3.50 -2.23 -25.24
C CYS A 682 4.20 -1.13 -24.43
N ILE A 683 5.22 -0.47 -24.98
CA ILE A 683 5.93 0.64 -24.31
C ILE A 683 4.97 1.80 -24.02
N LEU A 684 4.14 2.18 -25.00
CA LEU A 684 3.18 3.26 -24.84
C LEU A 684 2.15 2.94 -23.74
N LEU A 685 1.64 1.70 -23.69
CA LEU A 685 0.70 1.26 -22.65
C LEU A 685 1.33 1.28 -21.26
N LEU A 686 2.60 0.89 -21.12
CA LEU A 686 3.34 0.98 -19.85
C LEU A 686 3.49 2.43 -19.39
N PHE A 687 3.85 3.36 -20.29
CA PHE A 687 3.95 4.79 -19.96
C PHE A 687 2.61 5.39 -19.59
N TYR A 688 1.54 5.01 -20.28
CA TYR A 688 0.17 5.41 -19.98
C TYR A 688 -0.28 4.95 -18.60
N LEU A 689 -0.12 3.67 -18.28
CA LEU A 689 -0.48 3.12 -16.96
C LEU A 689 0.36 3.74 -15.85
N ALA A 690 1.66 3.95 -16.08
CA ALA A 690 2.52 4.64 -15.13
C ALA A 690 2.02 6.07 -14.84
N HIS A 691 1.64 6.83 -15.87
CA HIS A 691 1.11 8.20 -15.68
C HIS A 691 -0.24 8.24 -14.97
N ILE A 692 -1.13 7.27 -15.23
CA ILE A 692 -2.42 7.19 -14.53
C ILE A 692 -2.24 7.03 -13.02
N HIS A 693 -1.24 6.26 -12.62
CA HIS A 693 -0.90 5.95 -11.23
C HIS A 693 0.20 6.87 -10.66
N ASP A 694 0.44 8.03 -11.30
CA ASP A 694 1.44 9.03 -10.89
C ASP A 694 2.90 8.51 -10.74
N ASP A 695 3.23 7.37 -11.37
CA ASP A 695 4.58 6.79 -11.44
C ASP A 695 5.42 7.48 -12.54
N ARG A 696 5.79 8.74 -12.32
CA ARG A 696 6.48 9.58 -13.33
C ARG A 696 7.98 9.31 -13.36
N PHE A 697 8.39 8.29 -14.10
CA PHE A 697 9.80 7.92 -14.29
C PHE A 697 10.42 8.35 -15.63
N VAL A 698 9.65 9.07 -16.45
CA VAL A 698 10.03 9.56 -17.78
C VAL A 698 9.87 11.08 -17.80
N PRO A 699 10.83 11.85 -18.36
CA PRO A 699 10.65 13.29 -18.55
C PRO A 699 9.44 13.59 -19.45
N GLU A 700 8.49 14.39 -18.95
CA GLU A 700 7.23 14.70 -19.66
C GLU A 700 7.48 15.32 -21.05
N ALA A 701 8.46 16.23 -21.16
CA ALA A 701 8.81 16.86 -22.44
C ALA A 701 9.34 15.86 -23.50
N GLU A 702 10.17 14.90 -23.09
CA GLU A 702 10.70 13.88 -24.00
C GLU A 702 9.61 12.88 -24.43
N LEU A 703 8.75 12.49 -23.48
CA LEU A 703 7.61 11.63 -23.77
C LEU A 703 6.62 12.30 -24.72
N PHE A 704 6.34 13.59 -24.53
CA PHE A 704 5.49 14.38 -25.41
C PHE A 704 5.99 14.37 -26.87
N VAL A 705 7.30 14.54 -27.08
CA VAL A 705 7.92 14.49 -28.42
C VAL A 705 7.93 13.07 -29.00
N ALA A 706 8.17 12.05 -28.16
CA ALA A 706 8.17 10.66 -28.58
C ALA A 706 6.78 10.20 -29.06
N VAL A 707 5.72 10.54 -28.32
CA VAL A 707 4.33 10.21 -28.70
C VAL A 707 3.91 10.92 -29.99
N GLN A 708 4.32 12.18 -30.19
CA GLN A 708 4.08 12.88 -31.46
C GLN A 708 4.76 12.17 -32.64
N SER A 709 6.03 11.77 -32.47
CA SER A 709 6.78 11.08 -33.51
C SER A 709 6.21 9.70 -33.83
N PHE A 710 5.75 8.98 -32.81
CA PHE A 710 5.04 7.71 -32.95
C PHE A 710 3.75 7.85 -33.79
N LEU A 711 2.88 8.83 -33.46
CA LEU A 711 1.64 9.05 -34.20
C LEU A 711 1.88 9.46 -35.66
N LEU A 712 2.91 10.26 -35.91
CA LEU A 712 3.32 10.61 -37.27
C LEU A 712 3.84 9.38 -38.03
N SER A 713 4.59 8.50 -37.38
CA SER A 713 5.06 7.25 -38.02
C SER A 713 3.91 6.34 -38.46
N LEU A 714 2.85 6.24 -37.65
CA LEU A 714 1.64 5.49 -38.00
C LEU A 714 0.92 6.13 -39.19
N GLN A 715 0.85 7.47 -39.21
CA GLN A 715 0.23 8.20 -40.31
C GLN A 715 1.02 8.04 -41.62
N ASP A 716 2.35 8.12 -41.55
CA ASP A 716 3.27 7.95 -42.68
C ASP A 716 3.17 6.54 -43.29
N GLN A 717 2.88 5.53 -42.45
CA GLN A 717 2.72 4.13 -42.85
C GLN A 717 1.28 3.75 -43.19
N GLY A 718 0.30 4.64 -42.98
CA GLY A 718 -1.12 4.38 -43.24
C GLY A 718 -1.77 3.38 -42.26
N GLU A 719 -1.15 3.13 -41.11
CA GLU A 719 -1.65 2.22 -40.09
C GLU A 719 -2.62 2.95 -39.14
N CYS A 720 -3.70 2.29 -38.72
CA CYS A 720 -4.60 2.80 -37.69
C CYS A 720 -4.29 2.14 -36.34
N PRO A 721 -4.00 2.90 -35.27
CA PRO A 721 -3.74 2.33 -33.96
C PRO A 721 -5.02 1.71 -33.36
N PRO A 722 -4.91 0.61 -32.60
CA PRO A 722 -6.03 0.07 -31.81
C PRO A 722 -6.61 1.13 -30.86
N PRO A 723 -7.91 1.07 -30.52
CA PRO A 723 -8.57 2.08 -29.68
C PRO A 723 -7.87 2.34 -28.35
N VAL A 724 -7.36 1.29 -27.68
CA VAL A 724 -6.62 1.40 -26.40
C VAL A 724 -5.28 2.12 -26.55
N VAL A 725 -4.59 1.92 -27.67
CA VAL A 725 -3.32 2.61 -28.00
C VAL A 725 -3.60 4.07 -28.33
N CYS A 726 -4.70 4.34 -29.04
CA CYS A 726 -5.18 5.68 -29.31
C CYS A 726 -5.54 6.42 -28.00
N LYS A 727 -6.27 5.76 -27.09
CA LYS A 727 -6.58 6.24 -25.72
C LYS A 727 -5.31 6.65 -24.98
N ALA A 728 -4.34 5.73 -24.91
CA ALA A 728 -3.06 5.96 -24.25
C ALA A 728 -2.31 7.16 -24.85
N SER A 729 -2.26 7.25 -26.18
CA SER A 729 -1.62 8.36 -26.89
C SER A 729 -2.26 9.69 -26.56
N MET A 730 -3.60 9.78 -26.59
CA MET A 730 -4.32 11.04 -26.35
C MET A 730 -4.16 11.51 -24.91
N TYR A 731 -4.24 10.58 -23.95
CA TYR A 731 -4.02 10.89 -22.54
C TYR A 731 -2.59 11.41 -22.30
N LEU A 732 -1.57 10.72 -22.82
CA LEU A 732 -0.18 11.11 -22.64
C LEU A 732 0.13 12.48 -23.28
N LEU A 733 -0.40 12.76 -24.48
CA LEU A 733 -0.26 14.08 -25.10
C LEU A 733 -0.92 15.19 -24.27
N ALA A 734 -2.08 14.92 -23.69
CA ALA A 734 -2.79 15.90 -22.89
C ALA A 734 -2.11 16.18 -21.54
N VAL A 735 -1.55 15.15 -20.91
CA VAL A 735 -0.89 15.28 -19.59
C VAL A 735 0.52 15.82 -19.69
N CYS A 736 1.30 15.38 -20.69
CA CYS A 736 2.69 15.82 -20.87
C CYS A 736 2.82 17.16 -21.61
N GLY A 737 1.72 17.70 -22.12
CA GLY A 737 1.72 18.97 -22.85
C GLY A 737 1.93 20.15 -21.89
N ASP A 738 3.04 20.87 -22.08
CA ASP A 738 3.31 22.10 -21.35
C ASP A 738 2.30 23.19 -21.74
N LYS A 739 1.99 24.12 -20.83
CA LYS A 739 0.99 25.19 -21.09
C LYS A 739 1.29 26.04 -22.32
N ASP A 740 2.56 26.10 -22.72
CA ASP A 740 3.09 26.95 -23.80
C ASP A 740 3.52 26.16 -25.05
N SER A 741 3.51 24.82 -25.02
CA SER A 741 3.93 23.99 -26.16
C SER A 741 2.74 23.67 -27.08
N ALA A 742 2.61 24.38 -28.19
CA ALA A 742 1.58 24.10 -29.20
C ALA A 742 1.89 22.82 -30.00
N LEU A 743 0.88 21.96 -30.21
CA LEU A 743 1.00 20.79 -31.09
C LEU A 743 1.19 21.24 -32.54
N ALA A 744 2.07 20.54 -33.29
CA ALA A 744 2.20 20.78 -34.71
C ALA A 744 0.92 20.38 -35.47
N GLU A 745 0.53 21.18 -36.49
CA GLU A 745 -0.68 20.95 -37.29
C GLU A 745 -0.71 19.56 -37.94
N ALA A 746 0.46 19.02 -38.32
CA ALA A 746 0.60 17.65 -38.83
C ALA A 746 0.10 16.60 -37.83
N VAL A 747 0.46 16.72 -36.55
CA VAL A 747 0.03 15.80 -35.50
C VAL A 747 -1.47 15.95 -35.24
N ILE A 748 -1.99 17.18 -35.21
CA ILE A 748 -3.44 17.44 -35.07
C ILE A 748 -4.22 16.77 -36.21
N SER A 749 -3.70 16.84 -37.44
CA SER A 749 -4.29 16.18 -38.60
C SER A 749 -4.25 14.64 -38.51
N ALA A 750 -3.17 14.08 -37.95
CA ALA A 750 -3.04 12.64 -37.70
C ALA A 750 -4.06 12.17 -36.67
N ILE A 751 -4.14 12.85 -35.53
CA ILE A 751 -5.11 12.59 -34.47
C ILE A 751 -6.53 12.63 -35.03
N ARG A 752 -6.86 13.67 -35.82
CA ARG A 752 -8.19 13.77 -36.43
C ARG A 752 -8.52 12.55 -37.30
N LYS A 753 -7.60 12.14 -38.17
CA LYS A 753 -7.82 10.96 -39.04
C LYS A 753 -8.00 9.66 -38.23
N PHE A 754 -7.21 9.47 -37.17
CA PHE A 754 -7.32 8.27 -36.34
C PHE A 754 -8.63 8.22 -35.57
N LEU A 755 -9.07 9.36 -35.01
CA LEU A 755 -10.34 9.44 -34.30
C LEU A 755 -11.56 9.32 -35.25
N GLU A 756 -11.47 9.82 -36.48
CA GLU A 756 -12.50 9.62 -37.51
C GLU A 756 -12.69 8.14 -37.88
N GLY A 757 -11.64 7.32 -37.75
CA GLY A 757 -11.69 5.87 -37.97
C GLY A 757 -12.30 5.07 -36.82
N ILE A 758 -12.61 5.69 -35.67
CA ILE A 758 -13.11 5.00 -34.47
C ILE A 758 -14.63 5.23 -34.35
N PRO A 759 -15.45 4.15 -34.32
CA PRO A 759 -16.91 4.27 -34.37
C PRO A 759 -17.51 4.83 -33.08
N ASP A 760 -16.92 4.53 -31.91
CA ASP A 760 -17.36 5.05 -30.62
C ASP A 760 -16.20 5.70 -29.86
N LEU A 761 -16.33 7.01 -29.64
CA LEU A 761 -15.34 7.80 -28.90
C LEU A 761 -15.20 7.39 -27.43
N ARG A 762 -16.18 6.69 -26.86
CA ARG A 762 -16.12 6.16 -25.48
C ARG A 762 -14.92 5.23 -25.26
N GLY A 763 -14.57 4.44 -26.28
CA GLY A 763 -13.42 3.54 -26.26
C GLY A 763 -12.07 4.26 -26.14
N VAL A 764 -12.01 5.56 -26.47
CA VAL A 764 -10.78 6.38 -26.46
C VAL A 764 -10.77 7.42 -25.34
N TYR A 765 -11.94 7.82 -24.87
CA TYR A 765 -12.10 8.88 -23.87
C TYR A 765 -11.58 8.45 -22.48
N THR A 766 -10.93 9.38 -21.78
CA THR A 766 -10.49 9.24 -20.38
C THR A 766 -10.94 10.45 -19.57
N HIS A 767 -11.63 10.23 -18.45
CA HIS A 767 -12.19 11.30 -17.64
C HIS A 767 -11.09 12.05 -16.87
N HIS A 768 -10.48 13.04 -17.52
CA HIS A 768 -9.40 13.85 -16.97
C HIS A 768 -9.46 15.31 -17.46
N PRO A 769 -9.32 16.33 -16.58
CA PRO A 769 -9.44 17.73 -16.97
C PRO A 769 -8.46 18.20 -18.05
N LEU A 770 -7.22 17.67 -18.04
CA LEU A 770 -6.23 18.01 -19.06
C LEU A 770 -6.60 17.46 -20.44
N LEU A 771 -7.24 16.28 -20.50
CA LEU A 771 -7.72 15.72 -21.77
C LEU A 771 -8.88 16.54 -22.32
N LEU A 772 -9.80 16.98 -21.46
CA LEU A 772 -10.86 17.89 -21.87
C LEU A 772 -10.28 19.19 -22.44
N ARG A 773 -9.32 19.81 -21.74
CA ARG A 773 -8.61 21.00 -22.24
C ARG A 773 -7.93 20.72 -23.58
N PHE A 774 -7.31 19.57 -23.77
CA PHE A 774 -6.64 19.18 -25.01
C PHE A 774 -7.60 19.18 -26.20
N PHE A 775 -8.77 18.53 -26.09
CA PHE A 775 -9.76 18.51 -27.17
C PHE A 775 -10.37 19.88 -27.48
N LEU A 776 -10.47 20.76 -26.48
CA LEU A 776 -11.12 22.07 -26.60
C LEU A 776 -10.15 23.20 -26.96
N ALA A 777 -8.85 23.03 -26.74
CA ALA A 777 -7.83 24.05 -27.04
C ALA A 777 -7.51 24.16 -28.54
N TYR A 778 -7.60 23.06 -29.30
CA TYR A 778 -7.24 23.03 -30.71
C TYR A 778 -8.48 23.13 -31.61
N PRO A 779 -8.60 24.15 -32.48
CA PRO A 779 -9.78 24.38 -33.33
C PRO A 779 -10.15 23.17 -34.22
N GLY A 780 -9.15 22.47 -34.75
CA GLY A 780 -9.33 21.29 -35.59
C GLY A 780 -9.94 20.08 -34.87
N LEU A 781 -9.72 19.96 -33.55
CA LEU A 781 -10.31 18.90 -32.72
C LEU A 781 -11.64 19.35 -32.12
N MET A 782 -11.71 20.60 -31.63
CA MET A 782 -12.91 21.18 -31.04
C MET A 782 -14.09 21.17 -32.01
N SER A 783 -13.86 21.52 -33.28
CA SER A 783 -14.93 21.59 -34.30
C SER A 783 -15.56 20.23 -34.65
N ARG A 784 -14.80 19.13 -34.56
CA ARG A 784 -15.28 17.78 -34.91
C ARG A 784 -15.69 16.95 -33.70
N PHE A 785 -14.92 17.00 -32.62
CA PHE A 785 -15.08 16.13 -31.45
C PHE A 785 -15.54 16.86 -30.19
N GLY A 786 -15.46 18.20 -30.15
CA GLY A 786 -15.75 18.99 -28.95
C GLY A 786 -17.15 18.74 -28.38
N HIS A 787 -18.16 18.63 -29.24
CA HIS A 787 -19.54 18.31 -28.84
C HIS A 787 -19.62 16.94 -28.15
N ARG A 788 -19.09 15.88 -28.80
CA ARG A 788 -19.14 14.52 -28.26
C ARG A 788 -18.30 14.34 -27.00
N VAL A 789 -17.14 14.97 -26.91
CA VAL A 789 -16.26 14.92 -25.73
C VAL A 789 -16.91 15.62 -24.53
N LEU A 790 -17.57 16.76 -24.72
CA LEU A 790 -18.31 17.43 -23.66
C LEU A 790 -19.52 16.61 -23.21
N GLU A 791 -20.25 15.98 -24.14
CA GLU A 791 -21.34 15.06 -23.80
C GLU A 791 -20.85 13.92 -22.89
N LEU A 792 -19.69 13.31 -23.23
CA LEU A 792 -19.06 12.27 -22.40
C LEU A 792 -18.59 12.82 -21.05
N TRP A 793 -17.98 14.01 -21.02
CA TRP A 793 -17.59 14.63 -19.76
C TRP A 793 -18.76 14.73 -18.76
N PHE A 794 -19.93 15.19 -19.21
CA PHE A 794 -21.12 15.30 -18.36
C PHE A 794 -21.83 13.96 -18.09
N SER A 795 -21.64 12.94 -18.92
CA SER A 795 -22.17 11.60 -18.61
C SER A 795 -21.44 10.92 -17.47
N TRP A 796 -20.14 11.20 -17.30
CA TRP A 796 -19.26 10.62 -16.26
C TRP A 796 -19.39 11.30 -14.90
N GLU A 797 -19.74 12.57 -14.87
CA GLU A 797 -19.86 13.37 -13.65
C GLU A 797 -21.09 12.96 -12.81
N GLU A 798 -20.92 12.56 -11.55
CA GLU A 798 -22.02 12.11 -10.66
C GLU A 798 -22.96 13.27 -10.26
N SER A 799 -24.19 12.96 -9.83
CA SER A 799 -25.28 13.91 -9.51
C SER A 799 -25.03 14.87 -8.31
N GLY A 800 -23.78 15.03 -7.85
CA GLY A 800 -23.41 15.97 -6.78
C GLY A 800 -23.57 17.46 -7.14
N TYR A 801 -23.86 17.77 -8.40
CA TYR A 801 -24.13 19.12 -8.90
C TYR A 801 -25.42 19.73 -8.35
N GLU A 802 -26.35 18.92 -7.83
CA GLU A 802 -27.60 19.43 -7.25
C GLU A 802 -27.38 20.23 -5.96
N ASN A 803 -26.28 19.99 -5.22
CA ASN A 803 -25.93 20.76 -4.03
C ASN A 803 -25.38 22.18 -4.33
N LEU A 804 -25.11 22.49 -5.60
CA LEU A 804 -24.77 23.85 -6.05
C LEU A 804 -26.01 24.72 -6.24
N ASP A 805 -27.21 24.14 -6.13
CA ASP A 805 -28.50 24.81 -6.34
C ASP A 805 -29.06 25.45 -5.05
N ASP A 806 -28.46 25.19 -3.88
CA ASP A 806 -28.86 25.80 -2.61
C ASP A 806 -28.35 27.25 -2.52
N ASP A 807 -29.28 28.21 -2.54
CA ASP A 807 -29.07 29.67 -2.51
C ASP A 807 -28.50 30.22 -1.17
N SER A 808 -27.74 29.41 -0.42
CA SER A 808 -27.21 29.80 0.88
C SER A 808 -25.87 30.54 0.79
N SER A 809 -25.97 31.87 0.88
CA SER A 809 -24.92 32.87 1.16
C SER A 809 -23.82 33.09 0.09
N PRO A 810 -23.47 34.37 -0.20
CA PRO A 810 -22.31 34.72 -1.03
C PRO A 810 -21.05 34.56 -0.18
N GLY A 811 -20.45 33.38 -0.20
CA GLY A 811 -19.23 33.12 0.56
C GLY A 811 -18.62 31.75 0.24
N HIS A 812 -17.66 31.73 -0.67
CA HIS A 812 -16.74 30.61 -0.97
C HIS A 812 -17.40 29.22 -1.11
N THR A 813 -18.14 29.02 -2.20
CA THR A 813 -18.46 27.68 -2.71
C THR A 813 -17.18 27.00 -3.17
N VAL A 814 -16.76 25.95 -2.45
CA VAL A 814 -15.61 25.14 -2.85
C VAL A 814 -16.04 24.25 -4.03
N PHE A 815 -15.68 24.65 -5.24
CA PHE A 815 -15.97 23.86 -6.44
C PHE A 815 -15.12 22.58 -6.48
N PRO A 816 -15.70 21.44 -6.90
CA PRO A 816 -14.93 20.27 -7.30
C PRO A 816 -13.81 20.65 -8.30
N ALA A 817 -12.64 20.03 -8.18
CA ALA A 817 -11.47 20.36 -9.00
C ALA A 817 -11.74 20.27 -10.52
N ASN A 818 -12.58 19.31 -10.92
CA ASN A 818 -13.03 19.10 -12.30
C ASN A 818 -13.83 20.30 -12.83
N LEU A 819 -14.73 20.85 -12.02
CA LEU A 819 -15.52 22.05 -12.33
C LEU A 819 -14.66 23.30 -12.42
N ALA A 820 -13.74 23.49 -11.48
CA ALA A 820 -12.81 24.62 -11.49
C ALA A 820 -11.88 24.57 -12.72
N ALA A 821 -11.54 23.38 -13.21
CA ALA A 821 -10.80 23.21 -14.45
C ALA A 821 -11.65 23.56 -15.68
N LEU A 822 -12.90 23.08 -15.75
CA LEU A 822 -13.85 23.42 -16.81
C LEU A 822 -14.09 24.94 -16.89
N PHE A 823 -14.30 25.62 -15.76
CA PHE A 823 -14.50 27.07 -15.73
C PHE A 823 -13.30 27.85 -16.26
N ARG A 824 -12.08 27.39 -15.96
CA ARG A 824 -10.85 27.97 -16.55
C ARG A 824 -10.83 27.83 -18.07
N VAL A 825 -11.25 26.67 -18.61
CA VAL A 825 -11.32 26.43 -20.06
C VAL A 825 -12.42 27.27 -20.73
N LEU A 826 -13.58 27.40 -20.10
CA LEU A 826 -14.68 28.25 -20.58
C LEU A 826 -14.28 29.73 -20.61
N ARG A 827 -13.49 30.19 -19.62
CA ARG A 827 -12.97 31.56 -19.59
C ARG A 827 -11.98 31.83 -20.73
N SER A 828 -11.15 30.85 -21.10
CA SER A 828 -10.20 31.01 -22.21
C SER A 828 -10.85 30.95 -23.59
N THR A 829 -11.93 30.17 -23.75
CA THR A 829 -12.53 29.91 -25.06
C THR A 829 -14.07 30.03 -24.99
N PRO A 830 -14.63 31.23 -25.13
CA PRO A 830 -16.07 31.47 -24.95
C PRO A 830 -16.96 30.79 -26.00
N SER A 831 -16.41 30.39 -27.15
CA SER A 831 -17.16 29.63 -28.18
C SER A 831 -17.65 28.26 -27.69
N ILE A 832 -17.04 27.71 -26.63
CA ILE A 832 -17.50 26.46 -26.00
C ILE A 832 -18.90 26.61 -25.40
N LEU A 833 -19.29 27.82 -24.99
CA LEU A 833 -20.64 28.10 -24.47
C LEU A 833 -21.72 27.76 -25.51
N LEU A 834 -21.44 27.92 -26.81
CA LEU A 834 -22.38 27.54 -27.87
C LEU A 834 -22.54 26.01 -27.95
N ILE A 835 -21.44 25.26 -27.84
CA ILE A 835 -21.47 23.80 -27.81
C ILE A 835 -22.24 23.28 -26.59
N LEU A 836 -22.06 23.93 -25.42
CA LEU A 836 -22.83 23.60 -24.22
C LEU A 836 -24.34 23.86 -24.41
N LEU A 837 -24.72 24.96 -25.04
CA LEU A 837 -26.13 25.25 -25.34
C LEU A 837 -26.70 24.25 -26.36
N ASP A 838 -25.93 23.86 -27.37
CA ASP A 838 -26.31 22.82 -28.31
C ASP A 838 -26.47 21.45 -27.64
N LEU A 839 -25.67 21.15 -26.61
CA LEU A 839 -25.83 19.94 -25.79
C LEU A 839 -27.14 19.95 -25.00
N VAL A 840 -27.57 21.09 -24.45
CA VAL A 840 -28.89 21.19 -23.81
C VAL A 840 -30.01 20.79 -24.77
N TYR A 841 -29.85 21.10 -26.06
CA TYR A 841 -30.78 20.67 -27.10
C TYR A 841 -30.59 19.19 -27.47
N SER A 842 -29.37 18.73 -27.76
CA SER A 842 -29.13 17.43 -28.41
C SER A 842 -28.95 16.23 -27.46
N SER A 843 -28.65 16.46 -26.18
CA SER A 843 -28.28 15.40 -25.21
C SER A 843 -29.47 14.88 -24.39
N PRO A 844 -29.34 13.72 -23.70
CA PRO A 844 -30.37 13.21 -22.79
C PRO A 844 -30.66 14.17 -21.62
N VAL A 845 -31.86 14.05 -21.03
CA VAL A 845 -32.41 14.97 -20.01
C VAL A 845 -31.44 15.22 -18.85
N ASP A 846 -30.76 14.19 -18.36
CA ASP A 846 -29.81 14.27 -17.24
C ASP A 846 -28.55 15.05 -17.60
N THR A 847 -28.00 14.85 -18.80
CA THR A 847 -26.84 15.59 -19.30
C THR A 847 -27.19 17.07 -19.52
N ALA A 848 -28.34 17.34 -20.14
CA ALA A 848 -28.85 18.69 -20.32
C ALA A 848 -29.02 19.41 -18.97
N ARG A 849 -29.52 18.70 -17.94
CA ARG A 849 -29.66 19.24 -16.57
C ARG A 849 -28.32 19.63 -15.97
N LYS A 850 -27.32 18.74 -16.02
CA LYS A 850 -25.96 19.01 -15.52
C LYS A 850 -25.34 20.21 -16.23
N VAL A 851 -25.45 20.28 -17.56
CA VAL A 851 -24.96 21.40 -18.36
C VAL A 851 -25.61 22.72 -17.91
N LEU A 852 -26.92 22.74 -17.68
CA LEU A 852 -27.63 23.94 -17.21
C LEU A 852 -27.15 24.39 -15.81
N ILE A 853 -26.95 23.46 -14.87
CA ILE A 853 -26.41 23.77 -13.53
C ILE A 853 -25.00 24.38 -13.65
N VAL A 854 -24.14 23.78 -14.46
CA VAL A 854 -22.76 24.24 -14.65
C VAL A 854 -22.71 25.60 -15.34
N LEU A 855 -23.54 25.84 -16.35
CA LEU A 855 -23.68 27.15 -16.98
C LEU A 855 -24.16 28.20 -15.98
N ARG A 856 -25.12 27.85 -15.10
CA ARG A 856 -25.65 28.77 -14.09
C ARG A 856 -24.57 29.17 -13.10
N ALA A 857 -23.81 28.21 -12.58
CA ALA A 857 -22.71 28.45 -11.66
C ALA A 857 -21.58 29.26 -12.33
N PHE A 858 -21.20 28.93 -13.58
CA PHE A 858 -20.19 29.68 -14.33
C PHE A 858 -20.58 31.15 -14.50
N LEU A 859 -21.84 31.39 -14.85
CA LEU A 859 -22.45 32.72 -14.99
C LEU A 859 -22.89 33.34 -13.65
N ARG A 860 -22.58 32.76 -12.50
CA ARG A 860 -22.70 33.44 -11.21
C ARG A 860 -21.33 33.99 -10.80
N GLU A 861 -20.29 33.15 -10.92
CA GLU A 861 -18.92 33.48 -10.49
C GLU A 861 -18.13 34.41 -11.42
N ASN A 862 -18.39 34.39 -12.74
CA ASN A 862 -17.56 35.11 -13.71
C ASN A 862 -18.29 36.32 -14.30
N GLU A 863 -18.46 37.40 -13.53
CA GLU A 863 -19.20 38.61 -13.96
C GLU A 863 -18.60 39.29 -15.20
N ASP A 864 -17.28 39.15 -15.42
CA ASP A 864 -16.51 39.78 -16.51
C ASP A 864 -16.87 39.30 -17.94
N VAL A 865 -17.59 38.18 -18.09
CA VAL A 865 -17.79 37.51 -19.40
C VAL A 865 -19.06 38.02 -20.10
N LYS A 866 -18.90 38.74 -21.22
CA LYS A 866 -20.02 39.27 -22.03
C LYS A 866 -20.65 38.18 -22.92
N VAL A 867 -21.89 37.81 -22.59
CA VAL A 867 -22.62 36.65 -23.18
C VAL A 867 -23.78 37.05 -24.12
N GLY A 868 -24.16 38.33 -24.15
CA GLY A 868 -25.51 38.77 -24.52
C GLY A 868 -25.96 38.66 -25.99
N GLY A 869 -25.09 38.50 -26.97
CA GLY A 869 -25.46 38.60 -28.41
C GLY A 869 -25.86 37.28 -29.09
N LEU A 870 -24.97 36.28 -29.06
CA LEU A 870 -25.09 35.03 -29.85
C LEU A 870 -25.95 33.96 -29.17
N ILE A 871 -26.14 34.09 -27.86
CA ILE A 871 -26.72 33.05 -27.01
C ILE A 871 -28.25 33.16 -26.90
N ARG A 872 -28.82 34.37 -27.09
CA ARG A 872 -30.27 34.61 -27.09
C ARG A 872 -31.01 33.80 -28.17
N GLY A 873 -30.40 33.64 -29.34
CA GLY A 873 -30.96 32.82 -30.42
C GLY A 873 -31.09 31.33 -30.04
N HIS A 874 -30.07 30.79 -29.37
CA HIS A 874 -30.04 29.40 -28.91
C HIS A 874 -31.05 29.17 -27.78
N PHE A 875 -31.15 30.11 -26.82
CA PHE A 875 -32.17 30.03 -25.77
C PHE A 875 -33.59 30.01 -26.33
N LEU A 876 -33.88 30.78 -27.38
CA LEU A 876 -35.21 30.78 -28.00
C LEU A 876 -35.55 29.41 -28.61
N LEU A 877 -34.58 28.79 -29.29
CA LEU A 877 -34.76 27.45 -29.89
C LEU A 877 -34.96 26.37 -28.81
N ILE A 878 -34.14 26.41 -27.75
CA ILE A 878 -34.24 25.47 -26.62
C ILE A 878 -35.57 25.64 -25.91
N LEU A 879 -35.98 26.88 -25.63
CA LEU A 879 -37.26 27.18 -24.98
C LEU A 879 -38.44 26.68 -25.83
N GLN A 880 -38.45 26.93 -27.15
CA GLN A 880 -39.50 26.45 -28.03
C GLN A 880 -39.67 24.93 -28.00
N ARG A 881 -38.57 24.18 -27.96
CA ARG A 881 -38.62 22.72 -27.86
C ARG A 881 -39.15 22.25 -26.50
N LEU A 882 -38.59 22.77 -25.39
CA LEU A 882 -39.04 22.40 -24.05
C LEU A 882 -40.52 22.74 -23.83
N LEU A 883 -41.03 23.80 -24.47
CA LEU A 883 -42.44 24.16 -24.46
C LEU A 883 -43.34 23.16 -25.21
N VAL A 884 -42.85 22.57 -26.31
CA VAL A 884 -43.55 21.50 -27.04
C VAL A 884 -43.60 20.23 -26.21
N GLU A 885 -42.49 19.86 -25.56
CA GLU A 885 -42.40 18.69 -24.67
C GLU A 885 -43.28 18.83 -23.42
N TYR A 886 -43.36 20.04 -22.83
CA TYR A 886 -44.25 20.38 -21.72
C TYR A 886 -45.74 20.32 -22.11
N GLY A 887 -46.08 20.75 -23.33
CA GLY A 887 -47.47 20.74 -23.82
C GLY A 887 -48.05 19.35 -24.11
N ALA A 888 -47.20 18.35 -24.38
CA ALA A 888 -47.60 16.99 -24.73
C ALA A 888 -47.88 16.09 -23.50
N SER A 889 -47.49 16.51 -22.29
CA SER A 889 -47.40 15.67 -21.08
C SER A 889 -48.47 15.98 -20.02
N SER A 890 -49.71 16.25 -20.44
CA SER A 890 -50.83 16.64 -19.55
C SER A 890 -51.44 15.51 -18.70
N SER A 891 -50.86 14.31 -18.63
CA SER A 891 -51.33 13.25 -17.73
C SER A 891 -50.36 13.03 -16.56
N GLY A 892 -50.80 13.49 -15.38
CA GLY A 892 -50.26 13.27 -14.02
C GLY A 892 -49.23 12.16 -13.81
N ALA A 893 -47.96 12.42 -14.15
CA ALA A 893 -46.80 11.72 -13.61
C ALA A 893 -45.59 12.67 -13.67
N HIS A 894 -44.96 12.89 -12.52
CA HIS A 894 -43.75 13.71 -12.37
C HIS A 894 -42.62 13.16 -13.25
N SER A 895 -42.51 13.69 -14.46
CA SER A 895 -41.47 13.36 -15.44
C SER A 895 -40.36 14.39 -15.39
N CYS A 896 -39.11 13.92 -15.40
CA CYS A 896 -37.86 14.69 -15.31
C CYS A 896 -37.73 15.87 -16.29
N ALA A 897 -38.55 15.94 -17.34
CA ALA A 897 -38.62 17.09 -18.24
C ALA A 897 -39.00 18.41 -17.52
N SER A 898 -39.69 18.33 -16.38
CA SER A 898 -40.10 19.51 -15.59
C SER A 898 -38.96 20.24 -14.89
N GLY A 899 -37.78 19.61 -14.67
CA GLY A 899 -36.67 20.24 -13.95
C GLY A 899 -35.76 21.14 -14.81
N ASN A 900 -35.65 20.86 -16.11
CA ASN A 900 -34.74 21.60 -17.00
C ASN A 900 -35.29 22.97 -17.41
N LEU A 901 -36.62 23.09 -17.52
CA LEU A 901 -37.29 24.34 -17.89
C LEU A 901 -37.09 25.45 -16.84
N PRO A 902 -37.30 25.22 -15.53
CA PRO A 902 -36.91 26.15 -14.46
C PRO A 902 -35.46 26.61 -14.53
N LEU A 903 -34.51 25.68 -14.72
CA LEU A 903 -33.08 25.98 -14.79
C LEU A 903 -32.72 26.86 -16.00
N LEU A 904 -33.34 26.58 -17.16
CA LEU A 904 -33.18 27.41 -18.35
C LEU A 904 -33.72 28.83 -18.16
N LEU A 905 -34.88 28.97 -17.51
CA LEU A 905 -35.50 30.26 -17.25
C LEU A 905 -34.69 31.07 -16.21
N ASN A 906 -34.13 30.40 -15.21
CA ASN A 906 -33.18 31.01 -14.28
C ASN A 906 -31.92 31.51 -15.01
N LEU A 907 -31.34 30.69 -15.88
CA LEU A 907 -30.22 31.09 -16.73
C LEU A 907 -30.55 32.28 -17.63
N LEU A 908 -31.73 32.30 -18.24
CA LEU A 908 -32.22 33.41 -19.03
C LEU A 908 -32.30 34.71 -18.21
N SER A 909 -32.81 34.65 -16.99
CA SER A 909 -32.86 35.81 -16.09
C SER A 909 -31.46 36.32 -15.72
N LEU A 910 -30.51 35.41 -15.42
CA LEU A 910 -29.12 35.76 -15.08
C LEU A 910 -28.36 36.37 -16.26
N VAL A 911 -28.51 35.82 -17.46
CA VAL A 911 -27.92 36.37 -18.69
C VAL A 911 -28.47 37.76 -18.99
N GLN A 912 -29.73 38.01 -18.64
CA GLN A 912 -30.31 39.34 -18.78
C GLN A 912 -29.75 40.32 -17.75
N MET A 913 -29.48 39.86 -16.51
CA MET A 913 -28.91 40.74 -15.48
C MET A 913 -27.56 41.34 -15.83
N ARG A 914 -26.76 40.62 -16.62
CA ARG A 914 -25.38 40.97 -16.94
C ARG A 914 -25.23 41.93 -18.13
N ASN A 915 -26.31 42.42 -18.71
CA ASN A 915 -26.23 43.42 -19.79
C ASN A 915 -26.04 44.82 -19.19
N GLU A 916 -24.89 45.43 -19.45
CA GLU A 916 -24.41 46.65 -18.76
C GLU A 916 -25.15 47.95 -19.15
N SER A 917 -25.93 47.94 -20.23
CA SER A 917 -26.53 49.14 -20.83
C SER A 917 -28.01 48.95 -21.17
N GLU A 918 -28.83 49.98 -21.00
CA GLU A 918 -30.20 50.03 -21.54
C GLU A 918 -30.19 49.63 -23.02
N GLN A 919 -30.77 48.47 -23.32
CA GLN A 919 -30.71 47.91 -24.67
C GLN A 919 -32.05 48.10 -25.38
N GLU A 920 -32.02 48.42 -26.68
CA GLU A 920 -33.22 48.27 -27.50
C GLU A 920 -33.57 46.79 -27.63
N LEU A 921 -34.85 46.47 -27.42
CA LEU A 921 -35.34 45.10 -27.62
C LEU A 921 -35.25 44.76 -29.12
N ASP A 922 -34.34 43.84 -29.45
CA ASP A 922 -34.26 43.25 -30.77
C ASP A 922 -35.47 42.32 -31.05
N SER A 923 -35.64 41.92 -32.32
CA SER A 923 -36.77 41.07 -32.74
C SER A 923 -36.77 39.68 -32.08
N MET A 924 -35.62 39.20 -31.62
CA MET A 924 -35.47 37.89 -30.98
C MET A 924 -35.80 37.96 -29.49
N ALA A 925 -35.40 39.03 -28.81
CA ALA A 925 -35.75 39.36 -27.44
C ALA A 925 -37.27 39.54 -27.31
N MET A 926 -37.93 40.16 -28.29
CA MET A 926 -39.40 40.25 -28.32
C MET A 926 -40.07 38.89 -28.50
N LYS A 927 -39.51 37.99 -29.33
CA LYS A 927 -40.03 36.62 -29.45
C LYS A 927 -39.85 35.83 -28.15
N LEU A 928 -38.69 35.96 -27.49
CA LEU A 928 -38.44 35.35 -26.18
C LEU A 928 -39.44 35.86 -25.13
N LEU A 929 -39.64 37.17 -25.06
CA LEU A 929 -40.61 37.82 -24.16
C LEU A 929 -42.02 37.27 -24.37
N HIS A 930 -42.45 37.15 -25.63
CA HIS A 930 -43.75 36.59 -25.98
C HIS A 930 -43.85 35.10 -25.60
N GLN A 931 -42.82 34.29 -25.85
CA GLN A 931 -42.83 32.86 -25.51
C GLN A 931 -42.88 32.62 -23.99
N VAL A 932 -42.13 33.39 -23.20
CA VAL A 932 -42.18 33.32 -21.73
C VAL A 932 -43.55 33.78 -21.21
N SER A 933 -44.16 34.81 -21.81
CA SER A 933 -45.53 35.23 -21.51
C SER A 933 -46.56 34.12 -21.81
N MET A 934 -46.42 33.44 -22.95
CA MET A 934 -47.29 32.32 -23.32
C MET A 934 -47.11 31.11 -22.41
N LEU A 935 -45.89 30.83 -21.95
CA LEU A 935 -45.61 29.81 -20.95
C LEU A 935 -46.33 30.11 -19.63
N CYS A 936 -46.19 31.34 -19.13
CA CYS A 936 -46.87 31.77 -17.91
C CYS A 936 -48.38 31.55 -18.02
N GLY A 937 -48.99 31.91 -19.15
CA GLY A 937 -50.42 31.70 -19.38
C GLY A 937 -50.89 30.23 -19.37
N LYS A 938 -49.99 29.25 -19.55
CA LYS A 938 -50.29 27.82 -19.48
C LYS A 938 -50.06 27.20 -18.10
N CYS A 939 -49.44 27.93 -17.18
CA CYS A 939 -49.07 27.42 -15.86
C CYS A 939 -50.21 27.57 -14.85
N SER A 940 -50.25 26.66 -13.87
CA SER A 940 -51.09 26.83 -12.67
C SER A 940 -50.30 27.47 -11.51
N PRO A 941 -50.96 28.08 -10.52
CA PRO A 941 -50.32 28.68 -9.34
C PRO A 941 -49.45 27.73 -8.50
N ALA A 942 -49.52 26.42 -8.73
CA ALA A 942 -48.70 25.42 -8.05
C ALA A 942 -47.28 25.29 -8.65
N HIS A 943 -47.04 25.78 -9.87
CA HIS A 943 -45.77 25.62 -10.59
C HIS A 943 -44.74 26.71 -10.20
N VAL A 944 -44.37 26.75 -8.92
CA VAL A 944 -43.52 27.81 -8.36
C VAL A 944 -42.17 27.90 -9.05
N ASP A 945 -41.56 26.75 -9.35
CA ASP A 945 -40.21 26.65 -9.95
C ASP A 945 -40.13 27.22 -11.37
N ILE A 946 -41.25 27.23 -12.11
CA ILE A 946 -41.32 27.80 -13.46
C ILE A 946 -41.75 29.27 -13.41
N LEU A 947 -42.71 29.59 -12.54
CA LEU A 947 -43.28 30.93 -12.47
C LEU A 947 -42.32 31.95 -11.85
N GLN A 948 -41.51 31.55 -10.85
CA GLN A 948 -40.59 32.46 -10.18
C GLN A 948 -39.53 33.02 -11.14
N PRO A 949 -38.79 32.19 -11.90
CA PRO A 949 -37.80 32.68 -12.86
C PRO A 949 -38.45 33.43 -14.02
N SER A 950 -39.66 33.01 -14.44
CA SER A 950 -40.40 33.67 -15.51
C SER A 950 -40.83 35.09 -15.13
N PHE A 951 -41.39 35.29 -13.94
CA PHE A 951 -41.77 36.63 -13.47
C PHE A 951 -40.56 37.52 -13.27
N ASN A 952 -39.45 36.98 -12.77
CA ASN A 952 -38.19 37.70 -12.69
C ASN A 952 -37.70 38.16 -14.07
N PHE A 953 -37.68 37.28 -15.07
CA PHE A 953 -37.31 37.61 -16.45
C PHE A 953 -38.21 38.69 -17.07
N LEU A 954 -39.53 38.58 -16.89
CA LEU A 954 -40.50 39.56 -17.39
C LEU A 954 -40.34 40.92 -16.70
N TYR A 955 -40.16 40.93 -15.37
CA TYR A 955 -39.92 42.14 -14.60
C TYR A 955 -38.62 42.82 -15.03
N TRP A 956 -37.55 42.05 -15.16
CA TRP A 956 -36.24 42.54 -15.58
C TRP A 956 -36.26 43.15 -16.99
N SER A 957 -36.97 42.50 -17.91
CA SER A 957 -37.14 42.97 -19.29
C SER A 957 -37.82 44.34 -19.38
N LEU A 958 -38.66 44.70 -18.41
CA LEU A 958 -39.35 45.99 -18.37
C LEU A 958 -38.48 47.12 -17.80
N HIS A 959 -37.53 46.82 -16.90
CA HIS A 959 -36.74 47.85 -16.21
C HIS A 959 -35.36 48.09 -16.84
N GLN A 960 -34.80 47.14 -17.59
CA GLN A 960 -33.49 47.26 -18.25
C GLN A 960 -33.52 47.65 -19.74
N THR A 961 -34.67 48.11 -20.25
CA THR A 961 -34.81 48.45 -21.68
C THR A 961 -35.06 49.93 -21.88
N THR A 962 -34.74 50.46 -23.06
CA THR A 962 -34.96 51.88 -23.35
C THR A 962 -36.45 52.25 -23.23
N PRO A 963 -36.82 53.49 -22.84
CA PRO A 963 -38.22 53.87 -22.62
C PRO A 963 -39.18 53.58 -23.79
N SER A 964 -38.67 53.65 -25.04
CA SER A 964 -39.43 53.30 -26.25
C SER A 964 -39.67 51.79 -26.38
N SER A 965 -38.71 50.98 -25.94
CA SER A 965 -38.78 49.52 -25.93
C SER A 965 -39.60 48.99 -24.75
N GLN A 966 -39.56 49.66 -23.59
CA GLN A 966 -40.41 49.36 -22.42
C GLN A 966 -41.89 49.42 -22.79
N LYS A 967 -42.33 50.47 -23.50
CA LYS A 967 -43.73 50.61 -23.95
C LYS A 967 -44.15 49.47 -24.88
N ARG A 968 -43.27 49.05 -25.79
CA ARG A 968 -43.53 47.94 -26.72
C ARG A 968 -43.61 46.60 -25.99
N ALA A 969 -42.70 46.35 -25.04
CA ALA A 969 -42.68 45.13 -24.22
C ALA A 969 -43.93 45.03 -23.34
N ALA A 970 -44.28 46.12 -22.66
CA ALA A 970 -45.50 46.21 -21.86
C ALA A 970 -46.76 45.98 -22.71
N ALA A 971 -46.84 46.55 -23.93
CA ALA A 971 -47.97 46.32 -24.83
C ALA A 971 -48.14 44.84 -25.22
N VAL A 972 -47.03 44.13 -25.52
CA VAL A 972 -47.06 42.70 -25.83
C VAL A 972 -47.53 41.88 -24.62
N LEU A 973 -47.04 42.20 -23.42
CA LEU A 973 -47.41 41.46 -22.20
C LEU A 973 -48.87 41.72 -21.77
N LEU A 974 -49.34 42.96 -21.89
CA LEU A 974 -50.73 43.36 -21.59
C LEU A 974 -51.76 42.80 -22.59
N SER A 975 -51.31 42.33 -23.76
CA SER A 975 -52.17 41.63 -24.72
C SER A 975 -52.45 40.17 -24.35
N SER A 976 -51.70 39.59 -23.41
CA SER A 976 -51.86 38.20 -22.98
C SER A 976 -52.90 38.08 -21.86
N THR A 977 -54.13 37.68 -22.19
CA THR A 977 -55.19 37.44 -21.21
C THR A 977 -54.81 36.34 -20.21
N ALA A 978 -54.23 35.24 -20.68
CA ALA A 978 -53.84 34.12 -19.82
C ALA A 978 -52.79 34.49 -18.76
N LEU A 979 -51.84 35.39 -19.07
CA LEU A 979 -50.88 35.91 -18.09
C LEU A 979 -51.58 36.77 -17.02
N LEU A 980 -52.53 37.61 -17.44
CA LEU A 980 -53.29 38.48 -16.55
C LEU A 980 -54.21 37.66 -15.63
N GLU A 981 -54.93 36.66 -16.15
CA GLU A 981 -55.71 35.71 -15.34
C GLU A 981 -54.85 34.98 -14.29
N LEU A 982 -53.64 34.57 -14.67
CA LEU A 982 -52.72 33.93 -13.75
C LEU A 982 -52.31 34.90 -12.63
N LEU A 983 -51.92 36.13 -12.98
CA LEU A 983 -51.54 37.15 -12.01
C LEU A 983 -52.68 37.46 -11.02
N GLU A 984 -53.93 37.54 -11.49
CA GLU A 984 -55.10 37.71 -10.64
C GLU A 984 -55.26 36.54 -9.65
N LYS A 985 -55.15 35.29 -10.13
CA LYS A 985 -55.19 34.09 -9.28
C LYS A 985 -54.04 34.07 -8.26
N MET A 986 -52.85 34.52 -8.64
CA MET A 986 -51.69 34.62 -7.76
C MET A 986 -51.89 35.67 -6.66
N LEU A 987 -52.50 36.81 -6.98
CA LEU A 987 -52.85 37.82 -5.98
C LEU A 987 -53.87 37.29 -4.97
N ALA A 988 -54.91 36.57 -5.41
CA ALA A 988 -55.90 35.98 -4.50
C ALA A 988 -55.25 35.03 -3.46
N LEU A 989 -54.15 34.36 -3.81
CA LEU A 989 -53.42 33.46 -2.92
C LEU A 989 -52.60 34.18 -1.83
N THR A 990 -52.40 35.50 -1.90
CA THR A 990 -51.72 36.25 -0.83
C THR A 990 -52.48 36.25 0.49
N TRP A 991 -53.79 35.96 0.45
CA TRP A 991 -54.69 36.09 1.59
C TRP A 991 -55.06 34.76 2.26
N THR A 992 -54.67 33.62 1.69
CA THR A 992 -55.00 32.29 2.24
C THR A 992 -54.08 31.94 3.41
N GLU A 993 -54.64 31.66 4.60
CA GLU A 993 -53.88 31.32 5.81
C GLU A 993 -53.19 29.94 5.71
N THR A 994 -51.98 29.91 5.16
CA THR A 994 -51.00 28.85 5.43
C THR A 994 -49.67 29.50 5.79
N GLY A 995 -49.26 29.32 7.05
CA GLY A 995 -48.01 29.84 7.58
C GLY A 995 -46.80 29.34 6.79
N SER A 996 -45.84 30.25 6.54
CA SER A 996 -44.52 30.01 5.96
C SER A 996 -44.49 29.10 4.73
N SER A 997 -45.22 29.46 3.66
CA SER A 997 -45.13 28.72 2.39
C SER A 997 -43.89 29.15 1.56
N PRO A 998 -43.28 28.23 0.79
CA PRO A 998 -42.22 28.53 -0.19
C PRO A 998 -42.65 29.45 -1.34
N ARG A 999 -43.90 29.94 -1.35
CA ARG A 999 -44.47 30.80 -2.41
C ARG A 999 -44.26 32.29 -2.18
N THR A 1000 -43.71 32.69 -1.03
CA THR A 1000 -43.53 34.11 -0.67
C THR A 1000 -42.73 34.89 -1.73
N PRO A 1001 -41.60 34.38 -2.29
CA PRO A 1001 -40.88 35.05 -3.38
C PRO A 1001 -41.74 35.28 -4.63
N LEU A 1002 -42.58 34.29 -4.97
CA LEU A 1002 -43.42 34.31 -6.16
C LEU A 1002 -44.54 35.34 -6.07
N LEU A 1003 -45.12 35.46 -4.88
CA LEU A 1003 -46.08 36.50 -4.57
C LEU A 1003 -45.43 37.88 -4.67
N CYS A 1004 -44.19 38.05 -4.20
CA CYS A 1004 -43.45 39.31 -4.33
C CYS A 1004 -43.23 39.69 -5.80
N SER A 1005 -42.74 38.76 -6.62
CA SER A 1005 -42.52 38.99 -8.06
C SER A 1005 -43.82 39.35 -8.78
N ALA A 1006 -44.93 38.71 -8.44
CA ALA A 1006 -46.25 39.02 -9.01
C ALA A 1006 -46.71 40.45 -8.67
N TRP A 1007 -46.64 40.86 -7.40
CA TRP A 1007 -47.00 42.22 -6.97
C TRP A 1007 -46.13 43.30 -7.64
N LEU A 1008 -44.82 43.07 -7.74
CA LEU A 1008 -43.88 43.99 -8.39
C LEU A 1008 -44.12 44.11 -9.91
N LEU A 1009 -44.44 43.00 -10.57
CA LEU A 1009 -44.73 42.96 -11.99
C LEU A 1009 -46.04 43.69 -12.32
N ILE A 1010 -47.08 43.51 -11.50
CA ILE A 1010 -48.37 44.23 -11.66
C ILE A 1010 -48.19 45.73 -11.41
N ALA A 1011 -47.43 46.13 -10.39
CA ALA A 1011 -47.10 47.54 -10.17
C ALA A 1011 -46.37 48.14 -11.38
N SER A 1012 -45.45 47.38 -11.98
CA SER A 1012 -44.73 47.80 -13.20
C SER A 1012 -45.67 47.91 -14.41
N PHE A 1013 -46.54 46.93 -14.63
CA PHE A 1013 -47.53 46.96 -15.70
C PHE A 1013 -48.50 48.13 -15.56
N SER A 1014 -49.00 48.38 -14.35
CA SER A 1014 -49.87 49.51 -14.05
C SER A 1014 -49.17 50.84 -14.32
N ALA A 1015 -47.93 51.01 -13.87
CA ALA A 1015 -47.14 52.22 -14.14
C ALA A 1015 -46.90 52.45 -15.65
N GLN A 1016 -46.52 51.40 -16.38
CA GLN A 1016 -46.26 51.49 -17.82
C GLN A 1016 -47.55 51.67 -18.65
N GLN A 1017 -48.67 51.09 -18.22
CA GLN A 1017 -49.98 51.31 -18.82
C GLN A 1017 -50.40 52.78 -18.73
N HIS A 1018 -50.23 53.40 -17.56
CA HIS A 1018 -50.59 54.79 -17.32
C HIS A 1018 -49.66 55.77 -18.05
N ASN A 1019 -48.34 55.57 -17.95
CA ASN A 1019 -47.35 56.43 -18.63
C ASN A 1019 -47.39 56.29 -20.17
N GLY A 1020 -47.86 55.14 -20.66
CA GLY A 1020 -47.90 54.80 -22.09
C GLY A 1020 -49.29 54.89 -22.75
N ASN A 1021 -50.37 55.09 -21.99
CA ASN A 1021 -51.77 54.98 -22.45
C ASN A 1021 -52.04 53.70 -23.27
N LEU A 1022 -51.53 52.56 -22.80
CA LEU A 1022 -51.61 51.29 -23.51
C LEU A 1022 -53.01 50.66 -23.38
N GLN A 1023 -53.46 49.97 -24.43
CA GLN A 1023 -54.70 49.20 -24.43
C GLN A 1023 -54.57 47.93 -23.59
N VAL A 1024 -55.58 47.65 -22.77
CA VAL A 1024 -55.61 46.49 -21.88
C VAL A 1024 -56.79 45.59 -22.28
N HIS A 1025 -56.53 44.29 -22.45
CA HIS A 1025 -57.55 43.32 -22.87
C HIS A 1025 -58.29 42.66 -21.70
N GLN A 1026 -57.73 42.72 -20.49
CA GLN A 1026 -58.31 42.17 -19.28
C GLN A 1026 -58.01 43.02 -18.06
N THR A 1027 -59.04 43.30 -17.28
CA THR A 1027 -58.95 44.05 -16.02
C THR A 1027 -58.74 43.10 -14.84
N LEU A 1028 -57.73 43.34 -14.01
CA LEU A 1028 -57.44 42.60 -12.78
C LEU A 1028 -58.28 43.16 -11.63
N SER A 1029 -58.95 42.31 -10.87
CA SER A 1029 -59.64 42.71 -9.64
C SER A 1029 -58.73 42.54 -8.41
N VAL A 1030 -58.63 43.58 -7.58
CA VAL A 1030 -57.86 43.53 -6.32
C VAL A 1030 -58.71 44.10 -5.19
N GLU A 1031 -58.85 43.36 -4.10
CA GLU A 1031 -59.62 43.82 -2.94
C GLU A 1031 -58.82 44.83 -2.09
N LEU A 1032 -59.22 46.11 -2.16
CA LEU A 1032 -58.52 47.20 -1.46
C LEU A 1032 -58.50 46.99 0.06
N ASN A 1033 -59.60 46.51 0.64
CA ASN A 1033 -59.69 46.28 2.09
C ASN A 1033 -58.74 45.17 2.56
N GLN A 1034 -58.45 44.16 1.72
CA GLN A 1034 -57.52 43.08 2.08
C GLN A 1034 -56.07 43.58 2.06
N VAL A 1035 -55.71 44.39 1.05
CA VAL A 1035 -54.40 45.06 0.97
C VAL A 1035 -54.15 45.95 2.21
N LEU A 1036 -55.14 46.75 2.59
CA LEU A 1036 -55.04 47.64 3.75
C LEU A 1036 -54.95 46.88 5.09
N LYS A 1037 -55.72 45.79 5.25
CA LYS A 1037 -55.64 44.91 6.44
C LYS A 1037 -54.27 44.25 6.58
N ALA A 1038 -53.70 43.79 5.47
CA ALA A 1038 -52.39 43.14 5.44
C ALA A 1038 -51.26 44.08 5.92
N LEU A 1039 -51.28 45.33 5.47
CA LEU A 1039 -50.31 46.36 5.91
C LEU A 1039 -50.52 46.81 7.36
N SER A 1040 -51.75 46.74 7.87
CA SER A 1040 -52.08 47.14 9.25
C SER A 1040 -51.59 46.13 10.30
N PHE A 1041 -51.57 44.83 9.98
CA PHE A 1041 -51.17 43.75 10.90
C PHE A 1041 -50.08 42.84 10.30
N PRO A 1042 -48.84 43.33 10.15
CA PRO A 1042 -47.80 42.66 9.36
C PRO A 1042 -47.17 41.41 9.99
N LYS A 1043 -47.62 40.96 11.18
CA LYS A 1043 -46.98 39.89 11.99
C LYS A 1043 -46.79 38.53 11.29
N LYS A 1044 -47.34 38.33 10.09
CA LYS A 1044 -47.26 37.08 9.30
C LYS A 1044 -46.55 37.23 7.93
N MET A 1045 -46.11 38.43 7.52
CA MET A 1045 -45.60 38.69 6.16
C MET A 1045 -44.10 39.04 6.15
N SER A 1046 -43.37 38.64 5.10
CA SER A 1046 -41.96 39.04 4.93
C SER A 1046 -41.83 40.53 4.62
N ALA A 1047 -40.69 41.14 4.99
CA ALA A 1047 -40.40 42.55 4.70
C ALA A 1047 -40.47 42.84 3.19
N LEU A 1048 -39.97 41.91 2.35
CA LEU A 1048 -39.99 42.04 0.90
C LEU A 1048 -41.41 42.01 0.30
N LEU A 1049 -42.29 41.13 0.81
CA LEU A 1049 -43.68 41.06 0.35
C LEU A 1049 -44.45 42.33 0.74
N SER A 1050 -44.19 42.84 1.95
CA SER A 1050 -44.74 44.11 2.42
C SER A 1050 -44.27 45.27 1.55
N ALA A 1051 -42.98 45.33 1.20
CA ALA A 1051 -42.43 46.33 0.28
C ALA A 1051 -43.03 46.26 -1.14
N ALA A 1052 -43.24 45.05 -1.68
CA ALA A 1052 -43.87 44.85 -2.99
C ALA A 1052 -45.33 45.35 -3.03
N ILE A 1053 -46.12 45.05 -1.98
CA ILE A 1053 -47.50 45.53 -1.83
C ILE A 1053 -47.54 47.05 -1.66
N LEU A 1054 -46.62 47.62 -0.88
CA LEU A 1054 -46.48 49.08 -0.73
C LEU A 1054 -46.12 49.75 -2.04
N ARG A 1055 -45.27 49.14 -2.87
CA ARG A 1055 -44.94 49.66 -4.20
C ARG A 1055 -46.17 49.67 -5.11
N PHE A 1056 -46.96 48.60 -5.11
CA PHE A 1056 -48.24 48.55 -5.83
C PHE A 1056 -49.20 49.66 -5.35
N LEU A 1057 -49.33 49.83 -4.03
CA LEU A 1057 -50.20 50.85 -3.47
C LEU A 1057 -49.71 52.27 -3.81
N ARG A 1058 -48.39 52.51 -3.77
CA ARG A 1058 -47.78 53.77 -4.23
C ARG A 1058 -48.14 54.06 -5.69
N THR A 1059 -48.01 53.07 -6.58
CA THR A 1059 -48.40 53.26 -7.99
C THR A 1059 -49.89 53.54 -8.15
N ALA A 1060 -50.75 52.87 -7.38
CA ALA A 1060 -52.19 53.11 -7.41
C ALA A 1060 -52.55 54.52 -6.92
N LEU A 1061 -51.91 55.00 -5.84
CA LEU A 1061 -52.09 56.35 -5.30
C LEU A 1061 -51.63 57.44 -6.28
N GLN A 1062 -50.45 57.26 -6.90
CA GLN A 1062 -49.93 58.17 -7.93
C GLN A 1062 -50.87 58.28 -9.14
N GLN A 1063 -51.55 57.19 -9.49
CA GLN A 1063 -52.54 57.16 -10.57
C GLN A 1063 -53.93 57.59 -10.12
N SER A 1064 -54.10 58.03 -8.87
CA SER A 1064 -55.39 58.36 -8.26
C SER A 1064 -56.43 57.23 -8.38
N PHE A 1065 -55.97 55.97 -8.33
CA PHE A 1065 -56.74 54.75 -8.51
C PHE A 1065 -57.46 54.63 -9.88
N SER A 1066 -56.99 55.38 -10.87
CA SER A 1066 -57.52 55.41 -12.23
C SER A 1066 -56.61 54.62 -13.16
N SER A 1067 -56.74 53.30 -13.14
CA SER A 1067 -55.97 52.38 -13.99
C SER A 1067 -56.90 51.62 -14.93
N ALA A 1068 -56.53 51.49 -16.21
CA ALA A 1068 -57.26 50.61 -17.14
C ALA A 1068 -56.95 49.13 -16.90
N LEU A 1069 -55.84 48.82 -16.23
CA LEU A 1069 -55.42 47.45 -15.90
C LEU A 1069 -56.01 46.90 -14.60
N VAL A 1070 -55.95 47.66 -13.50
CA VAL A 1070 -56.37 47.18 -12.17
C VAL A 1070 -57.61 47.92 -11.70
N VAL A 1071 -58.64 47.16 -11.31
CA VAL A 1071 -59.86 47.64 -10.68
C VAL A 1071 -59.84 47.22 -9.21
N LEU A 1072 -59.93 48.21 -8.30
CA LEU A 1072 -59.97 47.96 -6.88
C LEU A 1072 -61.42 47.72 -6.44
N VAL A 1073 -61.70 46.51 -5.95
CA VAL A 1073 -63.03 46.10 -5.51
C VAL A 1073 -63.18 46.38 -4.00
N PRO A 1074 -64.25 47.04 -3.55
CA PRO A 1074 -64.56 47.16 -2.12
C PRO A 1074 -65.08 45.82 -1.57
N SER A 1075 -64.46 45.29 -0.51
CA SER A 1075 -64.89 44.03 0.10
C SER A 1075 -66.13 44.22 0.98
N GLY A 1076 -67.25 43.65 0.56
CA GLY A 1076 -68.49 43.50 1.34
C GLY A 1076 -69.44 44.70 1.31
N ASP A 1077 -70.75 44.42 1.40
CA ASP A 1077 -71.84 45.41 1.50
C ASP A 1077 -71.63 46.34 2.71
N GLN A 1078 -70.86 47.42 2.52
CA GLN A 1078 -70.80 48.53 3.46
C GLN A 1078 -71.87 49.58 3.11
N PRO A 1079 -72.61 50.11 4.11
CA PRO A 1079 -73.67 51.09 3.87
C PRO A 1079 -73.13 52.39 3.27
N LEU A 1080 -73.98 53.08 2.51
CA LEU A 1080 -73.69 54.32 1.78
C LEU A 1080 -72.78 55.30 2.55
N SER A 1081 -71.70 55.69 1.88
CA SER A 1081 -70.64 56.60 2.33
C SER A 1081 -71.20 57.90 2.89
N THR A 1082 -70.61 58.42 3.98
CA THR A 1082 -70.88 59.79 4.43
C THR A 1082 -70.44 60.80 3.35
N PRO A 1083 -71.05 61.99 3.23
CA PRO A 1083 -70.70 62.97 2.18
C PRO A 1083 -69.22 63.43 2.24
N GLU A 1084 -68.57 63.29 3.40
CA GLU A 1084 -67.14 63.58 3.56
C GLU A 1084 -66.22 62.46 3.04
N ASP A 1085 -66.70 61.21 2.96
CA ASP A 1085 -65.96 60.08 2.38
C ASP A 1085 -66.03 60.07 0.84
N ALA A 1086 -67.02 60.75 0.23
CA ALA A 1086 -67.13 60.85 -1.23
C ALA A 1086 -65.99 61.66 -1.88
N VAL A 1087 -65.41 62.62 -1.15
CA VAL A 1087 -64.30 63.48 -1.64
C VAL A 1087 -63.00 62.70 -1.77
N LEU A 1088 -62.80 61.70 -0.92
CA LEU A 1088 -61.60 60.86 -0.84
C LEU A 1088 -61.71 59.56 -1.66
N ALA A 1089 -62.84 59.34 -2.35
CA ALA A 1089 -63.09 58.10 -3.08
C ALA A 1089 -61.96 57.81 -4.10
N PRO A 1090 -61.49 56.56 -4.18
CA PRO A 1090 -62.04 55.33 -3.56
C PRO A 1090 -61.63 55.04 -2.11
N LEU A 1091 -60.82 55.88 -1.45
CA LEU A 1091 -60.45 55.70 -0.04
C LEU A 1091 -61.43 56.41 0.91
N GLY A 1092 -61.89 55.72 1.96
CA GLY A 1092 -62.63 56.35 3.07
C GLY A 1092 -61.71 56.92 4.16
N LYS A 1093 -62.19 57.86 5.00
CA LYS A 1093 -61.39 58.41 6.12
C LYS A 1093 -60.86 57.32 7.07
N SER A 1094 -61.66 56.29 7.33
CA SER A 1094 -61.28 55.13 8.16
C SER A 1094 -60.17 54.28 7.52
N GLN A 1095 -60.17 54.15 6.19
CA GLN A 1095 -59.15 53.44 5.43
C GLN A 1095 -57.85 54.24 5.34
N VAL A 1096 -57.92 55.57 5.20
CA VAL A 1096 -56.75 56.46 5.28
C VAL A 1096 -56.09 56.35 6.66
N LEU A 1097 -56.87 56.33 7.73
CA LEU A 1097 -56.36 56.13 9.09
C LEU A 1097 -55.72 54.75 9.28
N ALA A 1098 -56.37 53.68 8.80
CA ALA A 1098 -55.82 52.33 8.86
C ALA A 1098 -54.50 52.20 8.09
N LEU A 1099 -54.42 52.80 6.89
CA LEU A 1099 -53.22 52.83 6.08
C LEU A 1099 -52.09 53.61 6.79
N LEU A 1100 -52.39 54.77 7.35
CA LEU A 1100 -51.42 55.57 8.09
C LEU A 1100 -50.86 54.80 9.29
N ILE A 1101 -51.72 54.16 10.09
CA ILE A 1101 -51.31 53.33 11.23
C ILE A 1101 -50.44 52.16 10.75
N GLY A 1102 -50.82 51.49 9.65
CA GLY A 1102 -50.03 50.42 9.04
C GLY A 1102 -48.64 50.88 8.59
N LEU A 1103 -48.54 52.01 7.89
CA LEU A 1103 -47.28 52.60 7.45
C LEU A 1103 -46.38 52.98 8.64
N GLN A 1104 -46.94 53.59 9.68
CA GLN A 1104 -46.21 53.93 10.90
C GLN A 1104 -45.68 52.66 11.61
N ASN A 1105 -46.50 51.60 11.72
CA ASN A 1105 -46.10 50.33 12.31
C ASN A 1105 -44.98 49.62 11.53
N LEU A 1106 -45.02 49.70 10.19
CA LEU A 1106 -44.01 49.09 9.32
C LEU A 1106 -42.66 49.84 9.41
N LEU A 1107 -42.68 51.17 9.49
CA LEU A 1107 -41.46 51.99 9.65
C LEU A 1107 -40.68 51.66 10.94
N VAL A 1108 -41.37 51.29 12.02
CA VAL A 1108 -40.75 50.92 13.29
C VAL A 1108 -39.96 49.60 13.21
N GLN A 1109 -40.16 48.77 12.18
CA GLN A 1109 -39.45 47.48 12.03
C GLN A 1109 -37.97 47.62 11.64
N LYS A 1110 -37.51 48.84 11.27
CA LYS A 1110 -36.11 49.19 10.98
C LYS A 1110 -35.43 48.39 9.84
N ASP A 1111 -36.19 47.71 8.99
CA ASP A 1111 -35.67 47.13 7.73
C ASP A 1111 -35.47 48.23 6.67
N PRO A 1112 -34.30 48.33 6.03
CA PRO A 1112 -33.98 49.45 5.13
C PRO A 1112 -34.83 49.48 3.85
N LEU A 1113 -35.10 48.33 3.23
CA LEU A 1113 -35.90 48.24 2.00
C LEU A 1113 -37.36 48.55 2.28
N LEU A 1114 -37.89 48.01 3.38
CA LEU A 1114 -39.26 48.28 3.82
C LEU A 1114 -39.44 49.75 4.20
N SER A 1115 -38.46 50.35 4.88
CA SER A 1115 -38.51 51.76 5.28
C SER A 1115 -38.57 52.69 4.06
N GLN A 1116 -37.74 52.43 3.05
CA GLN A 1116 -37.76 53.18 1.78
C GLN A 1116 -39.12 53.06 1.06
N ALA A 1117 -39.66 51.84 0.97
CA ALA A 1117 -40.97 51.59 0.36
C ALA A 1117 -42.12 52.28 1.13
N CYS A 1118 -42.08 52.25 2.47
CA CYS A 1118 -43.07 52.89 3.33
C CYS A 1118 -43.09 54.41 3.17
N ILE A 1119 -41.91 55.05 3.17
CA ILE A 1119 -41.81 56.50 3.00
C ILE A 1119 -42.30 56.90 1.61
N GLY A 1120 -41.89 56.20 0.56
CA GLY A 1120 -42.38 56.47 -0.79
C GLY A 1120 -43.90 56.29 -0.93
N CYS A 1121 -44.50 55.35 -0.20
CA CYS A 1121 -45.95 55.18 -0.16
C CYS A 1121 -46.63 56.31 0.64
N LEU A 1122 -46.04 56.77 1.74
CA LEU A 1122 -46.52 57.90 2.53
C LEU A 1122 -46.45 59.22 1.75
N GLU A 1123 -45.37 59.44 0.99
CA GLU A 1123 -45.22 60.56 0.05
C GLU A 1123 -46.40 60.57 -0.94
N ALA A 1124 -46.62 59.47 -1.66
CA ALA A 1124 -47.72 59.35 -2.62
C ALA A 1124 -49.13 59.47 -1.98
N LEU A 1125 -49.29 59.00 -0.73
CA LEU A 1125 -50.55 59.14 0.00
C LEU A 1125 -50.82 60.61 0.34
N LEU A 1126 -49.83 61.34 0.84
CA LEU A 1126 -49.98 62.76 1.16
C LEU A 1126 -50.23 63.59 -0.10
N ASP A 1127 -49.54 63.30 -1.21
CA ASP A 1127 -49.77 63.98 -2.49
C ASP A 1127 -51.19 63.72 -3.02
N TYR A 1128 -51.67 62.47 -2.94
CA TYR A 1128 -53.03 62.11 -3.31
C TYR A 1128 -54.07 62.82 -2.42
N LEU A 1129 -53.87 62.82 -1.10
CA LEU A 1129 -54.74 63.51 -0.16
C LEU A 1129 -54.70 65.02 -0.38
N HIS A 1130 -53.55 65.61 -0.69
CA HIS A 1130 -53.40 67.03 -0.92
C HIS A 1130 -54.14 67.47 -2.19
N ALA A 1131 -54.09 66.66 -3.25
CA ALA A 1131 -54.82 66.91 -4.49
C ALA A 1131 -56.35 66.83 -4.33
N ARG A 1132 -56.85 66.02 -3.38
CA ARG A 1132 -58.30 65.82 -3.15
C ARG A 1132 -58.86 66.70 -2.02
N SER A 1133 -58.12 66.83 -0.93
CA SER A 1133 -58.50 67.55 0.29
C SER A 1133 -57.24 68.01 1.07
N PRO A 1134 -56.78 69.26 0.86
CA PRO A 1134 -55.53 69.76 1.45
C PRO A 1134 -55.56 69.75 2.99
N ASP A 1135 -56.73 69.99 3.59
CA ASP A 1135 -56.91 70.01 5.04
C ASP A 1135 -56.66 68.64 5.69
N ILE A 1136 -57.06 67.55 5.02
CA ILE A 1136 -56.84 66.18 5.52
C ILE A 1136 -55.36 65.79 5.38
N ALA A 1137 -54.70 66.17 4.27
CA ALA A 1137 -53.27 65.96 4.11
C ALA A 1137 -52.45 66.68 5.20
N LEU A 1138 -52.79 67.95 5.49
CA LEU A 1138 -52.20 68.71 6.58
C LEU A 1138 -52.47 68.07 7.94
N HIS A 1139 -53.69 67.59 8.18
CA HIS A 1139 -54.06 66.88 9.41
C HIS A 1139 -53.26 65.58 9.60
N VAL A 1140 -53.06 64.80 8.55
CA VAL A 1140 -52.27 63.56 8.57
C VAL A 1140 -50.78 63.85 8.81
N ALA A 1141 -50.22 64.86 8.13
CA ALA A 1141 -48.82 65.27 8.32
C ALA A 1141 -48.55 65.85 9.72
N SER A 1142 -49.55 66.50 10.34
CA SER A 1142 -49.46 67.15 11.66
C SER A 1142 -49.86 66.29 12.86
N GLN A 1143 -50.12 64.99 12.65
CA GLN A 1143 -50.43 64.07 13.75
C GLN A 1143 -49.28 64.02 14.79
N PRO A 1144 -49.58 64.15 16.10
CA PRO A 1144 -48.56 64.08 17.16
C PRO A 1144 -47.78 62.76 17.16
N TRP A 1145 -48.40 61.67 16.72
CA TRP A 1145 -47.77 60.35 16.62
C TRP A 1145 -46.59 60.31 15.63
N ASN A 1146 -46.57 61.17 14.60
CA ASN A 1146 -45.43 61.28 13.68
C ASN A 1146 -44.17 61.79 14.39
N ARG A 1147 -44.31 62.61 15.44
CA ARG A 1147 -43.18 63.08 16.27
C ARG A 1147 -42.58 61.94 17.09
N PHE A 1148 -43.42 61.13 17.72
CA PHE A 1148 -42.98 59.94 18.46
C PHE A 1148 -42.35 58.87 17.54
N LEU A 1149 -42.91 58.69 16.33
CA LEU A 1149 -42.31 57.83 15.32
C LEU A 1149 -40.90 58.30 14.95
N LEU A 1150 -40.72 59.59 14.68
CA LEU A 1150 -39.41 60.16 14.35
C LEU A 1150 -38.40 59.95 15.48
N PHE A 1151 -38.78 60.19 16.74
CA PHE A 1151 -37.90 59.90 17.88
C PHE A 1151 -37.51 58.42 17.97
N THR A 1152 -38.46 57.51 17.75
CA THR A 1152 -38.22 56.06 17.78
C THR A 1152 -37.23 55.62 16.69
N LEU A 1153 -37.23 56.29 15.54
CA LEU A 1153 -36.30 56.05 14.43
C LEU A 1153 -34.91 56.64 14.70
N LEU A 1154 -34.83 57.76 15.42
CA LEU A 1154 -33.58 58.46 15.75
C LEU A 1154 -32.81 57.84 16.93
N ASP A 1155 -33.46 57.05 17.79
CA ASP A 1155 -32.89 56.42 18.99
C ASP A 1155 -31.84 55.29 18.73
N ALA A 1156 -31.29 55.21 17.51
CA ALA A 1156 -30.53 54.07 16.99
C ALA A 1156 -29.00 54.27 16.83
N GLY A 1157 -28.39 55.26 17.50
CA GLY A 1157 -26.94 55.51 17.51
C GLY A 1157 -26.54 56.91 17.03
N GLU A 1158 -25.26 57.28 17.16
CA GLU A 1158 -24.71 58.56 16.69
C GLU A 1158 -24.93 58.71 15.16
N ASN A 1159 -25.39 59.88 14.72
CA ASN A 1159 -25.70 60.22 13.31
C ASN A 1159 -26.81 59.39 12.64
N SER A 1160 -27.70 58.76 13.40
CA SER A 1160 -28.88 58.04 12.87
C SER A 1160 -29.78 58.88 11.94
N PHE A 1161 -29.84 60.20 12.16
CA PHE A 1161 -30.57 61.15 11.33
C PHE A 1161 -30.06 61.24 9.88
N LEU A 1162 -28.82 60.81 9.60
CA LEU A 1162 -28.25 60.80 8.25
C LEU A 1162 -28.67 59.58 7.43
N ARG A 1163 -29.55 58.70 7.93
CA ARG A 1163 -30.12 57.64 7.09
C ARG A 1163 -31.01 58.26 6.00
N PRO A 1164 -30.87 57.87 4.72
CA PRO A 1164 -31.60 58.49 3.62
C PRO A 1164 -33.12 58.38 3.78
N GLU A 1165 -33.61 57.32 4.41
CA GLU A 1165 -35.02 57.13 4.74
C GLU A 1165 -35.52 58.19 5.73
N ILE A 1166 -34.76 58.42 6.79
CA ILE A 1166 -35.14 59.37 7.85
C ILE A 1166 -35.10 60.80 7.30
N LEU A 1167 -34.07 61.13 6.51
CA LEU A 1167 -33.97 62.43 5.82
C LEU A 1167 -35.15 62.69 4.87
N ARG A 1168 -35.57 61.69 4.08
CA ARG A 1168 -36.76 61.81 3.20
C ARG A 1168 -38.04 62.02 4.01
N LEU A 1169 -38.23 61.26 5.08
CA LEU A 1169 -39.40 61.38 5.96
C LEU A 1169 -39.47 62.78 6.62
N MET A 1170 -38.33 63.28 7.08
CA MET A 1170 -38.23 64.64 7.62
C MET A 1170 -38.52 65.71 6.56
N THR A 1171 -38.01 65.52 5.33
CA THR A 1171 -38.27 66.40 4.18
C THR A 1171 -39.78 66.50 3.91
N LEU A 1172 -40.47 65.37 3.93
CA LEU A 1172 -41.92 65.28 3.74
C LEU A 1172 -42.69 66.08 4.80
N PHE A 1173 -42.34 65.96 6.08
CA PHE A 1173 -43.01 66.73 7.15
C PHE A 1173 -42.76 68.23 7.06
N VAL A 1174 -41.57 68.64 6.60
CA VAL A 1174 -41.23 70.04 6.33
C VAL A 1174 -42.05 70.59 5.16
N GLN A 1175 -42.21 69.81 4.08
CA GLN A 1175 -43.01 70.18 2.91
C GLN A 1175 -44.46 70.53 3.26
N TYR A 1176 -45.07 69.75 4.15
CA TYR A 1176 -46.46 69.94 4.58
C TYR A 1176 -46.63 70.86 5.82
N ARG A 1177 -45.64 71.69 6.16
CA ARG A 1177 -45.71 72.71 7.26
C ARG A 1177 -46.06 72.14 8.63
N SER A 1178 -45.62 70.92 8.94
CA SER A 1178 -45.90 70.26 10.23
C SER A 1178 -44.99 70.76 11.35
N SER A 1179 -45.21 71.98 11.84
CA SER A 1179 -44.45 72.56 12.97
C SER A 1179 -44.62 71.78 14.29
N CYS A 1180 -45.67 70.97 14.41
CA CYS A 1180 -45.93 70.10 15.56
C CYS A 1180 -45.06 68.84 15.58
N VAL A 1181 -44.44 68.45 14.46
CA VAL A 1181 -43.62 67.24 14.34
C VAL A 1181 -42.12 67.58 14.42
N LEU A 1182 -41.68 68.56 13.64
CA LEU A 1182 -40.31 69.09 13.65
C LEU A 1182 -40.32 70.58 13.98
N SER A 1183 -39.70 70.94 15.10
CA SER A 1183 -39.54 72.34 15.51
C SER A 1183 -38.40 73.01 14.74
N ARG A 1184 -38.43 74.34 14.70
CA ARG A 1184 -37.38 75.16 14.07
C ARG A 1184 -35.99 74.93 14.68
N GLU A 1185 -35.93 74.67 15.99
CA GLU A 1185 -34.68 74.41 16.73
C GLU A 1185 -34.10 73.04 16.40
N GLU A 1186 -34.94 72.00 16.30
CA GLU A 1186 -34.53 70.64 15.94
C GLU A 1186 -33.98 70.55 14.51
N VAL A 1187 -34.58 71.28 13.56
CA VAL A 1187 -34.03 71.38 12.19
C VAL A 1187 -32.65 72.04 12.19
N GLY A 1188 -32.43 73.07 13.01
CA GLY A 1188 -31.13 73.71 13.18
C GLY A 1188 -30.05 72.76 13.74
N LEU A 1189 -30.39 71.97 14.76
CA LEU A 1189 -29.48 70.98 15.36
C LEU A 1189 -29.08 69.87 14.37
N ILE A 1190 -30.00 69.42 13.51
CA ILE A 1190 -29.73 68.38 12.52
C ILE A 1190 -28.81 68.88 11.40
N LEU A 1191 -28.99 70.13 10.97
CA LEU A 1191 -28.08 70.77 10.01
C LEU A 1191 -26.70 71.04 10.61
N GLN A 1192 -26.62 71.40 11.89
CA GLN A 1192 -25.34 71.53 12.59
C GLN A 1192 -24.63 70.18 12.74
N GLY A 1193 -25.37 69.11 13.06
CA GLY A 1193 -24.86 67.74 13.07
C GLY A 1193 -24.38 67.27 11.70
N ALA A 1194 -25.12 67.57 10.63
CA ALA A 1194 -24.72 67.23 9.26
C ALA A 1194 -23.47 67.98 8.78
N ALA A 1195 -23.25 69.22 9.24
CA ALA A 1195 -22.04 70.00 8.94
C ALA A 1195 -20.76 69.47 9.61
N LEU A 1196 -20.90 68.68 10.69
CA LEU A 1196 -19.77 68.11 11.43
C LEU A 1196 -19.31 66.75 10.88
N VAL A 1197 -20.07 66.15 9.96
CA VAL A 1197 -19.78 64.82 9.37
C VAL A 1197 -19.05 64.98 8.04
N ASP A 1198 -18.06 64.12 7.78
CA ASP A 1198 -17.32 64.11 6.51
C ASP A 1198 -18.21 63.59 5.37
N LEU A 1199 -18.68 64.52 4.53
CA LEU A 1199 -19.57 64.25 3.40
C LEU A 1199 -18.99 63.27 2.37
N SER A 1200 -17.66 63.11 2.30
CA SER A 1200 -17.00 62.16 1.39
C SER A 1200 -17.18 60.69 1.79
N THR A 1201 -17.56 60.44 3.04
CA THR A 1201 -17.76 59.09 3.60
C THR A 1201 -19.21 58.60 3.49
N LEU A 1202 -20.14 59.47 3.08
CA LEU A 1202 -21.57 59.17 2.98
C LEU A 1202 -21.93 58.53 1.64
N SER A 1203 -22.96 57.69 1.63
CA SER A 1203 -23.48 57.11 0.39
C SER A 1203 -24.13 58.17 -0.49
N ASN A 1204 -24.11 57.98 -1.81
CA ASN A 1204 -24.75 58.88 -2.77
C ASN A 1204 -26.25 59.11 -2.47
N ASP A 1205 -26.97 58.06 -2.06
CA ASP A 1205 -28.38 58.14 -1.65
C ASP A 1205 -28.58 59.09 -0.46
N THR A 1206 -27.66 59.04 0.51
CA THR A 1206 -27.68 59.90 1.70
C THR A 1206 -27.41 61.35 1.33
N LEU A 1207 -26.45 61.60 0.43
CA LEU A 1207 -26.14 62.93 -0.08
C LEU A 1207 -27.32 63.53 -0.86
N GLN A 1208 -27.99 62.74 -1.70
CA GLN A 1208 -29.17 63.19 -2.45
C GLN A 1208 -30.35 63.49 -1.52
N ALA A 1209 -30.61 62.65 -0.52
CA ALA A 1209 -31.66 62.87 0.47
C ALA A 1209 -31.37 64.10 1.35
N LEU A 1210 -30.11 64.31 1.75
CA LEU A 1210 -29.67 65.48 2.51
C LEU A 1210 -29.81 66.77 1.70
N HIS A 1211 -29.46 66.73 0.40
CA HIS A 1211 -29.65 67.84 -0.51
C HIS A 1211 -31.14 68.18 -0.69
N GLY A 1212 -32.00 67.17 -0.86
CA GLY A 1212 -33.46 67.35 -0.91
C GLY A 1212 -34.02 67.98 0.36
N PHE A 1213 -33.57 67.52 1.54
CA PHE A 1213 -33.96 68.09 2.83
C PHE A 1213 -33.55 69.56 2.97
N LEU A 1214 -32.30 69.89 2.60
CA LEU A 1214 -31.79 71.26 2.62
C LEU A 1214 -32.59 72.20 1.72
N LEU A 1215 -32.86 71.81 0.47
CA LEU A 1215 -33.67 72.58 -0.47
C LEU A 1215 -35.08 72.83 0.08
N GLN A 1216 -35.69 71.81 0.69
CA GLN A 1216 -37.05 71.94 1.23
C GLN A 1216 -37.09 72.83 2.48
N VAL A 1217 -36.07 72.80 3.33
CA VAL A 1217 -35.96 73.69 4.50
C VAL A 1217 -35.75 75.15 4.07
N GLN A 1218 -34.99 75.39 2.99
CA GLN A 1218 -34.79 76.71 2.41
C GLN A 1218 -36.07 77.27 1.78
N SER A 1219 -36.78 76.48 0.97
CA SER A 1219 -38.01 76.90 0.31
C SER A 1219 -39.13 77.27 1.31
N MET A 1220 -39.11 76.66 2.49
CA MET A 1220 -40.10 76.89 3.55
C MET A 1220 -39.68 77.94 4.59
N GLY A 1221 -38.48 78.53 4.46
CA GLY A 1221 -38.03 79.65 5.31
C GLY A 1221 -37.86 79.31 6.80
N LEU A 1222 -37.39 78.09 7.10
CA LEU A 1222 -37.31 77.57 8.48
C LEU A 1222 -35.97 77.83 9.19
N LEU A 1223 -35.08 78.67 8.66
CA LEU A 1223 -33.74 78.91 9.24
C LEU A 1223 -33.44 80.40 9.45
N ASN A 1224 -32.69 80.70 10.53
CA ASN A 1224 -32.18 82.04 10.84
C ASN A 1224 -30.71 82.24 10.44
N ASP A 1225 -29.92 81.16 10.24
CA ASP A 1225 -28.47 81.23 10.02
C ASP A 1225 -28.10 80.85 8.57
N GLN A 1226 -28.08 81.85 7.68
CA GLN A 1226 -27.88 81.66 6.23
C GLN A 1226 -26.45 81.20 5.87
N HIS A 1227 -25.47 81.44 6.73
CA HIS A 1227 -24.05 81.16 6.46
C HIS A 1227 -23.75 79.65 6.51
N MET A 1228 -24.31 78.94 7.49
CA MET A 1228 -24.14 77.48 7.63
C MET A 1228 -24.78 76.70 6.48
N THR A 1229 -25.98 77.10 6.03
CA THR A 1229 -26.68 76.48 4.90
C THR A 1229 -25.94 76.70 3.59
N GLN A 1230 -25.40 77.89 3.34
CA GLN A 1230 -24.59 78.17 2.15
C GLN A 1230 -23.27 77.38 2.16
N THR A 1231 -22.67 77.16 3.32
CA THR A 1231 -21.43 76.37 3.46
C THR A 1231 -21.69 74.87 3.18
N LEU A 1232 -22.75 74.30 3.74
CA LEU A 1232 -23.19 72.93 3.44
C LEU A 1232 -23.63 72.78 1.98
N GLN A 1233 -24.36 73.75 1.43
CA GLN A 1233 -24.81 73.72 0.04
C GLN A 1233 -23.64 73.80 -0.95
N SER A 1234 -22.66 74.68 -0.72
CA SER A 1234 -21.46 74.75 -1.56
C SER A 1234 -20.59 73.48 -1.47
N SER A 1235 -20.53 72.84 -0.29
CA SER A 1235 -19.83 71.57 -0.09
C SER A 1235 -20.54 70.40 -0.78
N LEU A 1236 -21.87 70.40 -0.78
CA LEU A 1236 -22.69 69.43 -1.52
C LEU A 1236 -22.67 69.67 -3.03
N GLU A 1237 -22.75 70.92 -3.49
CA GLU A 1237 -22.65 71.29 -4.92
C GLU A 1237 -21.26 70.96 -5.50
N GLY A 1238 -20.20 71.02 -4.68
CA GLY A 1238 -18.85 70.57 -5.05
C GLY A 1238 -18.70 69.04 -5.19
N LEU A 1239 -19.56 68.27 -4.52
CA LEU A 1239 -19.67 66.80 -4.63
C LEU A 1239 -20.76 66.37 -5.64
N CYS A 1240 -21.74 67.24 -5.92
CA CYS A 1240 -22.90 67.03 -6.79
C CYS A 1240 -22.85 67.90 -8.06
N SER A 1241 -21.86 67.70 -8.93
CA SER A 1241 -21.80 68.36 -10.24
C SER A 1241 -22.87 67.81 -11.24
N PRO A 1242 -23.36 68.62 -12.21
CA PRO A 1242 -24.51 68.28 -13.09
C PRO A 1242 -24.20 67.25 -14.19
N THR A 1243 -23.04 66.60 -14.11
CA THR A 1243 -22.66 65.43 -14.91
C THR A 1243 -22.25 64.33 -13.95
N PHE A 1244 -23.18 63.91 -13.10
CA PHE A 1244 -23.07 62.59 -12.50
C PHE A 1244 -22.94 61.59 -13.65
N PRO A 1245 -21.83 60.83 -13.75
CA PRO A 1245 -21.90 59.59 -14.52
C PRO A 1245 -23.02 58.81 -13.82
N ALA A 1246 -24.08 58.47 -14.55
CA ALA A 1246 -25.03 57.48 -14.08
C ALA A 1246 -24.18 56.35 -13.49
N GLN A 1247 -24.35 56.06 -12.20
CA GLN A 1247 -23.76 54.87 -11.61
C GLN A 1247 -23.97 53.74 -12.61
N PRO A 1248 -22.96 52.87 -12.86
CA PRO A 1248 -23.24 51.69 -13.65
C PRO A 1248 -24.46 51.02 -13.00
N LEU A 1249 -25.55 50.92 -13.77
CA LEU A 1249 -26.89 50.43 -13.36
C LEU A 1249 -26.86 49.03 -12.71
N PHE A 1250 -25.70 48.40 -12.67
CA PHE A 1250 -25.38 47.18 -11.95
C PHE A 1250 -25.78 47.18 -10.48
N GLN A 1251 -25.80 48.32 -9.79
CA GLN A 1251 -26.20 48.36 -8.37
C GLN A 1251 -27.71 48.52 -8.14
N ASP A 1252 -28.49 48.85 -9.18
CA ASP A 1252 -29.93 49.13 -8.99
C ASP A 1252 -30.79 47.87 -9.03
N MET A 1253 -30.33 46.77 -9.62
CA MET A 1253 -31.15 45.57 -9.74
C MET A 1253 -30.51 44.40 -8.96
N LEU A 1254 -31.21 43.91 -7.95
CA LEU A 1254 -30.74 42.88 -7.03
C LEU A 1254 -31.68 41.68 -6.99
N CYS A 1255 -31.16 40.49 -6.72
CA CYS A 1255 -31.97 39.31 -6.44
C CYS A 1255 -32.00 39.05 -4.92
N LEU A 1256 -33.15 39.29 -4.27
CA LEU A 1256 -33.34 39.14 -2.83
C LEU A 1256 -34.25 37.95 -2.55
N GLY A 1257 -33.72 36.89 -1.92
CA GLY A 1257 -34.50 35.69 -1.60
C GLY A 1257 -35.17 35.04 -2.83
N GLY A 1258 -34.49 35.06 -3.99
CA GLY A 1258 -35.01 34.55 -5.26
C GLY A 1258 -35.88 35.53 -6.07
N VAL A 1259 -36.13 36.75 -5.56
CA VAL A 1259 -36.96 37.78 -6.22
C VAL A 1259 -36.07 38.83 -6.88
N SER A 1260 -36.30 39.12 -8.16
CA SER A 1260 -35.63 40.24 -8.84
C SER A 1260 -36.27 41.57 -8.48
N VAL A 1261 -35.47 42.52 -7.99
CA VAL A 1261 -35.94 43.79 -7.45
C VAL A 1261 -35.08 44.94 -7.98
N SER A 1262 -35.72 45.94 -8.57
CA SER A 1262 -35.09 47.23 -8.82
C SER A 1262 -35.19 48.10 -7.57
N LEU A 1263 -34.05 48.46 -6.97
CA LEU A 1263 -33.95 49.43 -5.90
C LEU A 1263 -34.50 50.78 -6.35
N ALA A 1264 -34.17 51.25 -7.56
CA ALA A 1264 -34.77 52.46 -8.13
C ALA A 1264 -36.31 52.36 -8.21
N HIS A 1265 -36.86 51.21 -8.60
CA HIS A 1265 -38.31 51.02 -8.65
C HIS A 1265 -38.96 51.04 -7.26
N ILE A 1266 -38.33 50.44 -6.23
CA ILE A 1266 -38.86 50.47 -4.85
C ILE A 1266 -38.69 51.86 -4.21
N ARG A 1267 -37.50 52.45 -4.33
CA ARG A 1267 -37.13 53.75 -3.76
C ARG A 1267 -37.94 54.88 -4.34
N GLY A 1268 -38.13 54.86 -5.67
CA GLY A 1268 -38.88 55.81 -6.49
C GLY A 1268 -38.40 57.24 -6.37
#